data_AF-A0A7C3HWS5-F1
#
_entry.id   AF-A0A7C3HWS5-F1
#
_cell.length_a   1.000
_cell.length_b   1.000
_cell.length_c   1.000
_cell.angle_alpha   90.00
_cell.angle_beta   90.00
_cell.angle_gamma   90.00
#
_symmetry.space_group_name_H-M   'P 1'
#
loop_
_entity.id
_entity.type
_entity.pdbx_description
1 polymer ?
#
loop_
_entity_poly.entity_id
_entity_poly.type
_entity_poly.pdbx_seq_one_letter_code
_entity_poly.pdbx_strand_id
1 'polypeptide(L)'
;MPVRGAVLLAAARIDPGALDLEVRKDDLLYGEGEYRWVGRWRFKDPALAEALKASRPGKRATFSSLEDYYRFNKLLPPRDPKERDEHYAERVFIEEAFLPVFGLEGLSYLRSQVEFVDSKKRKRRIDFVLDGKTKYAIEVEGAAYHAHTSIGDEKFNDEKQRQRDLGQAGYRYFPFSFGDIRQKRAQAVLTELAFEDPILHRLFLANQHSEHTTGASKLARLEQLLRFLPKRFPLYQKAILAMLESANREGKNELTLVDYEPVTPGLTLALLDTFALVERVAELYGQPVVLPKVKLYVLRPPDPDLFLQAMELYRCHGESSFVDLPRTHIEYELVNRVPDADLVDHIFAAEAASSPPSGSLDESRLERFAAHFVSEVGPKPPSKANPVSVERTLLDFFARRYFAVRDLKPEQVQLLQRALLGQSGLGILPTGFGKSLVFQLYGLLIPRTTLVISPLKALIRDQVHSMHRLGLVCVDSISSFDSSAAKERKLAEFRGHRYRLLYISPERLQIKGFYEELRASMQDTPVGALVIDEAHCVSEWGHDFRPAYLQIGRLRRLLEEASGRSIPIIALTATASEAVRKDVCDVLGLELQSVVQLASSDRPNLSLSVHPSGAYGLEAKEEVLEQVLTKVVPTALRMEKEELIPLGEEPPYEHAGVVFGIYANPHGKTTIAEGVHHIAKVIRERVSPDPEFVQVHASTPPTVCPNCGSQLYLPLTSKELKLYGMTQGYRCLECKEVFSRYAYASDWENTILERQDAFQDNQFPILVATKGYGMGIDKRNIRFIIHHALSSGLEGYYQEAGRAGRDGKQSHVALIYSPPMRKCYEEHLRYHQEPPCVSEPGNFKFHKCPYELPGLCDYGRQAFFVKASYPGLQTDLERALSVYDRLVAGQALIKNSFDDDDEESKGIQLALYRLQQLGVVEGYSLTYKSLREVVFEAEFNSNWQPEAVLHHLRQYLLRTEGEAYVEQHLAELSQRVNGKRRRVGVPGGERRRLIEMALEVLLERVYTTIRKTRYYMLEREHDYAQSHNEGVCRRVKIRSYFDDVGFSDDYRCGFCDVCVPDLNFTRDQAEIPVRDAQVDDLARILPELVSSFQPDKLAEAVRVTVDRGAVVGMTSRIANRLEKDITNVPSLYLAGALYRRRKGREEEAMSYLKSAFDEGIRQDFIPENLVFIAKEAAQLNPEKAFDWLTPVDGPFNTDHGLKLLEEQAKQLYGDEAPAPRVVRALRHTRRVARTAEAAIQLLKQPVVELLSGFDSLQTMMGENYVQR
;
A
#
# COMPACT_ATOMS: atom_id res chain seq x y z
N MET A 1 2.03 -4.93 10.86
CA MET A 1 1.65 -5.65 12.10
C MET A 1 1.06 -4.68 13.11
N PRO A 2 -0.19 -4.90 13.56
CA PRO A 2 -0.86 -4.14 14.62
C PRO A 2 -0.04 -3.96 15.90
N VAL A 3 0.67 -5.02 16.29
CA VAL A 3 1.52 -5.08 17.49
C VAL A 3 2.56 -3.95 17.55
N ARG A 4 3.22 -3.66 16.42
CA ARG A 4 4.25 -2.60 16.36
C ARG A 4 3.63 -1.21 16.61
N GLY A 5 2.41 -0.98 16.14
CA GLY A 5 1.66 0.25 16.37
C GLY A 5 1.28 0.41 17.85
N ALA A 6 0.75 -0.64 18.47
CA ALA A 6 0.41 -0.64 19.91
C ALA A 6 1.65 -0.36 20.78
N VAL A 7 2.79 -0.96 20.46
CA VAL A 7 4.06 -0.74 21.18
C VAL A 7 4.58 0.70 21.02
N LEU A 8 4.46 1.28 19.83
CA LEU A 8 4.86 2.67 19.57
C LEU A 8 3.95 3.69 20.27
N LEU A 9 2.64 3.40 20.32
CA LEU A 9 1.69 4.21 21.09
C LEU A 9 1.95 4.11 22.60
N ALA A 10 2.35 2.93 23.09
CA ALA A 10 2.77 2.75 24.48
C ALA A 10 4.01 3.61 24.78
N ALA A 11 5.00 3.58 23.89
CA ALA A 11 6.21 4.40 24.00
C ALA A 11 5.88 5.91 24.05
N ALA A 12 4.98 6.37 23.18
CA ALA A 12 4.54 7.76 23.15
C ALA A 12 3.78 8.19 24.40
N ARG A 13 3.01 7.29 25.03
CA ARG A 13 2.32 7.57 26.30
C ARG A 13 3.28 7.68 27.48
N ILE A 14 4.38 6.93 27.47
CA ILE A 14 5.37 6.91 28.55
C ILE A 14 6.18 8.20 28.62
N ASP A 15 6.58 8.74 27.47
CA ASP A 15 7.31 10.01 27.40
C ASP A 15 6.98 10.76 26.09
N PRO A 16 5.90 11.57 26.09
CA PRO A 16 5.50 12.38 24.94
C PRO A 16 6.56 13.45 24.56
N GLY A 17 7.46 13.78 25.49
CA GLY A 17 8.52 14.77 25.31
C GLY A 17 9.74 14.21 24.58
N ALA A 18 10.11 12.96 24.86
CA ALA A 18 11.28 12.31 24.30
C ALA A 18 11.08 11.67 22.93
N LEU A 19 9.84 11.38 22.52
CA LEU A 19 9.54 10.79 21.21
C LEU A 19 8.77 11.79 20.34
N ASP A 20 9.31 12.12 19.17
CA ASP A 20 8.50 12.70 18.09
C ASP A 20 7.92 11.56 17.27
N LEU A 21 6.60 11.51 17.06
CA LEU A 21 5.92 10.38 16.43
C LEU A 21 4.99 10.90 15.33
N GLU A 22 5.54 11.05 14.12
CA GLU A 22 4.75 11.48 12.95
C GLU A 22 4.22 10.22 12.24
N VAL A 23 2.97 9.86 12.54
CA VAL A 23 2.27 8.77 11.83
C VAL A 23 1.77 9.31 10.49
N ARG A 24 2.63 9.32 9.47
CA ARG A 24 2.19 9.58 8.10
C ARG A 24 1.36 8.39 7.62
N LYS A 25 0.12 8.67 7.21
CA LYS A 25 -0.84 7.64 6.73
C LYS A 25 -0.42 6.97 5.41
N ASP A 26 0.66 7.41 4.77
CA ASP A 26 0.82 7.28 3.33
C ASP A 26 2.22 6.88 2.80
N ASP A 27 3.24 6.73 3.65
CA ASP A 27 4.62 6.49 3.17
C ASP A 27 5.08 5.03 3.38
N LEU A 28 5.36 4.36 2.26
CA LEU A 28 6.00 3.03 2.19
C LEU A 28 7.36 3.21 1.49
N LEU A 29 8.38 3.65 2.24
CA LEU A 29 9.75 3.79 1.74
C LEU A 29 10.64 2.68 2.29
N TYR A 30 11.39 2.04 1.39
CA TYR A 30 12.44 1.08 1.71
C TYR A 30 13.69 1.44 0.91
N GLY A 31 14.73 1.82 1.62
CA GLY A 31 16.11 1.80 1.17
C GLY A 31 16.92 0.96 2.16
N GLU A 32 17.94 0.26 1.66
CA GLU A 32 18.97 -0.43 2.46
C GLU A 32 18.55 -1.60 3.37
N GLY A 33 17.68 -2.52 2.93
CA GLY A 33 17.62 -3.80 3.63
C GLY A 33 16.69 -3.87 4.86
N GLU A 34 16.10 -2.75 5.32
CA GLU A 34 15.38 -2.68 6.61
C GLU A 34 13.90 -2.23 6.52
N TYR A 35 13.03 -2.90 7.29
CA TYR A 35 11.60 -2.57 7.41
C TYR A 35 11.36 -1.35 8.33
N ARG A 36 10.96 -0.20 7.76
CA ARG A 36 10.39 0.90 8.55
C ARG A 36 8.86 0.89 8.51
N TRP A 37 8.25 0.78 9.69
CA TRP A 37 6.87 1.20 9.95
C TRP A 37 6.93 2.34 10.96
N VAL A 38 6.17 3.42 10.67
CA VAL A 38 6.18 4.80 11.20
C VAL A 38 7.14 5.75 10.45
N GLY A 39 6.54 6.82 9.89
CA GLY A 39 7.11 7.74 8.88
C GLY A 39 8.28 8.58 9.35
N ARG A 40 8.34 8.94 10.63
CA ARG A 40 9.55 9.32 11.37
C ARG A 40 9.17 9.16 12.82
N TRP A 41 9.95 8.39 13.56
CA TRP A 41 10.00 8.55 15.00
C TRP A 41 11.45 8.83 15.36
N ARG A 42 11.67 9.90 16.11
CA ARG A 42 13.01 10.34 16.49
C ARG A 42 12.97 10.57 17.99
N PHE A 43 13.92 9.99 18.70
CA PHE A 43 14.20 10.45 20.05
C PHE A 43 14.64 11.91 19.94
N LYS A 44 13.91 12.83 20.56
CA LYS A 44 14.26 14.26 20.54
C LYS A 44 15.65 14.49 21.14
N ASP A 45 16.09 13.58 22.03
CA ASP A 45 17.45 13.49 22.51
C ASP A 45 18.37 12.72 21.52
N PRO A 46 19.28 13.41 20.80
CA PRO A 46 20.23 12.78 19.90
C PRO A 46 21.26 11.90 20.62
N ALA A 47 21.55 12.17 21.90
CA ALA A 47 22.47 11.38 22.71
C ALA A 47 21.86 10.03 23.08
N LEU A 48 20.57 10.00 23.40
CA LEU A 48 19.80 8.77 23.61
C LEU A 48 19.77 7.90 22.33
N ALA A 49 19.56 8.52 21.16
CA ALA A 49 19.55 7.81 19.87
C ALA A 49 20.93 7.22 19.47
N GLU A 50 22.03 7.91 19.77
CA GLU A 50 23.41 7.42 19.56
C GLU A 50 23.78 6.30 20.56
N ALA A 51 23.42 6.48 21.84
CA ALA A 51 23.67 5.52 22.91
C ALA A 51 22.97 4.17 22.69
N LEU A 52 21.76 4.17 22.10
CA LEU A 52 20.97 2.97 21.80
C LEU A 52 21.42 2.24 20.52
N LYS A 53 21.97 2.96 19.54
CA LYS A 53 22.60 2.36 18.34
C LYS A 53 23.89 1.60 18.67
N ALA A 54 24.63 2.05 19.67
CA ALA A 54 25.90 1.48 20.08
C ALA A 54 25.78 0.22 20.97
N SER A 55 24.57 -0.26 21.28
CA SER A 55 24.32 -1.54 21.97
C SER A 55 24.11 -2.67 20.97
N ARG A 56 25.17 -3.47 20.75
CA ARG A 56 25.07 -4.84 20.19
C ARG A 56 25.36 -5.83 21.32
N PRO A 57 24.48 -6.81 21.62
CA PRO A 57 24.76 -7.81 22.64
C PRO A 57 25.68 -8.90 22.07
N GLY A 58 26.97 -8.82 22.40
CA GLY A 58 27.80 -10.02 22.53
C GLY A 58 27.68 -10.50 23.98
N LYS A 59 27.36 -11.78 24.19
CA LYS A 59 27.18 -12.38 25.54
C LYS A 59 28.38 -12.05 26.45
N ARG A 60 28.19 -11.13 27.40
CA ARG A 60 29.09 -10.90 28.54
C ARG A 60 28.40 -11.45 29.79
N ALA A 61 29.18 -12.01 30.72
CA ALA A 61 28.64 -12.53 31.97
C ALA A 61 28.12 -11.35 32.82
N THR A 62 26.88 -11.43 33.29
CA THR A 62 26.25 -10.46 34.20
C THR A 62 26.36 -10.93 35.64
N PHE A 63 26.73 -10.04 36.55
CA PHE A 63 26.94 -10.35 37.96
C PHE A 63 25.87 -9.67 38.81
N SER A 64 25.13 -10.46 39.59
CA SER A 64 24.08 -9.98 40.52
C SER A 64 24.64 -9.40 41.82
N SER A 65 25.87 -9.79 42.18
CA SER A 65 26.53 -9.34 43.40
C SER A 65 28.04 -9.30 43.21
N LEU A 66 28.71 -8.54 44.08
CA LEU A 66 30.17 -8.48 44.13
C LEU A 66 30.79 -9.83 44.50
N GLU A 67 30.12 -10.59 45.36
CA GLU A 67 30.56 -11.93 45.75
C GLU A 67 30.50 -12.92 44.56
N ASP A 68 29.49 -12.81 43.69
CA ASP A 68 29.41 -13.61 42.45
C ASP A 68 30.57 -13.29 41.51
N TYR A 69 30.93 -12.01 41.41
CA TYR A 69 32.08 -11.57 40.62
C TYR A 69 33.40 -12.10 41.22
N TYR A 70 33.58 -12.03 42.54
CA TYR A 70 34.77 -12.55 43.20
C TYR A 70 34.88 -14.07 43.06
N ARG A 71 33.78 -14.80 43.20
CA ARG A 71 33.76 -16.25 43.01
C ARG A 71 34.09 -16.63 41.57
N PHE A 72 33.53 -15.92 40.59
CA PHE A 72 33.79 -16.15 39.16
C PHE A 72 35.26 -15.88 38.79
N ASN A 73 35.84 -14.79 39.29
CA ASN A 73 37.21 -14.39 38.98
C ASN A 73 38.27 -14.93 39.96
N LYS A 74 37.89 -15.79 40.91
CA LYS A 74 38.76 -16.34 41.96
C LYS A 74 39.42 -15.29 42.87
N LEU A 75 38.71 -14.20 43.13
CA LEU A 75 39.16 -13.09 43.98
C LEU A 75 38.58 -13.14 45.40
N LEU A 76 38.11 -14.29 45.90
CA LEU A 76 37.57 -14.38 47.26
C LEU A 76 38.70 -14.22 48.31
N PRO A 77 38.43 -13.62 49.49
CA PRO A 77 39.40 -13.55 50.57
C PRO A 77 39.78 -14.96 51.06
N PRO A 78 41.01 -15.15 51.56
CA PRO A 78 41.43 -16.43 52.12
C PRO A 78 40.56 -16.82 53.32
N ARG A 79 40.34 -18.12 53.51
CA ARG A 79 39.49 -18.63 54.60
C ARG A 79 40.15 -18.49 55.98
N ASP A 80 41.48 -18.49 56.04
CA ASP A 80 42.24 -18.23 57.27
C ASP A 80 42.78 -16.79 57.26
N PRO A 81 42.41 -15.94 58.25
CA PRO A 81 42.92 -14.57 58.36
C PRO A 81 44.45 -14.46 58.52
N LYS A 82 45.15 -15.55 58.82
CA LYS A 82 46.62 -15.61 58.91
C LYS A 82 47.30 -15.89 57.56
N GLU A 83 46.55 -16.32 56.55
CA GLU A 83 47.08 -16.47 55.19
C GLU A 83 47.28 -15.11 54.53
N ARG A 84 48.35 -14.99 53.74
CA ARG A 84 48.62 -13.76 53.01
C ARG A 84 47.58 -13.59 51.91
N ASP A 85 46.84 -12.49 51.97
CA ASP A 85 45.79 -12.19 51.01
C ASP A 85 46.35 -11.56 49.73
N GLU A 86 46.63 -12.41 48.75
CA GLU A 86 47.18 -12.06 47.43
C GLU A 86 46.18 -11.38 46.48
N HIS A 87 44.96 -11.06 46.91
CA HIS A 87 43.99 -10.34 46.08
C HIS A 87 43.36 -9.15 46.81
N TYR A 88 43.91 -8.77 47.97
CA TYR A 88 43.38 -7.69 48.80
C TYR A 88 43.31 -6.36 48.04
N ALA A 89 44.41 -5.97 47.38
CA ALA A 89 44.48 -4.70 46.66
C ALA A 89 43.54 -4.66 45.44
N GLU A 90 43.37 -5.78 44.74
CA GLU A 90 42.44 -5.93 43.62
C GLU A 90 40.98 -5.80 44.08
N ARG A 91 40.61 -6.39 45.23
CA ARG A 91 39.27 -6.23 45.79
C ARG A 91 38.99 -4.79 46.22
N VAL A 92 39.96 -4.17 46.91
CA VAL A 92 39.86 -2.76 47.33
C VAL A 92 39.73 -1.84 46.13
N PHE A 93 40.45 -2.09 45.03
CA PHE A 93 40.25 -1.35 43.76
C PHE A 93 38.82 -1.46 43.24
N ILE A 94 38.26 -2.68 43.21
CA ILE A 94 36.89 -2.90 42.72
C ILE A 94 35.87 -2.16 43.58
N GLU A 95 35.99 -2.29 44.90
CA GLU A 95 35.05 -1.71 45.87
C GLU A 95 35.16 -0.19 45.97
N GLU A 96 36.38 0.35 46.07
CA GLU A 96 36.60 1.76 46.39
C GLU A 96 36.80 2.65 45.15
N ALA A 97 37.19 2.10 44.00
CA ALA A 97 37.44 2.88 42.78
C ALA A 97 36.53 2.52 41.61
N PHE A 98 36.31 1.23 41.32
CA PHE A 98 35.58 0.82 40.11
C PHE A 98 34.06 0.89 40.25
N LEU A 99 33.49 0.25 41.28
CA LEU A 99 32.04 0.22 41.53
C LEU A 99 31.42 1.61 41.70
N PRO A 100 32.05 2.57 42.41
CA PRO A 100 31.51 3.92 42.52
C PRO A 100 31.36 4.65 41.17
N VAL A 101 32.11 4.24 40.15
CA VAL A 101 32.09 4.87 38.83
C VAL A 101 31.13 4.14 37.89
N PHE A 102 31.21 2.82 37.80
CA PHE A 102 30.50 2.04 36.76
C PHE A 102 29.40 1.11 37.28
N GLY A 103 29.22 1.02 38.60
CA GLY A 103 28.21 0.17 39.23
C GLY A 103 28.44 -1.33 39.01
N LEU A 104 27.50 -2.15 39.52
CA LEU A 104 27.55 -3.60 39.37
C LEU A 104 27.49 -4.06 37.91
N GLU A 105 26.76 -3.32 37.06
CA GLU A 105 26.68 -3.60 35.62
C GLU A 105 28.05 -3.45 34.93
N GLY A 106 28.86 -2.50 35.41
CA GLY A 106 30.24 -2.32 34.94
C GLY A 106 31.12 -3.55 35.13
N LEU A 107 30.82 -4.44 36.08
CA LEU A 107 31.62 -5.65 36.32
C LEU A 107 31.60 -6.61 35.12
N SER A 108 30.54 -6.58 34.30
CA SER A 108 30.49 -7.33 33.03
C SER A 108 31.53 -6.87 32.00
N TYR A 109 32.12 -5.70 32.22
CA TYR A 109 33.11 -5.07 31.36
C TYR A 109 34.53 -5.15 31.96
N LEU A 110 34.66 -5.57 33.22
CA LEU A 110 35.93 -5.71 33.93
C LEU A 110 36.29 -7.20 34.04
N ARG A 111 37.33 -7.64 33.33
CA ARG A 111 37.86 -9.00 33.44
C ARG A 111 39.11 -9.00 34.30
N SER A 112 39.22 -9.91 35.25
CA SER A 112 40.42 -10.04 36.09
C SER A 112 41.32 -11.16 35.60
N GLN A 113 42.60 -11.14 36.01
CA GLN A 113 43.55 -12.25 35.84
C GLN A 113 43.84 -12.58 34.36
N VAL A 114 43.86 -11.59 33.48
CA VAL A 114 43.94 -11.84 32.04
C VAL A 114 45.37 -12.19 31.63
N GLU A 115 45.58 -13.41 31.14
CA GLU A 115 46.87 -13.80 30.57
C GLU A 115 47.15 -13.08 29.24
N PHE A 116 48.39 -12.63 29.07
CA PHE A 116 48.95 -12.21 27.80
C PHE A 116 50.41 -12.70 27.66
N VAL A 117 50.98 -12.60 26.47
CA VAL A 117 52.36 -13.01 26.20
C VAL A 117 53.20 -11.76 25.92
N ASP A 118 54.29 -11.59 26.67
CA ASP A 118 55.19 -10.45 26.51
C ASP A 118 56.12 -10.58 25.30
N SER A 119 56.87 -9.51 25.00
CA SER A 119 57.83 -9.48 23.88
C SER A 119 58.96 -10.52 24.00
N LYS A 120 59.17 -11.10 25.18
CA LYS A 120 60.12 -12.19 25.44
C LYS A 120 59.47 -13.58 25.39
N LYS A 121 58.24 -13.68 24.87
CA LYS A 121 57.42 -14.89 24.78
C LYS A 121 57.10 -15.54 26.13
N ARG A 122 57.15 -14.77 27.21
CA ARG A 122 56.75 -15.25 28.55
C ARG A 122 55.28 -14.96 28.77
N LYS A 123 54.56 -15.91 29.35
CA LYS A 123 53.19 -15.68 29.82
C LYS A 123 53.23 -14.75 31.02
N ARG A 124 52.39 -13.72 30.99
CA ARG A 124 52.25 -12.69 32.00
C ARG A 124 50.77 -12.51 32.30
N ARG A 125 50.42 -12.11 33.51
CA ARG A 125 49.06 -11.78 33.91
C ARG A 125 48.88 -10.27 33.99
N ILE A 126 47.72 -9.77 33.58
CA ILE A 126 47.21 -8.41 33.83
C ILE A 126 46.17 -8.51 34.95
N ASP A 127 46.23 -7.61 35.94
CA ASP A 127 45.28 -7.63 37.06
C ASP A 127 43.85 -7.43 36.58
N PHE A 128 43.61 -6.38 35.77
CA PHE A 128 42.31 -6.13 35.15
C PHE A 128 42.40 -5.66 33.69
N VAL A 129 41.45 -6.13 32.89
CA VAL A 129 41.15 -5.60 31.55
C VAL A 129 39.75 -5.04 31.56
N LEU A 130 39.63 -3.74 31.31
CA LEU A 130 38.35 -3.05 31.14
C LEU A 130 38.04 -2.91 29.63
N ASP A 131 36.96 -3.52 29.18
CA ASP A 131 36.58 -3.62 27.76
C ASP A 131 35.62 -2.49 27.34
N GLY A 132 36.17 -1.32 27.00
CA GLY A 132 35.47 -0.22 26.33
C GLY A 132 35.56 -0.29 24.79
N LYS A 133 35.41 0.85 24.09
CA LYS A 133 35.78 0.98 22.67
C LYS A 133 37.27 0.70 22.51
N THR A 134 38.07 1.17 23.47
CA THR A 134 39.47 0.77 23.65
C THR A 134 39.57 -0.26 24.77
N LYS A 135 40.55 -1.16 24.69
CA LYS A 135 40.85 -2.09 25.79
C LYS A 135 41.84 -1.43 26.75
N TYR A 136 41.48 -1.35 28.01
CA TYR A 136 42.31 -0.74 29.05
C TYR A 136 42.91 -1.85 29.92
N ALA A 137 44.23 -1.85 30.05
CA ALA A 137 44.93 -2.73 30.99
C ALA A 137 45.22 -1.95 32.27
N ILE A 138 44.63 -2.40 33.37
CA ILE A 138 44.73 -1.77 34.69
C ILE A 138 45.54 -2.71 35.59
N GLU A 139 46.63 -2.20 36.16
CA GLU A 139 47.45 -2.92 37.15
C GLU A 139 47.35 -2.23 38.50
N VAL A 140 47.21 -3.00 39.57
CA VAL A 140 47.11 -2.50 40.93
C VAL A 140 48.36 -2.94 41.71
N GLU A 141 49.14 -1.97 42.20
CA GLU A 141 50.46 -2.18 42.83
C GLU A 141 51.57 -2.76 41.92
N GLY A 142 51.73 -2.22 40.71
CA GLY A 142 52.60 -2.73 39.63
C GLY A 142 54.07 -3.12 39.92
N ALA A 143 54.69 -2.77 41.05
CA ALA A 143 56.08 -3.12 41.36
C ALA A 143 56.31 -3.93 42.66
N ALA A 144 55.37 -3.96 43.61
CA ALA A 144 55.57 -4.55 44.95
C ALA A 144 54.91 -5.92 45.13
N TYR A 145 53.94 -6.27 44.28
CA TYR A 145 53.00 -7.36 44.56
C TYR A 145 53.46 -8.74 44.03
N HIS A 146 54.10 -8.80 42.85
CA HIS A 146 54.57 -10.06 42.24
C HIS A 146 55.87 -10.63 42.83
N ALA A 147 56.32 -10.16 43.99
CA ALA A 147 57.58 -10.62 44.57
C ALA A 147 57.50 -12.03 45.18
N HIS A 148 56.29 -12.56 45.43
CA HIS A 148 56.07 -13.81 46.15
C HIS A 148 54.97 -14.71 45.60
N THR A 149 54.46 -14.46 44.38
CA THR A 149 53.48 -15.36 43.74
C THR A 149 54.15 -16.69 43.36
N SER A 150 53.40 -17.79 43.54
CA SER A 150 53.83 -19.18 43.30
C SER A 150 54.03 -19.53 41.81
N ILE A 151 53.91 -18.54 40.92
CA ILE A 151 54.18 -18.62 39.49
C ILE A 151 55.56 -18.01 39.24
N GLY A 152 56.54 -18.85 38.94
CA GLY A 152 57.94 -18.43 38.76
C GLY A 152 58.12 -17.30 37.74
N ASP A 153 58.98 -16.35 38.11
CA ASP A 153 59.53 -15.26 37.27
C ASP A 153 58.57 -14.13 36.86
N GLU A 154 57.50 -13.86 37.63
CA GLU A 154 56.56 -12.73 37.42
C GLU A 154 57.08 -11.33 37.78
N LYS A 155 58.31 -11.19 38.30
CA LYS A 155 58.89 -9.86 38.56
C LYS A 155 59.11 -9.11 37.26
N PHE A 156 58.39 -8.01 37.11
CA PHE A 156 58.57 -7.09 36.01
C PHE A 156 59.22 -5.80 36.51
N ASN A 157 60.55 -5.71 36.35
CA ASN A 157 61.36 -4.65 36.97
C ASN A 157 61.44 -3.34 36.17
N ASP A 158 60.82 -3.25 34.98
CA ASP A 158 60.96 -2.10 34.07
C ASP A 158 59.63 -1.62 33.52
N GLU A 159 58.84 -0.90 34.31
CA GLU A 159 57.47 -0.46 34.00
C GLU A 159 57.29 0.14 32.60
N LYS A 160 58.30 0.85 32.06
CA LYS A 160 58.27 1.37 30.68
C LYS A 160 58.21 0.27 29.65
N GLN A 161 58.91 -0.84 29.88
CA GLN A 161 58.81 -2.01 29.04
C GLN A 161 57.42 -2.68 29.17
N ARG A 162 56.73 -2.60 30.32
CA ARG A 162 55.37 -3.20 30.51
C ARG A 162 54.38 -2.46 29.64
N GLN A 163 54.44 -1.14 29.74
CA GLN A 163 53.60 -0.24 28.97
C GLN A 163 53.80 -0.45 27.47
N ARG A 164 55.04 -0.66 27.02
CA ARG A 164 55.32 -0.99 25.61
C ARG A 164 54.73 -2.33 25.19
N ASP A 165 54.95 -3.39 25.99
CA ASP A 165 54.46 -4.74 25.67
C ASP A 165 52.93 -4.79 25.64
N LEU A 166 52.25 -4.14 26.59
CA LEU A 166 50.79 -4.04 26.62
C LEU A 166 50.23 -3.13 25.51
N GLY A 167 50.93 -2.03 25.20
CA GLY A 167 50.59 -1.19 24.05
C GLY A 167 50.68 -1.94 22.73
N GLN A 168 51.72 -2.76 22.52
CA GLN A 168 51.84 -3.63 21.34
C GLN A 168 50.76 -4.72 21.30
N ALA A 169 50.31 -5.21 22.47
CA ALA A 169 49.18 -6.12 22.59
C ALA A 169 47.81 -5.42 22.44
N GLY A 170 47.78 -4.11 22.17
CA GLY A 170 46.57 -3.34 21.88
C GLY A 170 45.85 -2.76 23.09
N TYR A 171 46.51 -2.66 24.25
CA TYR A 171 45.94 -2.11 25.48
C TYR A 171 46.46 -0.70 25.78
N ARG A 172 45.60 0.15 26.34
CA ARG A 172 46.03 1.41 26.99
C ARG A 172 46.30 1.12 28.47
N TYR A 173 47.54 1.38 28.90
CA TYR A 173 48.05 0.98 30.21
C TYR A 173 47.79 2.00 31.30
N PHE A 174 47.25 1.56 32.44
CA PHE A 174 46.96 2.37 33.62
C PHE A 174 47.45 1.69 34.90
N PRO A 175 48.59 2.11 35.47
CA PRO A 175 49.06 1.62 36.76
C PRO A 175 48.45 2.45 37.91
N PHE A 176 47.91 1.78 38.92
CA PHE A 176 47.45 2.39 40.17
C PHE A 176 48.20 1.82 41.36
N SER A 177 48.78 2.68 42.20
CA SER A 177 49.27 2.25 43.51
C SER A 177 48.11 2.16 44.51
N PHE A 178 48.31 1.43 45.61
CA PHE A 178 47.33 1.39 46.71
C PHE A 178 47.08 2.78 47.34
N GLY A 179 48.09 3.66 47.29
CA GLY A 179 47.92 5.07 47.64
C GLY A 179 46.97 5.81 46.69
N ASP A 180 47.06 5.56 45.38
CA ASP A 180 46.19 6.18 44.37
C ASP A 180 44.73 5.74 44.52
N ILE A 181 44.49 4.51 44.97
CA ILE A 181 43.14 4.01 45.27
C ILE A 181 42.58 4.72 46.51
N ARG A 182 43.32 4.72 47.62
CA ARG A 182 42.88 5.37 48.88
C ARG A 182 42.67 6.88 48.75
N GLN A 183 43.46 7.54 47.89
CA GLN A 183 43.31 8.97 47.61
C GLN A 183 42.26 9.27 46.52
N LYS A 184 41.47 8.27 46.10
CA LYS A 184 40.44 8.35 45.04
C LYS A 184 40.96 8.81 43.68
N ARG A 185 42.27 8.77 43.45
CA ARG A 185 42.87 9.11 42.16
C ARG A 185 42.53 8.08 41.09
N ALA A 186 42.51 6.80 41.47
CA ALA A 186 42.05 5.73 40.58
C ALA A 186 40.59 5.95 40.13
N GLN A 187 39.72 6.35 41.06
CA GLN A 187 38.33 6.70 40.76
C GLN A 187 38.22 7.89 39.79
N ALA A 188 39.01 8.95 40.01
CA ALA A 188 39.03 10.12 39.14
C ALA A 188 39.47 9.77 37.71
N VAL A 189 40.54 8.98 37.56
CA VAL A 189 41.02 8.53 36.24
C VAL A 189 39.99 7.64 35.54
N LEU A 190 39.33 6.73 36.25
CA LEU A 190 38.24 5.92 35.68
C LEU A 190 37.05 6.78 35.25
N THR A 191 36.75 7.84 35.98
CA THR A 191 35.69 8.81 35.62
C THR A 191 36.05 9.59 34.36
N GLU A 192 37.29 10.06 34.23
CA GLU A 192 37.80 10.69 33.00
C GLU A 192 37.73 9.73 31.81
N LEU A 193 38.18 8.49 32.00
CA LEU A 193 38.08 7.44 30.99
C LEU A 193 36.62 7.17 30.56
N ALA A 194 35.67 7.29 31.50
CA ALA A 194 34.26 7.19 31.17
C ALA A 194 33.80 8.30 30.23
N PHE A 195 34.31 9.53 30.34
CA PHE A 195 33.97 10.60 29.39
C PHE A 195 34.68 10.45 28.03
N GLU A 196 35.85 9.82 28.00
CA GLU A 196 36.60 9.59 26.76
C GLU A 196 36.09 8.39 25.94
N ASP A 197 35.56 7.36 26.59
CA ASP A 197 35.14 6.11 25.95
C ASP A 197 33.61 5.95 25.95
N PRO A 198 32.94 5.93 24.78
CA PRO A 198 31.47 5.95 24.70
C PRO A 198 30.79 4.71 25.27
N ILE A 199 31.51 3.59 25.42
CA ILE A 199 30.98 2.39 26.09
C ILE A 199 31.02 2.59 27.61
N LEU A 200 32.15 3.10 28.13
CA LEU A 200 32.30 3.36 29.56
C LEU A 200 31.44 4.55 30.02
N HIS A 201 31.21 5.55 29.15
CA HIS A 201 30.33 6.68 29.42
C HIS A 201 28.91 6.24 29.74
N ARG A 202 28.39 5.27 28.99
CA ARG A 202 27.06 4.70 29.23
C ARG A 202 26.97 4.02 30.59
N LEU A 203 27.97 3.24 30.96
CA LEU A 203 28.01 2.56 32.27
C LEU A 203 28.07 3.59 33.40
N PHE A 204 28.84 4.65 33.21
CA PHE A 204 28.93 5.76 34.16
C PHE A 204 27.58 6.49 34.32
N LEU A 205 26.91 6.83 33.23
CA LEU A 205 25.58 7.46 33.28
C LEU A 205 24.51 6.54 33.89
N ALA A 206 24.53 5.25 33.54
CA ALA A 206 23.61 4.26 34.11
C ALA A 206 23.77 4.16 35.64
N ASN A 207 25.01 4.21 36.13
CA ASN A 207 25.32 4.17 37.56
C ASN A 207 24.96 5.49 38.28
N GLN A 208 25.10 6.64 37.63
CA GLN A 208 24.71 7.96 38.17
C GLN A 208 23.18 8.13 38.29
N HIS A 209 22.39 7.29 37.61
CA HIS A 209 20.92 7.37 37.55
C HIS A 209 20.21 6.22 38.29
N SER A 210 20.88 5.53 39.22
CA SER A 210 20.30 4.38 39.94
C SER A 210 19.37 4.74 41.10
N GLU A 211 19.02 6.01 41.30
CA GLU A 211 17.92 6.42 42.17
C GLU A 211 16.83 7.05 41.29
N HIS A 212 15.71 6.34 41.14
CA HIS A 212 14.51 6.63 40.32
C HIS A 212 14.56 6.15 38.86
N THR A 213 13.76 5.12 38.56
CA THR A 213 13.46 4.60 37.23
C THR A 213 12.80 5.68 36.35
N THR A 214 13.60 6.39 35.55
CA THR A 214 13.14 7.42 34.62
C THR A 214 12.54 6.83 33.32
N GLY A 215 11.71 7.62 32.62
CA GLY A 215 11.05 7.23 31.35
C GLY A 215 12.01 6.78 30.24
N ALA A 216 13.27 7.22 30.26
CA ALA A 216 14.31 6.82 29.30
C ALA A 216 14.64 5.31 29.34
N SER A 217 14.62 4.68 30.52
CA SER A 217 14.84 3.23 30.71
C SER A 217 13.71 2.40 30.10
N LYS A 218 12.46 2.84 30.27
CA LYS A 218 11.26 2.20 29.70
C LYS A 218 11.25 2.29 28.18
N LEU A 219 11.62 3.45 27.63
CA LEU A 219 11.76 3.65 26.19
C LEU A 219 12.84 2.76 25.55
N ALA A 220 13.99 2.59 26.20
CA ALA A 220 15.06 1.73 25.71
C ALA A 220 14.61 0.26 25.58
N ARG A 221 13.84 -0.25 26.55
CA ARG A 221 13.26 -1.60 26.51
C ARG A 221 12.22 -1.77 25.40
N LEU A 222 11.41 -0.73 25.13
CA LEU A 222 10.46 -0.74 24.02
C LEU A 222 11.12 -0.67 22.64
N GLU A 223 12.19 0.11 22.49
CA GLU A 223 12.97 0.08 21.25
C GLU A 223 13.61 -1.29 21.03
N GLN A 224 14.13 -1.91 22.09
CA GLN A 224 14.66 -3.27 22.02
C GLN A 224 13.58 -4.23 21.50
N LEU A 225 12.34 -4.15 22.04
CA LEU A 225 11.20 -4.90 21.51
C LEU A 225 11.00 -4.66 20.01
N LEU A 226 10.89 -3.40 19.59
CA LEU A 226 10.60 -3.01 18.21
C LEU A 226 11.69 -3.51 17.23
N ARG A 227 12.94 -3.55 17.69
CA ARG A 227 14.09 -4.04 16.91
C ARG A 227 14.08 -5.55 16.75
N PHE A 228 13.70 -6.29 17.80
CA PHE A 228 13.68 -7.76 17.78
C PHE A 228 12.35 -8.34 17.30
N LEU A 229 11.26 -7.57 17.31
CA LEU A 229 9.92 -8.01 16.90
C LEU A 229 9.92 -8.72 15.53
N PRO A 230 10.55 -8.19 14.46
CA PRO A 230 10.51 -8.84 13.14
C PRO A 230 11.22 -10.21 13.12
N LYS A 231 12.17 -10.44 14.04
CA LYS A 231 12.95 -11.67 14.12
C LYS A 231 12.28 -12.69 15.03
N ARG A 232 11.82 -12.25 16.21
CA ARG A 232 11.28 -13.13 17.25
C ARG A 232 9.80 -13.42 17.14
N PHE A 233 9.02 -12.48 16.65
CA PHE A 233 7.57 -12.66 16.58
C PHE A 233 7.18 -13.86 15.71
N PRO A 234 7.75 -14.09 14.51
CA PRO A 234 7.48 -15.31 13.73
C PRO A 234 7.93 -16.58 14.45
N LEU A 235 9.00 -16.51 15.26
CA LEU A 235 9.46 -17.64 16.06
C LEU A 235 8.45 -17.99 17.16
N TYR A 236 7.93 -16.99 17.89
CA TYR A 236 6.89 -17.19 18.89
C TYR A 236 5.62 -17.77 18.27
N GLN A 237 5.15 -17.24 17.14
CA GLN A 237 3.97 -17.79 16.45
C GLN A 237 4.15 -19.26 16.07
N LYS A 238 5.33 -19.64 15.55
CA LYS A 238 5.64 -21.05 15.23
C LYS A 238 5.68 -21.94 16.47
N ALA A 239 6.27 -21.44 17.57
CA ALA A 239 6.27 -22.16 18.84
C ALA A 239 4.83 -22.35 19.36
N ILE A 240 3.98 -21.33 19.27
CA ILE A 240 2.57 -21.42 19.66
C ILE A 240 1.82 -22.45 18.81
N LEU A 241 2.05 -22.46 17.50
CA LEU A 241 1.47 -23.49 16.63
C LEU A 241 1.98 -24.90 16.99
N ALA A 242 3.26 -25.06 17.33
CA ALA A 242 3.80 -26.33 17.82
C ALA A 242 3.14 -26.79 19.12
N MET A 243 2.88 -25.87 20.06
CA MET A 243 2.17 -26.18 21.31
C MET A 243 0.73 -26.63 21.06
N LEU A 244 0.00 -25.91 20.21
CA LEU A 244 -1.38 -26.26 19.86
C LEU A 244 -1.46 -27.65 19.24
N GLU A 245 -0.47 -27.99 18.42
CA GLU A 245 -0.34 -29.28 17.76
C GLU A 245 -0.07 -30.40 18.78
N SER A 246 0.88 -30.21 19.70
CA SER A 246 1.14 -31.16 20.81
C SER A 246 -0.09 -31.33 21.72
N ALA A 247 -0.72 -30.22 22.11
CA ALA A 247 -1.90 -30.22 22.97
C ALA A 247 -3.05 -31.02 22.33
N ASN A 248 -3.25 -30.87 21.03
CA ASN A 248 -4.23 -31.64 20.28
C ASN A 248 -3.90 -33.14 20.23
N ARG A 249 -2.62 -33.52 20.02
CA ARG A 249 -2.19 -34.94 20.08
C ARG A 249 -2.41 -35.56 21.46
N GLU A 250 -2.17 -34.78 22.51
CA GLU A 250 -2.30 -35.20 23.90
C GLU A 250 -3.74 -35.10 24.44
N GLY A 251 -4.67 -34.54 23.65
CA GLY A 251 -6.06 -34.36 24.06
C GLY A 251 -6.24 -33.35 25.20
N LYS A 252 -5.35 -32.36 25.31
CA LYS A 252 -5.39 -31.33 26.35
C LYS A 252 -6.44 -30.26 26.04
N ASN A 253 -7.30 -29.99 27.02
CA ASN A 253 -8.33 -28.95 26.93
C ASN A 253 -7.88 -27.59 27.52
N GLU A 254 -6.77 -27.59 28.26
CA GLU A 254 -6.18 -26.41 28.88
C GLU A 254 -4.65 -26.51 28.76
N LEU A 255 -4.02 -25.36 28.53
CA LEU A 255 -2.57 -25.19 28.52
C LEU A 255 -2.17 -24.15 29.56
N THR A 256 -1.29 -24.55 30.47
CA THR A 256 -0.68 -23.67 31.45
C THR A 256 0.73 -23.32 31.01
N LEU A 257 0.93 -22.04 30.71
CA LEU A 257 2.18 -21.50 30.21
C LEU A 257 2.78 -20.56 31.25
N VAL A 258 4.11 -20.53 31.35
CA VAL A 258 4.82 -19.56 32.18
C VAL A 258 5.78 -18.76 31.30
N ASP A 259 5.60 -17.44 31.24
CA ASP A 259 6.53 -16.49 30.64
C ASP A 259 7.44 -15.95 31.75
N TYR A 260 8.68 -16.44 31.80
CA TYR A 260 9.65 -16.22 32.86
C TYR A 260 10.58 -15.04 32.52
N GLU A 261 10.56 -14.03 33.38
CA GLU A 261 11.32 -12.77 33.29
C GLU A 261 11.20 -12.05 31.92
N PRO A 262 9.99 -11.85 31.37
CA PRO A 262 9.86 -11.23 30.06
C PRO A 262 10.18 -9.74 30.12
N VAL A 263 11.22 -9.34 29.39
CA VAL A 263 11.59 -7.92 29.19
C VAL A 263 10.45 -7.14 28.51
N THR A 264 9.61 -7.84 27.73
CA THR A 264 8.57 -7.27 26.86
C THR A 264 7.40 -8.25 26.70
N PRO A 265 6.17 -7.81 26.40
CA PRO A 265 5.01 -8.71 26.22
C PRO A 265 5.00 -9.49 24.88
N GLY A 266 6.16 -9.70 24.25
CA GLY A 266 6.26 -10.24 22.89
C GLY A 266 5.59 -11.61 22.70
N LEU A 267 5.79 -12.55 23.63
CA LEU A 267 5.16 -13.88 23.59
C LEU A 267 3.65 -13.79 23.78
N THR A 268 3.19 -12.99 24.74
CA THR A 268 1.75 -12.82 25.03
C THR A 268 1.01 -12.22 23.83
N LEU A 269 1.60 -11.22 23.18
CA LEU A 269 1.05 -10.59 21.98
C LEU A 269 1.01 -11.58 20.80
N ALA A 270 2.05 -12.40 20.63
CA ALA A 270 2.08 -13.46 19.63
C ALA A 270 1.03 -14.54 19.88
N LEU A 271 0.75 -14.87 21.15
CA LEU A 271 -0.29 -15.82 21.54
C LEU A 271 -1.68 -15.33 21.12
N LEU A 272 -2.05 -14.12 21.51
CA LEU A 272 -3.33 -13.50 21.13
C LEU A 272 -3.50 -13.45 19.60
N ASP A 273 -2.45 -12.99 18.92
CA ASP A 273 -2.42 -12.87 17.46
C ASP A 273 -2.56 -14.22 16.74
N THR A 274 -1.86 -15.25 17.22
CA THR A 274 -1.87 -16.59 16.61
C THR A 274 -3.21 -17.28 16.79
N PHE A 275 -3.80 -17.22 17.99
CA PHE A 275 -5.12 -17.81 18.24
C PHE A 275 -6.18 -17.16 17.38
N ALA A 276 -6.20 -15.82 17.30
CA ALA A 276 -7.13 -15.11 16.42
C ALA A 276 -6.96 -15.57 14.97
N LEU A 277 -5.72 -15.67 14.48
CA LEU A 277 -5.47 -16.14 13.12
C LEU A 277 -5.98 -17.58 12.89
N VAL A 278 -5.71 -18.50 13.81
CA VAL A 278 -6.13 -19.91 13.68
C VAL A 278 -7.65 -20.02 13.64
N GLU A 279 -8.36 -19.33 14.52
CA GLU A 279 -9.83 -19.32 14.53
C GLU A 279 -10.43 -18.75 13.24
N ARG A 280 -9.86 -17.66 12.72
CA ARG A 280 -10.35 -17.03 11.47
C ARG A 280 -10.04 -17.85 10.23
N VAL A 281 -8.88 -18.52 10.21
CA VAL A 281 -8.58 -19.50 9.15
C VAL A 281 -9.53 -20.70 9.25
N ALA A 282 -9.81 -21.19 10.46
CA ALA A 282 -10.77 -22.27 10.66
C ALA A 282 -12.18 -21.88 10.17
N GLU A 283 -12.64 -20.69 10.53
CA GLU A 283 -13.92 -20.11 10.09
C GLU A 283 -13.95 -19.98 8.55
N LEU A 284 -12.90 -19.44 7.93
CA LEU A 284 -12.76 -19.29 6.48
C LEU A 284 -12.94 -20.63 5.75
N TYR A 285 -12.34 -21.70 6.27
CA TYR A 285 -12.39 -23.04 5.67
C TYR A 285 -13.51 -23.94 6.20
N GLY A 286 -14.40 -23.41 7.05
CA GLY A 286 -15.46 -24.19 7.68
C GLY A 286 -14.93 -25.37 8.51
N GLN A 287 -13.71 -25.28 9.04
CA GLN A 287 -13.10 -26.33 9.82
C GLN A 287 -13.51 -26.19 11.29
N PRO A 288 -14.00 -27.26 11.94
CA PRO A 288 -14.20 -27.26 13.38
C PRO A 288 -12.82 -27.26 14.04
N VAL A 289 -12.51 -26.20 14.77
CA VAL A 289 -11.30 -26.12 15.59
C VAL A 289 -11.70 -25.84 17.02
N VAL A 290 -11.25 -26.72 17.91
CA VAL A 290 -11.36 -26.55 19.37
C VAL A 290 -9.97 -26.25 19.86
N LEU A 291 -9.72 -25.02 20.27
CA LEU A 291 -8.45 -24.62 20.87
C LEU A 291 -8.50 -24.82 22.39
N PRO A 292 -7.40 -25.25 23.03
CA PRO A 292 -7.33 -25.33 24.48
C PRO A 292 -7.45 -23.94 25.10
N LYS A 293 -8.03 -23.86 26.29
CA LYS A 293 -7.94 -22.65 27.12
C LYS A 293 -6.47 -22.40 27.45
N VAL A 294 -6.06 -21.14 27.53
CA VAL A 294 -4.68 -20.82 27.91
C VAL A 294 -4.68 -20.03 29.21
N LYS A 295 -3.88 -20.51 30.17
CA LYS A 295 -3.53 -19.79 31.38
C LYS A 295 -2.06 -19.42 31.34
N LEU A 296 -1.76 -18.15 31.15
CA LEU A 296 -0.41 -17.62 31.01
C LEU A 296 0.04 -16.90 32.28
N TYR A 297 1.02 -17.45 32.98
CA TYR A 297 1.63 -16.81 34.13
C TYR A 297 2.85 -16.01 33.71
N VAL A 298 2.83 -14.70 33.96
CA VAL A 298 3.94 -13.79 33.68
C VAL A 298 4.73 -13.59 34.96
N LEU A 299 5.93 -14.15 35.01
CA LEU A 299 6.73 -14.20 36.23
C LEU A 299 7.87 -13.18 36.19
N ARG A 300 7.93 -12.32 37.21
CA ARG A 300 9.02 -11.34 37.40
C ARG A 300 9.36 -10.51 36.15
N PRO A 301 8.40 -9.88 35.45
CA PRO A 301 8.76 -8.96 34.37
C PRO A 301 9.58 -7.79 34.94
N PRO A 302 10.69 -7.38 34.29
CA PRO A 302 11.51 -6.26 34.73
C PRO A 302 10.78 -4.91 34.77
N ASP A 303 9.65 -4.78 34.05
CA ASP A 303 8.75 -3.62 34.06
C ASP A 303 7.29 -4.08 33.89
N PRO A 304 6.58 -4.37 34.99
CA PRO A 304 5.20 -4.82 34.96
C PRO A 304 4.23 -3.79 34.36
N ASP A 305 4.45 -2.50 34.64
CA ASP A 305 3.57 -1.42 34.16
C ASP A 305 3.62 -1.31 32.64
N LEU A 306 4.83 -1.34 32.08
CA LEU A 306 5.03 -1.31 30.64
C LEU A 306 4.38 -2.49 29.94
N PHE A 307 4.50 -3.69 30.53
CA PHE A 307 3.84 -4.89 30.05
C PHE A 307 2.32 -4.68 29.98
N LEU A 308 1.71 -4.20 31.07
CA LEU A 308 0.27 -3.97 31.15
C LEU A 308 -0.20 -2.89 30.16
N GLN A 309 0.53 -1.78 30.01
CA GLN A 309 0.17 -0.71 29.07
C GLN A 309 0.20 -1.17 27.61
N ALA A 310 1.21 -1.95 27.22
CA ALA A 310 1.28 -2.50 25.86
C ALA A 310 0.17 -3.53 25.61
N MET A 311 -0.17 -4.34 26.62
CA MET A 311 -1.32 -5.26 26.57
C MET A 311 -2.65 -4.54 26.49
N GLU A 312 -2.82 -3.46 27.25
CA GLU A 312 -4.00 -2.60 27.23
C GLU A 312 -4.17 -1.95 25.85
N LEU A 313 -3.12 -1.36 25.27
CA LEU A 313 -3.19 -0.78 23.92
C LEU A 313 -3.46 -1.81 22.82
N TYR A 314 -3.06 -3.06 23.04
CA TYR A 314 -3.40 -4.16 22.14
C TYR A 314 -4.85 -4.64 22.31
N ARG A 315 -5.44 -4.48 23.51
CA ARG A 315 -6.80 -4.92 23.88
C ARG A 315 -7.86 -3.83 23.86
N CYS A 316 -7.49 -2.56 23.98
CA CYS A 316 -8.41 -1.43 24.11
C CYS A 316 -9.25 -1.30 22.85
N HIS A 317 -10.50 -1.72 22.98
CA HIS A 317 -11.59 -1.42 22.06
C HIS A 317 -12.06 0.03 22.28
N GLY A 318 -11.21 0.99 21.92
CA GLY A 318 -11.51 2.42 21.98
C GLY A 318 -10.70 3.18 20.93
N GLU A 319 -11.42 3.69 19.93
CA GLU A 319 -11.05 4.72 18.94
C GLU A 319 -9.87 4.49 17.98
N SER A 320 -9.09 3.41 18.12
CA SER A 320 -8.21 2.92 17.03
C SER A 320 -8.26 1.39 16.92
N SER A 321 -9.08 0.89 15.99
CA SER A 321 -9.42 -0.53 15.82
C SER A 321 -8.31 -1.33 15.13
N PHE A 322 -7.31 -1.81 15.88
CA PHE A 322 -6.17 -2.52 15.29
C PHE A 322 -6.13 -4.03 15.49
N VAL A 323 -6.98 -4.65 16.34
CA VAL A 323 -6.89 -6.10 16.57
C VAL A 323 -8.28 -6.75 16.71
N ASP A 324 -8.57 -7.70 15.83
CA ASP A 324 -9.62 -8.69 16.04
C ASP A 324 -9.07 -9.76 17.01
N LEU A 325 -9.50 -9.71 18.27
CA LEU A 325 -9.05 -10.62 19.33
C LEU A 325 -9.52 -12.08 19.10
N PRO A 326 -8.85 -13.07 19.70
CA PRO A 326 -9.33 -14.44 19.69
C PRO A 326 -10.65 -14.57 20.47
N ARG A 327 -11.53 -15.46 20.02
CA ARG A 327 -12.74 -15.90 20.71
C ARG A 327 -12.41 -16.84 21.88
N THR A 328 -11.31 -17.59 21.76
CA THR A 328 -10.80 -18.48 22.81
C THR A 328 -10.36 -17.65 24.02
N HIS A 329 -10.78 -18.08 25.20
CA HIS A 329 -10.40 -17.43 26.45
C HIS A 329 -8.91 -17.62 26.75
N ILE A 330 -8.18 -16.52 26.83
CA ILE A 330 -6.76 -16.48 27.20
C ILE A 330 -6.63 -15.63 28.46
N GLU A 331 -6.39 -16.31 29.58
CA GLU A 331 -6.07 -15.68 30.87
C GLU A 331 -4.58 -15.43 30.94
N TYR A 332 -4.20 -14.27 31.44
CA TYR A 332 -2.82 -14.00 31.82
C TYR A 332 -2.81 -13.33 33.19
N GLU A 333 -1.84 -13.71 34.02
CA GLU A 333 -1.73 -13.25 35.40
C GLU A 333 -0.27 -12.95 35.72
N LEU A 334 -0.03 -11.78 36.30
CA LEU A 334 1.29 -11.40 36.82
C LEU A 334 1.48 -12.06 38.19
N VAL A 335 2.43 -12.98 38.27
CA VAL A 335 2.66 -13.77 39.49
C VAL A 335 4.11 -13.70 39.95
N ASN A 336 4.31 -13.76 41.27
CA ASN A 336 5.63 -13.67 41.89
C ASN A 336 6.33 -15.05 42.02
N ARG A 337 5.58 -16.15 41.89
CA ARG A 337 6.09 -17.52 42.02
C ARG A 337 5.51 -18.39 40.92
N VAL A 338 6.29 -19.37 40.48
CA VAL A 338 5.84 -20.36 39.50
C VAL A 338 4.73 -21.17 40.19
N PRO A 339 3.59 -21.41 39.51
CA PRO A 339 2.58 -22.38 39.98
C PRO A 339 3.21 -23.76 40.22
N ASP A 340 2.48 -24.68 40.86
CA ASP A 340 2.97 -26.06 41.07
C ASP A 340 3.51 -26.64 39.76
N ALA A 341 4.75 -27.14 39.79
CA ALA A 341 5.48 -27.55 38.58
C ALA A 341 4.76 -28.65 37.80
N ASP A 342 3.97 -29.47 38.49
CA ASP A 342 3.15 -30.54 37.89
C ASP A 342 1.95 -30.00 37.07
N LEU A 343 1.60 -28.72 37.23
CA LEU A 343 0.53 -28.04 36.48
C LEU A 343 1.04 -27.26 35.27
N VAL A 344 2.36 -27.14 35.08
CA VAL A 344 2.94 -26.30 34.02
C VAL A 344 3.30 -27.14 32.80
N ASP A 345 2.67 -26.85 31.67
CA ASP A 345 2.96 -27.53 30.40
C ASP A 345 4.28 -27.03 29.78
N HIS A 346 4.49 -25.72 29.78
CA HIS A 346 5.66 -25.11 29.16
C HIS A 346 6.15 -23.87 29.93
N ILE A 347 7.48 -23.77 30.07
CA ILE A 347 8.16 -22.59 30.63
C ILE A 347 8.95 -21.92 29.50
N PHE A 348 8.64 -20.66 29.22
CA PHE A 348 9.34 -19.82 28.26
C PHE A 348 10.21 -18.84 29.01
N ALA A 349 11.51 -18.83 28.75
CA ALA A 349 12.41 -17.83 29.33
C ALA A 349 12.75 -16.78 28.26
N ALA A 350 12.53 -15.51 28.57
CA ALA A 350 13.11 -14.44 27.76
C ALA A 350 14.61 -14.31 28.08
N GLU A 351 15.39 -13.85 27.09
CA GLU A 351 16.84 -13.65 27.20
C GLU A 351 17.28 -13.09 28.57
N ALA A 352 18.18 -13.83 29.24
CA ALA A 352 18.94 -13.43 30.44
C ALA A 352 18.63 -14.13 31.79
N ALA A 353 18.07 -15.35 31.80
CA ALA A 353 18.18 -16.17 33.02
C ALA A 353 19.62 -16.75 33.15
N SER A 354 20.38 -16.32 34.16
CA SER A 354 21.70 -16.88 34.52
C SER A 354 21.62 -18.35 34.96
N SER A 355 20.42 -18.82 35.34
CA SER A 355 20.07 -20.23 35.54
C SER A 355 18.58 -20.42 35.26
N PRO A 356 18.20 -20.88 34.05
CA PRO A 356 16.80 -21.08 33.71
C PRO A 356 16.17 -22.19 34.58
N PRO A 357 14.88 -22.10 34.95
CA PRO A 357 14.17 -23.19 35.61
C PRO A 357 14.23 -24.49 34.78
N SER A 358 14.17 -25.65 35.44
CA SER A 358 14.10 -26.94 34.74
C SER A 358 12.92 -26.95 33.75
N GLY A 359 13.15 -27.39 32.52
CA GLY A 359 12.12 -27.41 31.46
C GLY A 359 11.96 -26.10 30.66
N SER A 360 12.71 -25.03 30.96
CA SER A 360 12.61 -23.78 30.20
C SER A 360 13.10 -23.90 28.74
N LEU A 361 12.40 -23.22 27.83
CA LEU A 361 12.81 -22.99 26.45
C LEU A 361 13.64 -21.70 26.36
N ASP A 362 14.97 -21.83 26.47
CA ASP A 362 15.89 -20.76 26.04
C ASP A 362 15.79 -20.52 24.52
N GLU A 363 16.42 -19.47 23.99
CA GLU A 363 16.30 -19.12 22.57
C GLU A 363 16.63 -20.28 21.62
N SER A 364 17.67 -21.08 21.91
CA SER A 364 18.06 -22.23 21.09
C SER A 364 17.07 -23.40 21.18
N ARG A 365 16.43 -23.58 22.34
CA ARG A 365 15.39 -24.60 22.56
C ARG A 365 14.08 -24.17 21.93
N LEU A 366 13.72 -22.90 22.04
CA LEU A 366 12.56 -22.31 21.39
C LEU A 366 12.67 -22.43 19.86
N GLU A 367 13.83 -22.14 19.28
CA GLU A 367 14.11 -22.35 17.86
C GLU A 367 13.93 -23.82 17.45
N ARG A 368 14.49 -24.76 18.21
CA ARG A 368 14.32 -26.20 17.95
C ARG A 368 12.87 -26.65 18.08
N PHE A 369 12.17 -26.16 19.09
CA PHE A 369 10.75 -26.47 19.32
C PHE A 369 9.87 -25.91 18.20
N ALA A 370 10.08 -24.65 17.80
CA ALA A 370 9.40 -24.04 16.66
C ALA A 370 9.75 -24.74 15.32
N ALA A 371 10.99 -25.21 15.18
CA ALA A 371 11.40 -25.98 14.00
C ALA A 371 10.69 -27.33 13.90
N HIS A 372 10.30 -27.94 15.03
CA HIS A 372 9.52 -29.18 15.04
C HIS A 372 8.20 -29.03 14.28
N PHE A 373 7.44 -27.96 14.54
CA PHE A 373 6.22 -27.67 13.78
C PHE A 373 6.49 -27.50 12.27
N VAL A 374 7.58 -26.80 11.91
CA VAL A 374 7.95 -26.62 10.49
C VAL A 374 8.30 -27.97 9.84
N SER A 375 8.97 -28.87 10.55
CA SER A 375 9.28 -30.21 10.05
C SER A 375 8.04 -31.11 9.90
N GLU A 376 7.05 -30.98 10.81
CA GLU A 376 5.82 -31.78 10.81
C GLU A 376 4.82 -31.32 9.73
N VAL A 377 4.63 -30.00 9.58
CA VAL A 377 3.69 -29.44 8.59
C VAL A 377 4.22 -29.60 7.16
N GLY A 378 5.54 -29.64 6.99
CA GLY A 378 6.19 -29.70 5.68
C GLY A 378 5.92 -28.47 4.81
N PRO A 379 6.42 -28.45 3.56
CA PRO A 379 6.21 -27.34 2.63
C PRO A 379 4.84 -27.37 1.94
N LYS A 380 4.13 -28.51 1.96
CA LYS A 380 2.93 -28.73 1.15
C LYS A 380 1.66 -28.39 1.96
N PRO A 381 0.91 -27.34 1.60
CA PRO A 381 -0.34 -27.06 2.27
C PRO A 381 -1.36 -28.21 2.06
N PRO A 382 -2.08 -28.64 3.10
CA PRO A 382 -2.86 -29.88 3.07
C PRO A 382 -4.21 -29.78 2.33
N SER A 383 -4.65 -28.61 1.85
CA SER A 383 -6.04 -28.41 1.41
C SER A 383 -6.22 -28.14 -0.09
N LYS A 384 -6.88 -29.08 -0.78
CA LYS A 384 -7.55 -28.85 -2.07
C LYS A 384 -8.92 -28.17 -1.93
N ALA A 385 -9.37 -27.86 -0.72
CA ALA A 385 -10.66 -27.21 -0.51
C ALA A 385 -10.57 -25.71 -0.75
N ASN A 386 -11.65 -25.14 -1.26
CA ASN A 386 -11.85 -23.70 -1.28
C ASN A 386 -12.44 -23.25 0.06
N PRO A 387 -12.28 -21.99 0.45
CA PRO A 387 -13.00 -21.38 1.55
C PRO A 387 -14.52 -21.57 1.43
N VAL A 388 -15.18 -21.70 2.59
CA VAL A 388 -16.63 -21.91 2.69
C VAL A 388 -17.31 -20.68 3.30
N SER A 389 -16.70 -20.06 4.31
CA SER A 389 -17.19 -18.81 4.90
C SER A 389 -16.43 -17.64 4.32
N VAL A 390 -17.12 -16.76 3.59
CA VAL A 390 -16.52 -15.58 2.93
C VAL A 390 -17.21 -14.30 3.40
N GLU A 391 -17.65 -14.26 4.66
CA GLU A 391 -18.30 -13.09 5.24
C GLU A 391 -17.39 -11.86 5.24
N ARG A 392 -17.98 -10.68 5.05
CA ARG A 392 -17.23 -9.43 4.97
C ARG A 392 -16.36 -9.18 6.20
N THR A 393 -16.91 -9.40 7.40
CA THR A 393 -16.20 -9.22 8.68
C THR A 393 -14.90 -10.04 8.74
N LEU A 394 -14.93 -11.25 8.20
CA LEU A 394 -13.79 -12.14 8.12
C LEU A 394 -12.76 -11.68 7.08
N LEU A 395 -13.21 -11.22 5.92
CA LEU A 395 -12.32 -10.67 4.89
C LEU A 395 -11.65 -9.37 5.35
N ASP A 396 -12.39 -8.51 6.04
CA ASP A 396 -11.89 -7.27 6.63
C ASP A 396 -10.80 -7.55 7.69
N PHE A 397 -10.93 -8.62 8.50
CA PHE A 397 -9.88 -9.06 9.42
C PHE A 397 -8.55 -9.31 8.69
N PHE A 398 -8.58 -10.10 7.61
CA PHE A 398 -7.37 -10.41 6.87
C PHE A 398 -6.81 -9.19 6.12
N ALA A 399 -7.67 -8.31 5.61
CA ALA A 399 -7.26 -7.05 4.98
C ALA A 399 -6.54 -6.13 5.98
N ARG A 400 -7.09 -5.97 7.20
CA ARG A 400 -6.45 -5.23 8.30
C ARG A 400 -5.11 -5.84 8.67
N ARG A 401 -5.07 -7.17 8.82
CA ARG A 401 -3.89 -7.91 9.23
C ARG A 401 -2.71 -7.77 8.25
N TYR A 402 -2.96 -8.01 6.97
CA TYR A 402 -1.90 -8.08 5.97
C TYR A 402 -1.57 -6.72 5.32
N PHE A 403 -2.56 -5.84 5.18
CA PHE A 403 -2.43 -4.61 4.40
C PHE A 403 -2.74 -3.33 5.19
N ALA A 404 -3.08 -3.43 6.48
CA ALA A 404 -3.53 -2.30 7.31
C ALA A 404 -4.75 -1.56 6.72
N VAL A 405 -5.55 -2.24 5.91
CA VAL A 405 -6.79 -1.71 5.34
C VAL A 405 -7.93 -1.99 6.31
N ARG A 406 -8.54 -0.94 6.87
CA ARG A 406 -9.57 -1.06 7.91
C ARG A 406 -10.76 -1.90 7.45
N ASP A 407 -11.38 -1.52 6.34
CA ASP A 407 -12.53 -2.20 5.77
C ASP A 407 -12.37 -2.25 4.25
N LEU A 408 -12.72 -3.39 3.66
CA LEU A 408 -12.77 -3.55 2.22
C LEU A 408 -13.98 -2.79 1.65
N LYS A 409 -13.82 -2.30 0.42
CA LYS A 409 -14.90 -1.67 -0.33
C LYS A 409 -15.87 -2.74 -0.86
N PRO A 410 -17.17 -2.42 -1.08
CA PRO A 410 -18.18 -3.40 -1.48
C PRO A 410 -17.79 -4.27 -2.69
N GLU A 411 -17.19 -3.68 -3.72
CA GLU A 411 -16.77 -4.35 -4.94
C GLU A 411 -15.54 -5.24 -4.71
N GLN A 412 -14.62 -4.81 -3.84
CA GLN A 412 -13.49 -5.64 -3.44
C GLN A 412 -13.99 -6.89 -2.72
N VAL A 413 -14.99 -6.74 -1.82
CA VAL A 413 -15.63 -7.87 -1.14
C VAL A 413 -16.33 -8.79 -2.14
N GLN A 414 -17.14 -8.27 -3.05
CA GLN A 414 -17.84 -9.09 -4.06
C GLN A 414 -16.86 -9.89 -4.94
N LEU A 415 -15.80 -9.25 -5.45
CA LEU A 415 -14.79 -9.92 -6.27
C LEU A 415 -14.02 -10.98 -5.49
N LEU A 416 -13.65 -10.69 -4.24
CA LEU A 416 -13.01 -11.65 -3.34
C LEU A 416 -13.92 -12.85 -3.07
N GLN A 417 -15.19 -12.62 -2.70
CA GLN A 417 -16.15 -13.68 -2.42
C GLN A 417 -16.33 -14.61 -3.62
N ARG A 418 -16.53 -14.05 -4.82
CA ARG A 418 -16.62 -14.83 -6.06
C ARG A 418 -15.38 -15.68 -6.26
N ALA A 419 -14.19 -15.07 -6.20
CA ALA A 419 -12.93 -15.77 -6.43
C ALA A 419 -12.68 -16.89 -5.40
N LEU A 420 -12.91 -16.62 -4.11
CA LEU A 420 -12.74 -17.59 -3.02
C LEU A 420 -13.73 -18.76 -3.15
N LEU A 421 -14.93 -18.52 -3.69
CA LEU A 421 -15.91 -19.56 -4.03
C LEU A 421 -15.62 -20.27 -5.37
N GLY A 422 -14.50 -19.97 -6.03
CA GLY A 422 -14.10 -20.58 -7.30
C GLY A 422 -14.78 -20.00 -8.54
N GLN A 423 -15.47 -18.87 -8.41
CA GLN A 423 -16.14 -18.17 -9.51
C GLN A 423 -15.24 -17.09 -10.10
N SER A 424 -15.30 -16.92 -11.42
CA SER A 424 -14.56 -15.85 -12.10
C SER A 424 -15.30 -14.51 -12.04
N GLY A 425 -14.60 -13.40 -12.27
CA GLY A 425 -15.21 -12.07 -12.35
C GLY A 425 -14.31 -11.02 -13.00
N LEU A 426 -14.96 -9.99 -13.55
CA LEU A 426 -14.32 -8.79 -14.08
C LEU A 426 -14.63 -7.59 -13.18
N GLY A 427 -13.64 -7.07 -12.47
CA GLY A 427 -13.76 -5.87 -11.65
C GLY A 427 -13.38 -4.61 -12.42
N ILE A 428 -14.33 -3.69 -12.56
CA ILE A 428 -14.07 -2.35 -13.12
C ILE A 428 -14.01 -1.38 -11.95
N LEU A 429 -12.78 -1.15 -11.48
CA LEU A 429 -12.52 -0.43 -10.24
C LEU A 429 -11.65 0.79 -10.54
N PRO A 430 -12.07 2.02 -10.18
CA PRO A 430 -11.32 3.24 -10.49
C PRO A 430 -9.83 3.20 -10.10
N THR A 431 -9.03 4.06 -10.70
CA THR A 431 -7.62 4.24 -10.31
C THR A 431 -7.53 4.66 -8.84
N GLY A 432 -6.58 4.08 -8.10
CA GLY A 432 -6.47 4.30 -6.64
C GLY A 432 -7.52 3.56 -5.80
N PHE A 433 -8.47 2.83 -6.41
CA PHE A 433 -9.52 2.15 -5.66
C PHE A 433 -8.99 0.97 -4.82
N GLY A 434 -7.78 0.48 -5.10
CA GLY A 434 -7.18 -0.69 -4.46
C GLY A 434 -7.46 -1.98 -5.23
N LYS A 435 -7.26 -1.97 -6.57
CA LYS A 435 -7.42 -3.16 -7.43
C LYS A 435 -6.54 -4.32 -6.97
N SER A 436 -5.24 -4.06 -6.76
CA SER A 436 -4.27 -5.09 -6.41
C SER A 436 -4.61 -5.82 -5.12
N LEU A 437 -5.24 -5.12 -4.16
CA LEU A 437 -5.65 -5.69 -2.88
C LEU A 437 -6.56 -6.92 -3.06
N VAL A 438 -7.44 -6.93 -4.07
CA VAL A 438 -8.38 -8.03 -4.33
C VAL A 438 -7.62 -9.33 -4.58
N PHE A 439 -6.69 -9.35 -5.53
CA PHE A 439 -5.98 -10.59 -5.84
C PHE A 439 -4.81 -10.88 -4.89
N GLN A 440 -4.21 -9.85 -4.30
CA GLN A 440 -3.16 -10.01 -3.30
C GLN A 440 -3.71 -10.68 -2.04
N LEU A 441 -4.86 -10.21 -1.56
CA LEU A 441 -5.54 -10.84 -0.43
C LEU A 441 -6.01 -12.24 -0.79
N TYR A 442 -6.63 -12.44 -1.96
CA TYR A 442 -7.00 -13.77 -2.46
C TYR A 442 -5.81 -14.76 -2.41
N GLY A 443 -4.65 -14.36 -2.96
CA GLY A 443 -3.46 -15.21 -3.03
C GLY A 443 -2.90 -15.59 -1.66
N LEU A 444 -3.07 -14.73 -0.64
CA LEU A 444 -2.68 -15.03 0.74
C LEU A 444 -3.68 -15.95 1.46
N LEU A 445 -4.97 -15.85 1.11
CA LEU A 445 -6.04 -16.63 1.74
C LEU A 445 -6.16 -18.05 1.18
N ILE A 446 -5.79 -18.25 -0.08
CA ILE A 446 -5.81 -19.56 -0.74
C ILE A 446 -4.44 -20.23 -0.59
N PRO A 447 -4.37 -21.53 -0.24
CA PRO A 447 -3.11 -22.19 0.03
C PRO A 447 -2.55 -22.78 -1.26
N ARG A 448 -2.56 -21.98 -2.34
CA ARG A 448 -2.19 -22.34 -3.72
C ARG A 448 -1.52 -21.15 -4.37
N THR A 449 -0.74 -21.37 -5.43
CA THR A 449 -0.09 -20.27 -6.15
C THR A 449 -1.09 -19.54 -7.03
N THR A 450 -1.21 -18.23 -6.89
CA THR A 450 -1.96 -17.38 -7.82
C THR A 450 -1.02 -16.85 -8.89
N LEU A 451 -1.33 -17.11 -10.16
CA LEU A 451 -0.55 -16.57 -11.28
C LEU A 451 -1.09 -15.18 -11.65
N VAL A 452 -0.23 -14.16 -11.57
CA VAL A 452 -0.59 -12.79 -11.91
C VAL A 452 0.00 -12.40 -13.25
N ILE A 453 -0.86 -12.24 -14.25
CA ILE A 453 -0.50 -11.83 -15.60
C ILE A 453 -0.63 -10.30 -15.64
N SER A 454 0.50 -9.61 -15.77
CA SER A 454 0.56 -8.14 -15.80
C SER A 454 1.36 -7.66 -17.02
N PRO A 455 0.92 -6.59 -17.71
CA PRO A 455 1.48 -6.20 -19.01
C PRO A 455 2.92 -5.69 -18.94
N LEU A 456 3.35 -5.09 -17.83
CA LEU A 456 4.62 -4.37 -17.76
C LEU A 456 5.53 -4.94 -16.67
N LYS A 457 6.82 -5.06 -17.00
CA LYS A 457 7.85 -5.48 -16.04
C LYS A 457 7.98 -4.49 -14.88
N ALA A 458 7.85 -3.19 -15.13
CA ALA A 458 7.88 -2.15 -14.11
C ALA A 458 6.73 -2.34 -13.10
N LEU A 459 5.50 -2.52 -13.57
CA LEU A 459 4.32 -2.86 -12.74
C LEU A 459 4.58 -4.08 -11.86
N ILE A 460 5.07 -5.16 -12.45
CA ILE A 460 5.38 -6.39 -11.74
C ILE A 460 6.41 -6.13 -10.64
N ARG A 461 7.51 -5.44 -10.97
CA ARG A 461 8.58 -5.09 -10.02
C ARG A 461 8.02 -4.29 -8.84
N ASP A 462 7.24 -3.27 -9.11
CA ASP A 462 6.71 -2.37 -8.09
C ASP A 462 5.74 -3.11 -7.14
N GLN A 463 4.89 -3.99 -7.68
CA GLN A 463 3.98 -4.82 -6.87
C GLN A 463 4.75 -5.84 -6.03
N VAL A 464 5.73 -6.56 -6.60
CA VAL A 464 6.56 -7.53 -5.87
C VAL A 464 7.36 -6.82 -4.78
N HIS A 465 8.02 -5.71 -5.10
CA HIS A 465 8.76 -4.91 -4.12
C HIS A 465 7.84 -4.41 -3.02
N SER A 466 6.64 -3.90 -3.33
CA SER A 466 5.69 -3.45 -2.31
C SER A 466 5.29 -4.58 -1.36
N MET A 467 5.03 -5.79 -1.88
CA MET A 467 4.70 -6.96 -1.05
C MET A 467 5.90 -7.42 -0.20
N HIS A 468 7.11 -7.42 -0.76
CA HIS A 468 8.33 -7.70 0.01
C HIS A 468 8.53 -6.69 1.14
N ARG A 469 8.28 -5.40 0.88
CA ARG A 469 8.32 -4.34 1.91
C ARG A 469 7.27 -4.53 3.02
N LEU A 470 6.18 -5.24 2.75
CA LEU A 470 5.19 -5.63 3.78
C LEU A 470 5.59 -6.88 4.58
N GLY A 471 6.69 -7.55 4.22
CA GLY A 471 7.17 -8.78 4.87
C GLY A 471 6.73 -10.06 4.16
N LEU A 472 6.04 -9.93 3.01
CA LEU A 472 5.44 -11.04 2.29
C LEU A 472 6.42 -11.61 1.28
N VAL A 473 7.33 -12.46 1.76
CA VAL A 473 8.37 -13.13 0.93
C VAL A 473 7.86 -14.33 0.12
N CYS A 474 6.56 -14.64 0.21
CA CYS A 474 5.90 -15.68 -0.59
C CYS A 474 5.41 -15.13 -1.94
N VAL A 475 6.00 -14.05 -2.43
CA VAL A 475 5.62 -13.39 -3.69
C VAL A 475 6.88 -13.22 -4.53
N ASP A 476 6.83 -13.55 -5.82
CA ASP A 476 7.96 -13.27 -6.74
C ASP A 476 7.43 -13.09 -8.18
N SER A 477 8.33 -12.83 -9.11
CA SER A 477 8.07 -12.74 -10.54
C SER A 477 9.06 -13.57 -11.33
N ILE A 478 8.66 -14.01 -12.53
CA ILE A 478 9.60 -14.60 -13.48
C ILE A 478 9.72 -13.67 -14.69
N SER A 479 10.90 -13.07 -14.85
CA SER A 479 11.18 -12.12 -15.93
C SER A 479 12.17 -12.68 -16.95
N SER A 480 12.27 -12.01 -18.10
CA SER A 480 13.29 -12.35 -19.10
C SER A 480 14.71 -12.04 -18.61
N PHE A 481 14.87 -11.05 -17.72
CA PHE A 481 16.16 -10.61 -17.15
C PHE A 481 16.74 -11.57 -16.11
N ASP A 482 15.94 -12.50 -15.59
CA ASP A 482 16.45 -13.53 -14.68
C ASP A 482 17.48 -14.41 -15.40
N SER A 483 18.63 -14.62 -14.75
CA SER A 483 19.64 -15.59 -15.19
C SER A 483 19.06 -17.01 -15.21
N SER A 484 19.67 -17.94 -15.94
CA SER A 484 19.19 -19.33 -15.99
C SER A 484 19.11 -19.94 -14.59
N ALA A 485 20.12 -19.71 -13.75
CA ALA A 485 20.14 -20.18 -12.35
C ALA A 485 19.04 -19.53 -11.50
N ALA A 486 18.76 -18.23 -11.70
CA ALA A 486 17.66 -17.55 -11.00
C ALA A 486 16.30 -18.10 -11.41
N LYS A 487 16.08 -18.37 -12.71
CA LYS A 487 14.85 -19.01 -13.21
C LYS A 487 14.68 -20.40 -12.63
N GLU A 488 15.72 -21.23 -12.65
CA GLU A 488 15.70 -22.59 -12.11
C GLU A 488 15.39 -22.60 -10.60
N ARG A 489 16.02 -21.71 -9.83
CA ARG A 489 15.71 -21.52 -8.40
C ARG A 489 14.26 -21.13 -8.17
N LYS A 490 13.75 -20.12 -8.89
CA LYS A 490 12.34 -19.67 -8.77
C LYS A 490 11.37 -20.78 -9.13
N LEU A 491 11.66 -21.57 -10.15
CA LEU A 491 10.83 -22.71 -10.54
C LEU A 491 10.87 -23.84 -9.51
N ALA A 492 12.04 -24.13 -8.92
CA ALA A 492 12.15 -25.07 -7.81
C ALA A 492 11.36 -24.60 -6.57
N GLU A 493 11.44 -23.30 -6.24
CA GLU A 493 10.66 -22.69 -5.16
C GLU A 493 9.14 -22.72 -5.44
N PHE A 494 8.73 -22.49 -6.69
CA PHE A 494 7.34 -22.65 -7.13
C PHE A 494 6.85 -24.09 -6.90
N ARG A 495 7.61 -25.11 -7.35
CA ARG A 495 7.29 -26.52 -7.12
C ARG A 495 7.27 -26.88 -5.63
N GLY A 496 8.09 -26.22 -4.83
CA GLY A 496 8.12 -26.35 -3.37
C GLY A 496 7.02 -25.59 -2.64
N HIS A 497 6.00 -25.07 -3.34
CA HIS A 497 4.89 -24.28 -2.79
C HIS A 497 5.31 -23.02 -2.02
N ARG A 498 6.48 -22.47 -2.34
CA ARG A 498 7.01 -21.30 -1.62
C ARG A 498 6.23 -20.03 -1.91
N TYR A 499 5.67 -19.93 -3.12
CA TYR A 499 4.98 -18.72 -3.59
C TYR A 499 3.45 -18.85 -3.46
N ARG A 500 2.83 -17.79 -2.95
CA ARG A 500 1.39 -17.51 -2.95
C ARG A 500 0.98 -16.68 -4.16
N LEU A 501 1.84 -15.76 -4.61
CA LEU A 501 1.66 -15.00 -5.84
C LEU A 501 2.90 -15.09 -6.70
N LEU A 502 2.71 -15.38 -7.99
CA LEU A 502 3.78 -15.45 -8.97
C LEU A 502 3.41 -14.60 -10.19
N TYR A 503 4.14 -13.50 -10.38
CA TYR A 503 3.90 -12.56 -11.46
C TYR A 503 4.63 -12.98 -12.74
N ILE A 504 3.95 -12.88 -13.88
CA ILE A 504 4.48 -13.20 -15.20
C ILE A 504 3.97 -12.20 -16.24
N SER A 505 4.73 -12.02 -17.31
CA SER A 505 4.24 -11.29 -18.49
C SER A 505 3.40 -12.22 -19.39
N PRO A 506 2.46 -11.68 -20.20
CA PRO A 506 1.62 -12.48 -21.08
C PRO A 506 2.42 -13.36 -22.04
N GLU A 507 3.50 -12.84 -22.61
CA GLU A 507 4.34 -13.51 -23.62
C GLU A 507 4.95 -14.81 -23.09
N ARG A 508 5.15 -14.89 -21.77
CA ARG A 508 5.68 -16.09 -21.11
C ARG A 508 4.72 -17.28 -21.21
N LEU A 509 3.41 -17.02 -21.30
CA LEU A 509 2.39 -18.06 -21.44
C LEU A 509 2.51 -18.86 -22.74
N GLN A 510 3.20 -18.29 -23.73
CA GLN A 510 3.39 -18.91 -25.03
C GLN A 510 4.66 -19.76 -25.11
N ILE A 511 5.51 -19.74 -24.08
CA ILE A 511 6.77 -20.52 -24.06
C ILE A 511 6.45 -21.99 -23.75
N LYS A 512 6.81 -22.89 -24.67
CA LYS A 512 6.50 -24.33 -24.55
C LYS A 512 6.98 -24.94 -23.23
N GLY A 513 8.27 -24.78 -22.92
CA GLY A 513 8.86 -25.36 -21.70
C GLY A 513 8.21 -24.85 -20.42
N PHE A 514 7.87 -23.55 -20.37
CA PHE A 514 7.16 -22.98 -19.22
C PHE A 514 5.74 -23.56 -19.08
N TYR A 515 5.03 -23.68 -20.20
CA TYR A 515 3.69 -24.25 -20.25
C TYR A 515 3.68 -25.74 -19.83
N GLU A 516 4.59 -26.55 -20.35
CA GLU A 516 4.72 -27.97 -20.01
C GLU A 516 5.08 -28.16 -18.53
N GLU A 517 5.99 -27.33 -18.02
CA GLU A 517 6.40 -27.32 -16.63
C GLU A 517 5.25 -26.92 -15.70
N LEU A 518 4.47 -25.90 -16.07
CA LEU A 518 3.29 -25.48 -15.32
C LEU A 518 2.26 -26.61 -15.29
N ARG A 519 1.97 -27.22 -16.45
CA ARG A 519 1.03 -28.34 -16.58
C ARG A 519 1.48 -29.54 -15.74
N ALA A 520 2.74 -29.95 -15.82
CA ALA A 520 3.30 -31.05 -15.04
C ALA A 520 3.23 -30.77 -13.53
N SER A 521 3.45 -29.51 -13.14
CA SER A 521 3.41 -29.10 -11.74
C SER A 521 1.98 -29.00 -11.17
N MET A 522 0.92 -29.02 -11.98
CA MET A 522 -0.46 -28.84 -11.50
C MET A 522 -0.96 -29.95 -10.57
N GLN A 523 -0.41 -31.16 -10.68
CA GLN A 523 -0.78 -32.30 -9.81
C GLN A 523 -0.34 -32.06 -8.36
N ASP A 524 0.86 -31.48 -8.19
CA ASP A 524 1.46 -31.24 -6.88
C ASP A 524 1.26 -29.80 -6.39
N THR A 525 1.40 -28.82 -7.29
CA THR A 525 1.38 -27.37 -7.07
C THR A 525 0.20 -26.73 -7.84
N PRO A 526 -1.05 -26.92 -7.38
CA PRO A 526 -2.19 -26.38 -8.09
C PRO A 526 -2.18 -24.85 -8.13
N VAL A 527 -2.47 -24.24 -9.28
CA VAL A 527 -2.67 -22.79 -9.44
C VAL A 527 -4.04 -22.33 -8.93
N GLY A 528 -4.09 -21.57 -7.83
CA GLY A 528 -5.33 -21.11 -7.19
C GLY A 528 -6.26 -20.37 -8.15
N ALA A 529 -5.75 -19.31 -8.80
CA ALA A 529 -6.46 -18.49 -9.79
C ALA A 529 -5.49 -17.96 -10.85
N LEU A 530 -6.07 -17.48 -11.95
CA LEU A 530 -5.40 -16.62 -12.93
C LEU A 530 -5.87 -15.18 -12.70
N VAL A 531 -4.93 -14.30 -12.42
CA VAL A 531 -5.21 -12.86 -12.26
C VAL A 531 -4.75 -12.16 -13.53
N ILE A 532 -5.60 -11.28 -14.04
CA ILE A 532 -5.32 -10.48 -15.22
C ILE A 532 -5.38 -9.03 -14.77
N ASP A 533 -4.19 -8.48 -14.55
CA ASP A 533 -4.01 -7.06 -14.25
C ASP A 533 -4.12 -6.26 -15.56
N GLU A 534 -4.77 -5.11 -15.49
CA GLU A 534 -5.09 -4.26 -16.66
C GLU A 534 -5.84 -5.04 -17.76
N ALA A 535 -6.96 -5.68 -17.37
CA ALA A 535 -7.73 -6.58 -18.22
C ALA A 535 -8.24 -5.96 -19.54
N HIS A 536 -8.33 -4.63 -19.65
CA HIS A 536 -8.64 -3.94 -20.92
C HIS A 536 -7.61 -4.25 -22.03
N CYS A 537 -6.36 -4.59 -21.68
CA CYS A 537 -5.32 -5.00 -22.63
C CYS A 537 -5.70 -6.28 -23.42
N VAL A 538 -6.57 -7.13 -22.87
CA VAL A 538 -7.08 -8.31 -23.58
C VAL A 538 -7.77 -7.89 -24.88
N SER A 539 -8.58 -6.83 -24.83
CA SER A 539 -9.28 -6.27 -25.98
C SER A 539 -8.40 -5.33 -26.80
N GLU A 540 -7.76 -4.34 -26.14
CA GLU A 540 -7.00 -3.30 -26.85
C GLU A 540 -5.73 -3.82 -27.52
N TRP A 541 -5.04 -4.79 -26.91
CA TRP A 541 -3.72 -5.26 -27.34
C TRP A 541 -3.75 -6.68 -27.88
N GLY A 542 -4.70 -7.53 -27.46
CA GLY A 542 -4.76 -8.93 -27.87
C GLY A 542 -4.79 -9.12 -29.39
N HIS A 543 -5.59 -8.32 -30.10
CA HIS A 543 -5.74 -8.41 -31.56
C HIS A 543 -4.81 -7.49 -32.36
N ASP A 544 -3.90 -6.81 -31.66
CA ASP A 544 -2.98 -5.84 -32.25
C ASP A 544 -1.57 -6.08 -31.72
N PHE A 545 -1.24 -5.48 -30.57
CA PHE A 545 0.13 -5.40 -30.11
C PHE A 545 0.66 -6.67 -29.42
N ARG A 546 -0.16 -7.36 -28.63
CA ARG A 546 0.25 -8.51 -27.79
C ARG A 546 -0.71 -9.70 -27.89
N PRO A 547 -0.58 -10.55 -28.92
CA PRO A 547 -1.42 -11.74 -29.14
C PRO A 547 -1.44 -12.74 -27.98
N ALA A 548 -0.44 -12.70 -27.09
CA ALA A 548 -0.35 -13.58 -25.93
C ALA A 548 -1.58 -13.52 -24.99
N TYR A 549 -2.26 -12.37 -24.88
CA TYR A 549 -3.48 -12.25 -24.08
C TYR A 549 -4.61 -13.18 -24.57
N LEU A 550 -4.65 -13.46 -25.88
CA LEU A 550 -5.68 -14.32 -26.48
C LEU A 550 -5.53 -15.79 -26.08
N GLN A 551 -4.38 -16.19 -25.51
CA GLN A 551 -4.10 -17.56 -25.07
C GLN A 551 -4.55 -17.84 -23.63
N ILE A 552 -4.95 -16.82 -22.85
CA ILE A 552 -5.28 -16.98 -21.43
C ILE A 552 -6.48 -17.92 -21.21
N GLY A 553 -7.53 -17.81 -22.03
CA GLY A 553 -8.68 -18.69 -21.96
C GLY A 553 -8.35 -20.16 -22.27
N ARG A 554 -7.40 -20.42 -23.17
CA ARG A 554 -6.88 -21.78 -23.42
C ARG A 554 -6.04 -22.28 -22.25
N LEU A 555 -5.14 -21.46 -21.73
CA LEU A 555 -4.33 -21.79 -20.56
C LEU A 555 -5.21 -22.24 -19.39
N ARG A 556 -6.28 -21.48 -19.07
CA ARG A 556 -7.23 -21.86 -18.02
C ARG A 556 -7.74 -23.29 -18.22
N ARG A 557 -8.29 -23.61 -19.40
CA ARG A 557 -8.83 -24.94 -19.70
C ARG A 557 -7.81 -26.06 -19.50
N LEU A 558 -6.57 -25.86 -19.96
CA LEU A 558 -5.50 -26.84 -19.84
C LEU A 558 -5.06 -27.07 -18.39
N LEU A 559 -5.02 -26.01 -17.59
CA LEU A 559 -4.74 -26.11 -16.17
C LEU A 559 -5.90 -26.76 -15.41
N GLU A 560 -7.15 -26.49 -15.80
CA GLU A 560 -8.34 -27.14 -15.26
C GLU A 560 -8.34 -28.64 -15.58
N GLU A 561 -8.07 -29.03 -16.82
CA GLU A 561 -7.90 -30.44 -17.25
C GLU A 561 -6.79 -31.16 -16.48
N ALA A 562 -5.62 -30.53 -16.34
CA ALA A 562 -4.48 -31.12 -15.64
C ALA A 562 -4.71 -31.26 -14.13
N SER A 563 -5.51 -30.39 -13.53
CA SER A 563 -5.76 -30.39 -12.08
C SER A 563 -7.10 -31.01 -11.66
N GLY A 564 -8.01 -31.28 -12.61
CA GLY A 564 -9.34 -31.81 -12.36
C GLY A 564 -10.26 -30.85 -11.57
N ARG A 565 -9.98 -29.55 -11.60
CA ARG A 565 -10.77 -28.54 -10.86
C ARG A 565 -10.93 -27.26 -11.67
N SER A 566 -11.92 -26.45 -11.32
CA SER A 566 -12.05 -25.12 -11.89
C SER A 566 -10.98 -24.16 -11.35
N ILE A 567 -10.54 -23.24 -12.21
CA ILE A 567 -9.58 -22.19 -11.91
C ILE A 567 -10.24 -20.85 -12.22
N PRO A 568 -10.59 -20.04 -11.20
CA PRO A 568 -11.22 -18.75 -11.43
C PRO A 568 -10.25 -17.76 -12.09
N ILE A 569 -10.81 -16.91 -12.94
CA ILE A 569 -10.15 -15.72 -13.46
C ILE A 569 -10.59 -14.51 -12.64
N ILE A 570 -9.61 -13.75 -12.14
CA ILE A 570 -9.80 -12.46 -11.49
C ILE A 570 -9.26 -11.39 -12.45
N ALA A 571 -10.14 -10.83 -13.29
CA ALA A 571 -9.78 -9.79 -14.23
C ALA A 571 -10.06 -8.41 -13.63
N LEU A 572 -9.10 -7.49 -13.67
CA LEU A 572 -9.26 -6.15 -13.08
C LEU A 572 -8.82 -5.06 -14.06
N THR A 573 -9.60 -3.99 -14.17
CA THR A 573 -9.25 -2.81 -14.95
C THR A 573 -9.80 -1.53 -14.31
N ALA A 574 -9.19 -0.39 -14.61
CA ALA A 574 -9.72 0.91 -14.20
C ALA A 574 -10.93 1.34 -15.05
N THR A 575 -10.85 1.05 -16.33
CA THR A 575 -11.80 1.49 -17.35
C THR A 575 -12.08 0.35 -18.30
N ALA A 576 -13.35 0.21 -18.68
CA ALA A 576 -13.79 -0.58 -19.81
C ALA A 576 -15.16 -0.04 -20.23
N SER A 577 -15.31 0.38 -21.48
CA SER A 577 -16.62 0.66 -22.08
C SER A 577 -17.40 -0.63 -22.31
N GLU A 578 -18.69 -0.55 -22.60
CA GLU A 578 -19.53 -1.74 -22.84
C GLU A 578 -18.93 -2.66 -23.91
N ALA A 579 -18.41 -2.11 -25.00
CA ALA A 579 -17.77 -2.88 -26.07
C ALA A 579 -16.51 -3.60 -25.58
N VAL A 580 -15.65 -2.91 -24.82
CA VAL A 580 -14.43 -3.50 -24.25
C VAL A 580 -14.79 -4.58 -23.22
N ARG A 581 -15.81 -4.38 -22.39
CA ARG A 581 -16.27 -5.38 -21.40
C ARG A 581 -16.70 -6.67 -22.08
N LYS A 582 -17.53 -6.57 -23.13
CA LYS A 582 -18.00 -7.73 -23.91
C LYS A 582 -16.82 -8.51 -24.47
N ASP A 583 -15.91 -7.83 -25.16
CA ASP A 583 -14.74 -8.46 -25.77
C ASP A 583 -13.81 -9.12 -24.74
N VAL A 584 -13.54 -8.46 -23.60
CA VAL A 584 -12.76 -9.05 -22.50
C VAL A 584 -13.45 -10.30 -21.95
N CYS A 585 -14.76 -10.25 -21.71
CA CYS A 585 -15.53 -11.40 -21.25
C CYS A 585 -15.48 -12.55 -22.26
N ASP A 586 -15.61 -12.26 -23.56
CA ASP A 586 -15.61 -13.26 -24.62
C ASP A 586 -14.26 -13.98 -24.77
N VAL A 587 -13.16 -13.23 -24.77
CA VAL A 587 -11.81 -13.79 -24.90
C VAL A 587 -11.44 -14.63 -23.68
N LEU A 588 -11.86 -14.21 -22.48
CA LEU A 588 -11.54 -14.89 -21.22
C LEU A 588 -12.54 -15.99 -20.84
N GLY A 589 -13.68 -16.09 -21.54
CA GLY A 589 -14.76 -17.02 -21.21
C GLY A 589 -15.45 -16.69 -19.88
N LEU A 590 -15.81 -15.41 -19.69
CA LEU A 590 -16.53 -14.90 -18.54
C LEU A 590 -17.97 -14.56 -18.93
N GLU A 591 -18.90 -14.74 -17.99
CA GLU A 591 -20.29 -14.31 -18.19
C GLU A 591 -20.43 -12.80 -17.90
N LEU A 592 -21.26 -12.08 -18.66
CA LEU A 592 -21.46 -10.63 -18.43
C LEU A 592 -22.01 -10.30 -17.04
N GLN A 593 -22.79 -11.21 -16.43
CA GLN A 593 -23.26 -11.06 -15.05
C GLN A 593 -22.15 -11.14 -13.99
N SER A 594 -20.94 -11.55 -14.38
CA SER A 594 -19.76 -11.59 -13.50
C SER A 594 -19.00 -10.26 -13.42
N VAL A 595 -19.45 -9.24 -14.16
CA VAL A 595 -18.89 -7.89 -14.11
C VAL A 595 -19.34 -7.19 -12.83
N VAL A 596 -18.37 -6.65 -12.09
CA VAL A 596 -18.60 -5.91 -10.85
C VAL A 596 -18.15 -4.46 -11.03
N GLN A 597 -19.11 -3.55 -11.01
CA GLN A 597 -18.92 -2.09 -11.01
C GLN A 597 -20.05 -1.45 -10.22
N LEU A 598 -19.81 -1.03 -8.97
CA LEU A 598 -20.81 -0.32 -8.16
C LEU A 598 -20.45 1.17 -8.00
N ALA A 599 -19.15 1.47 -7.90
CA ALA A 599 -18.64 2.83 -7.85
C ALA A 599 -18.67 3.47 -9.23
N SER A 600 -19.01 4.77 -9.22
CA SER A 600 -18.79 5.61 -10.38
C SER A 600 -17.31 5.65 -10.74
N SER A 601 -17.04 5.71 -12.05
CA SER A 601 -15.70 5.99 -12.53
C SER A 601 -15.19 7.39 -12.15
N ASP A 602 -16.07 8.33 -11.78
CA ASP A 602 -15.84 9.78 -11.67
C ASP A 602 -14.68 10.19 -10.75
N ARG A 603 -14.07 11.32 -11.10
CA ARG A 603 -13.02 12.01 -10.36
C ARG A 603 -13.44 13.47 -10.21
N PRO A 604 -14.16 13.81 -9.12
CA PRO A 604 -14.73 15.15 -8.96
C PRO A 604 -13.66 16.22 -8.76
N ASN A 605 -12.44 15.84 -8.32
CA ASN A 605 -11.31 16.75 -8.15
C ASN A 605 -10.61 17.14 -9.47
N LEU A 606 -11.00 16.56 -10.61
CA LEU A 606 -10.42 16.91 -11.92
C LEU A 606 -11.30 17.95 -12.62
N SER A 607 -10.75 19.13 -12.89
CA SER A 607 -11.39 20.09 -13.79
C SER A 607 -11.00 19.75 -15.23
N LEU A 608 -11.94 19.93 -16.18
CA LEU A 608 -11.79 19.48 -17.57
C LEU A 608 -11.92 20.64 -18.54
N SER A 609 -11.05 20.72 -19.55
CA SER A 609 -11.16 21.70 -20.64
C SER A 609 -10.69 21.13 -21.99
N VAL A 610 -11.23 21.68 -23.08
CA VAL A 610 -10.80 21.36 -24.46
C VAL A 610 -10.51 22.65 -25.21
N HIS A 611 -9.33 22.73 -25.81
CA HIS A 611 -8.79 23.90 -26.49
C HIS A 611 -8.60 23.59 -27.97
N PRO A 612 -9.51 24.03 -28.86
CA PRO A 612 -9.37 23.77 -30.28
C PRO A 612 -8.21 24.59 -30.86
N SER A 613 -7.27 23.93 -31.55
CA SER A 613 -6.11 24.60 -32.16
C SER A 613 -6.44 25.33 -33.47
N GLY A 614 -7.68 25.25 -33.96
CA GLY A 614 -8.03 25.67 -35.32
C GLY A 614 -7.27 24.88 -36.40
N ALA A 615 -7.69 25.04 -37.65
CA ALA A 615 -7.04 24.42 -38.80
C ALA A 615 -5.91 25.27 -39.41
N TYR A 616 -5.56 26.42 -38.82
CA TYR A 616 -4.81 27.45 -39.51
C TYR A 616 -3.40 27.61 -38.94
N GLY A 617 -2.42 26.94 -39.57
CA GLY A 617 -0.99 27.11 -39.32
C GLY A 617 -0.28 25.86 -38.78
N LEU A 618 0.99 25.68 -39.14
CA LEU A 618 1.83 24.57 -38.65
C LEU A 618 2.15 24.68 -37.15
N GLU A 619 2.09 25.89 -36.58
CA GLU A 619 2.43 26.19 -35.19
C GLU A 619 1.20 26.35 -34.27
N ALA A 620 -0.01 26.22 -34.79
CA ALA A 620 -1.23 26.56 -34.04
C ALA A 620 -1.40 25.75 -32.74
N LYS A 621 -0.99 24.47 -32.73
CA LYS A 621 -0.97 23.67 -31.50
C LYS A 621 0.11 24.13 -30.50
N GLU A 622 1.24 24.62 -30.99
CA GLU A 622 2.34 25.11 -30.15
C GLU A 622 1.93 26.38 -29.40
N GLU A 623 1.24 27.29 -30.09
CA GLU A 623 0.65 28.50 -29.48
C GLU A 623 -0.40 28.15 -28.43
N VAL A 624 -1.29 27.20 -28.72
CA VAL A 624 -2.28 26.74 -27.75
C VAL A 624 -1.63 26.03 -26.57
N LEU A 625 -0.58 25.24 -26.78
CA LEU A 625 0.17 24.60 -25.69
C LEU A 625 0.79 25.63 -24.75
N GLU A 626 1.41 26.68 -25.31
CA GLU A 626 1.95 27.80 -24.54
C GLU A 626 0.85 28.51 -23.73
N GLN A 627 -0.29 28.83 -24.35
CA GLN A 627 -1.43 29.44 -23.67
C GLN A 627 -2.00 28.55 -22.57
N VAL A 628 -2.07 27.23 -22.82
CA VAL A 628 -2.59 26.27 -21.83
C VAL A 628 -1.69 26.23 -20.60
N LEU A 629 -0.37 26.13 -20.78
CA LEU A 629 0.60 26.08 -19.69
C LEU A 629 0.71 27.41 -18.93
N THR A 630 0.64 28.54 -19.61
CA THR A 630 0.93 29.86 -19.03
C THR A 630 -0.29 30.60 -18.51
N LYS A 631 -1.51 30.25 -18.97
CA LYS A 631 -2.75 30.96 -18.60
C LYS A 631 -3.86 30.02 -18.15
N VAL A 632 -4.19 29.01 -18.94
CA VAL A 632 -5.35 28.14 -18.68
C VAL A 632 -5.17 27.33 -17.41
N VAL A 633 -4.06 26.59 -17.29
CA VAL A 633 -3.78 25.75 -16.11
C VAL A 633 -3.67 26.61 -14.84
N PRO A 634 -2.90 27.72 -14.81
CA PRO A 634 -2.89 28.64 -13.67
C PRO A 634 -4.29 29.12 -13.26
N THR A 635 -5.09 29.60 -14.22
CA THR A 635 -6.47 30.06 -13.97
C THR A 635 -7.34 28.95 -13.39
N ALA A 636 -7.31 27.77 -14.00
CA ALA A 636 -8.12 26.63 -13.58
C ALA A 636 -7.71 26.07 -12.21
N LEU A 637 -6.45 26.22 -11.80
CA LEU A 637 -5.96 25.77 -10.51
C LEU A 637 -6.00 26.86 -9.42
N ARG A 638 -6.29 28.12 -9.80
CA ARG A 638 -6.20 29.30 -8.92
C ARG A 638 -4.79 29.42 -8.29
N MET A 639 -3.78 29.22 -9.13
CA MET A 639 -2.35 29.29 -8.80
C MET A 639 -1.66 30.28 -9.73
N GLU A 640 -0.59 30.89 -9.27
CA GLU A 640 0.28 31.67 -10.14
C GLU A 640 1.11 30.75 -11.05
N LYS A 641 1.56 31.27 -12.19
CA LYS A 641 2.38 30.49 -13.15
C LYS A 641 3.67 30.00 -12.48
N GLU A 642 4.27 30.84 -11.65
CA GLU A 642 5.53 30.59 -10.96
C GLU A 642 5.42 29.45 -9.94
N GLU A 643 4.23 29.19 -9.37
CA GLU A 643 4.01 28.04 -8.48
C GLU A 643 4.01 26.71 -9.24
N LEU A 644 3.58 26.72 -10.50
CA LEU A 644 3.52 25.53 -11.36
C LEU A 644 4.82 25.31 -12.14
N ILE A 645 5.52 26.39 -12.46
CA ILE A 645 6.77 26.42 -13.23
C ILE A 645 7.76 27.33 -12.48
N PRO A 646 8.35 26.85 -11.37
CA PRO A 646 9.17 27.66 -10.46
C PRO A 646 10.58 27.89 -11.01
N LEU A 647 10.71 28.84 -11.94
CA LEU A 647 11.99 29.18 -12.57
C LEU A 647 13.02 29.64 -11.53
N GLY A 648 14.12 28.89 -11.40
CA GLY A 648 15.23 29.23 -10.50
C GLY A 648 15.15 28.65 -9.08
N GLU A 649 14.14 27.83 -8.78
CA GLU A 649 14.10 27.03 -7.54
C GLU A 649 14.83 25.68 -7.70
N GLU A 650 15.34 25.13 -6.60
CA GLU A 650 15.95 23.80 -6.57
C GLU A 650 14.92 22.73 -6.11
N PRO A 651 15.03 21.47 -6.58
CA PRO A 651 14.14 20.39 -6.17
C PRO A 651 14.22 20.11 -4.65
N PRO A 652 13.16 19.53 -4.04
CA PRO A 652 12.00 18.92 -4.67
C PRO A 652 10.86 19.90 -4.98
N TYR A 653 10.30 19.81 -6.20
CA TYR A 653 9.18 20.64 -6.64
C TYR A 653 7.83 20.16 -6.07
N GLU A 654 6.97 21.08 -5.64
CA GLU A 654 5.68 20.73 -5.03
C GLU A 654 4.65 20.24 -6.06
N HIS A 655 4.67 20.81 -7.27
CA HIS A 655 3.66 20.60 -8.30
C HIS A 655 4.28 19.94 -9.53
N ALA A 656 3.63 18.87 -9.99
CA ALA A 656 4.08 18.14 -11.18
C ALA A 656 3.02 18.19 -12.29
N GLY A 657 3.48 18.16 -13.54
CA GLY A 657 2.66 18.17 -14.73
C GLY A 657 3.09 17.13 -15.76
N VAL A 658 2.13 16.61 -16.52
CA VAL A 658 2.40 15.67 -17.62
C VAL A 658 1.81 16.19 -18.93
N VAL A 659 2.58 16.15 -20.01
CA VAL A 659 2.11 16.48 -21.36
C VAL A 659 2.18 15.23 -22.23
N PHE A 660 1.03 14.72 -22.68
CA PHE A 660 0.94 13.55 -23.52
C PHE A 660 1.05 13.90 -25.01
N GLY A 661 1.97 13.23 -25.70
CA GLY A 661 2.13 13.23 -27.15
C GLY A 661 1.82 11.87 -27.77
N ILE A 662 1.49 11.86 -29.06
CA ILE A 662 1.02 10.66 -29.77
C ILE A 662 2.12 9.67 -30.17
N TYR A 663 3.38 10.10 -30.26
CA TYR A 663 4.51 9.22 -30.58
C TYR A 663 5.86 9.80 -30.10
N ALA A 664 6.90 8.96 -30.13
CA ALA A 664 8.24 9.30 -29.66
C ALA A 664 8.94 10.34 -30.56
N ASN A 665 9.35 9.91 -31.77
CA ASN A 665 10.21 10.72 -32.65
C ASN A 665 9.48 11.29 -33.87
N PRO A 666 9.54 12.60 -34.12
CA PRO A 666 9.00 13.23 -35.32
C PRO A 666 10.03 13.29 -36.44
N HIS A 667 10.63 12.17 -36.88
CA HIS A 667 11.57 12.22 -38.04
C HIS A 667 11.31 11.17 -39.13
N GLY A 668 10.99 11.66 -40.35
CA GLY A 668 10.69 10.94 -41.58
C GLY A 668 10.49 11.95 -42.74
N LYS A 669 10.56 11.53 -44.02
CA LYS A 669 10.47 12.45 -45.20
C LYS A 669 9.18 13.31 -45.26
N THR A 670 8.22 13.05 -44.38
CA THR A 670 6.85 13.59 -44.36
C THR A 670 6.36 13.82 -42.92
N THR A 671 7.18 14.40 -42.04
CA THR A 671 6.90 14.38 -40.60
C THR A 671 5.92 15.43 -40.08
N ILE A 672 5.10 14.99 -39.13
CA ILE A 672 4.22 15.81 -38.30
C ILE A 672 5.08 16.34 -37.13
N ALA A 673 4.98 17.62 -36.79
CA ALA A 673 5.75 18.23 -35.70
C ALA A 673 5.02 18.04 -34.34
N GLU A 674 4.79 16.79 -33.91
CA GLU A 674 3.96 16.47 -32.73
C GLU A 674 4.47 15.32 -31.85
N GLY A 675 5.72 14.88 -32.06
CA GLY A 675 6.37 13.89 -31.19
C GLY A 675 6.78 14.50 -29.85
N VAL A 676 6.90 13.67 -28.81
CA VAL A 676 7.23 14.13 -27.43
C VAL A 676 8.52 14.92 -27.34
N HIS A 677 9.52 14.59 -28.16
CA HIS A 677 10.79 15.33 -28.20
C HIS A 677 10.61 16.74 -28.78
N HIS A 678 9.73 16.90 -29.77
CA HIS A 678 9.36 18.22 -30.31
C HIS A 678 8.51 19.01 -29.33
N ILE A 679 7.53 18.38 -28.69
CA ILE A 679 6.71 19.03 -27.65
C ILE A 679 7.60 19.53 -26.50
N ALA A 680 8.52 18.72 -26.00
CA ALA A 680 9.48 19.13 -24.97
C ALA A 680 10.34 20.32 -25.42
N LYS A 681 10.76 20.34 -26.69
CA LYS A 681 11.48 21.48 -27.28
C LYS A 681 10.61 22.74 -27.28
N VAL A 682 9.35 22.66 -27.72
CA VAL A 682 8.42 23.80 -27.75
C VAL A 682 8.21 24.37 -26.35
N ILE A 683 8.02 23.52 -25.34
CA ILE A 683 7.91 23.95 -23.94
C ILE A 683 9.20 24.66 -23.49
N ARG A 684 10.37 24.16 -23.88
CA ARG A 684 11.64 24.80 -23.54
C ARG A 684 11.80 26.17 -24.19
N GLU A 685 11.45 26.31 -25.47
CA GLU A 685 11.61 27.55 -26.21
C GLU A 685 10.58 28.62 -25.81
N ARG A 686 9.33 28.23 -25.54
CA ARG A 686 8.22 29.17 -25.36
C ARG A 686 7.80 29.36 -23.89
N VAL A 687 8.07 28.40 -23.00
CA VAL A 687 7.55 28.41 -21.62
C VAL A 687 8.65 28.47 -20.56
N SER A 688 9.66 27.59 -20.64
CA SER A 688 10.75 27.49 -19.65
C SER A 688 12.07 27.05 -20.29
N PRO A 689 13.07 27.94 -20.44
CA PRO A 689 14.32 27.61 -21.14
C PRO A 689 15.20 26.58 -20.43
N ASP A 690 14.93 26.23 -19.18
CA ASP A 690 15.70 25.26 -18.42
C ASP A 690 15.51 23.82 -18.96
N PRO A 691 16.56 23.17 -19.49
CA PRO A 691 16.47 21.82 -20.03
C PRO A 691 16.28 20.73 -18.96
N GLU A 692 16.60 21.00 -17.69
CA GLU A 692 16.41 20.06 -16.58
C GLU A 692 14.95 19.99 -16.13
N PHE A 693 14.19 21.09 -16.28
CA PHE A 693 12.78 21.20 -15.88
C PHE A 693 11.82 20.33 -16.68
N VAL A 694 12.16 20.07 -17.95
CA VAL A 694 11.30 19.36 -18.91
C VAL A 694 12.01 18.11 -19.38
N GLN A 695 11.57 16.94 -18.93
CA GLN A 695 12.13 15.65 -19.36
C GLN A 695 11.15 14.87 -20.23
N VAL A 696 11.68 13.91 -20.99
CA VAL A 696 10.91 13.06 -21.89
C VAL A 696 10.88 11.61 -21.43
N HIS A 697 9.70 11.00 -21.47
CA HIS A 697 9.48 9.56 -21.29
C HIS A 697 8.84 8.91 -22.52
N ALA A 698 9.60 8.06 -23.21
CA ALA A 698 9.13 7.31 -24.38
C ALA A 698 9.81 5.94 -24.48
N SER A 699 9.09 4.92 -24.93
CA SER A 699 9.59 3.55 -25.05
C SER A 699 10.66 3.36 -26.14
N THR A 700 10.60 4.16 -27.20
CA THR A 700 11.54 4.08 -28.32
C THR A 700 12.67 5.07 -28.13
N PRO A 701 13.95 4.68 -28.32
CA PRO A 701 15.08 5.60 -28.20
C PRO A 701 14.99 6.72 -29.23
N PRO A 702 15.35 7.96 -28.86
CA PRO A 702 15.44 9.05 -29.81
C PRO A 702 16.57 8.82 -30.80
N THR A 703 16.30 9.22 -32.03
CA THR A 703 17.34 9.40 -33.04
C THR A 703 18.06 10.73 -32.81
N VAL A 704 19.38 10.72 -32.89
CA VAL A 704 20.24 11.86 -32.53
C VAL A 704 21.22 12.20 -33.65
N CYS A 705 21.63 13.46 -33.68
CA CYS A 705 22.72 13.95 -34.52
C CYS A 705 24.00 13.19 -34.14
N PRO A 706 24.67 12.53 -35.10
CA PRO A 706 25.87 11.75 -34.81
C PRO A 706 27.05 12.62 -34.35
N ASN A 707 27.01 13.93 -34.60
CA ASN A 707 28.09 14.84 -34.23
C ASN A 707 27.95 15.39 -32.79
N CYS A 708 26.76 15.88 -32.42
CA CYS A 708 26.55 16.57 -31.15
C CYS A 708 25.57 15.87 -30.20
N GLY A 709 24.97 14.75 -30.60
CA GLY A 709 23.94 14.06 -29.81
C GLY A 709 22.59 14.79 -29.76
N SER A 710 22.44 15.94 -30.41
CA SER A 710 21.18 16.68 -30.46
C SER A 710 20.07 15.86 -31.12
N GLN A 711 18.88 15.90 -30.54
CA GLN A 711 17.68 15.30 -31.11
C GLN A 711 17.02 16.20 -32.18
N LEU A 712 17.59 17.38 -32.43
CA LEU A 712 16.98 18.43 -33.23
C LEU A 712 17.66 18.54 -34.59
N TYR A 713 17.08 17.91 -35.61
CA TYR A 713 17.55 18.01 -36.98
C TYR A 713 16.40 17.89 -37.99
N LEU A 714 16.56 18.49 -39.17
CA LEU A 714 15.57 18.47 -40.25
C LEU A 714 16.11 17.75 -41.49
N PRO A 715 15.26 17.06 -42.27
CA PRO A 715 15.67 16.53 -43.57
C PRO A 715 16.02 17.68 -44.52
N LEU A 716 17.06 17.49 -45.31
CA LEU A 716 17.45 18.43 -46.35
C LEU A 716 16.40 18.50 -47.46
N THR A 717 16.18 19.71 -47.99
CA THR A 717 15.33 19.94 -49.16
C THR A 717 15.92 19.31 -50.43
N SER A 718 15.11 19.10 -51.47
CA SER A 718 15.60 18.57 -52.75
C SER A 718 16.71 19.42 -53.40
N LYS A 719 16.74 20.73 -53.12
CA LYS A 719 17.82 21.63 -53.56
C LYS A 719 19.10 21.40 -52.77
N GLU A 720 19.00 21.28 -51.45
CA GLU A 720 20.14 21.02 -50.57
C GLU A 720 20.72 19.61 -50.81
N LEU A 721 19.88 18.60 -50.99
CA LEU A 721 20.34 17.23 -51.33
C LEU A 721 21.19 17.22 -52.61
N LYS A 722 20.77 17.96 -53.65
CA LYS A 722 21.56 18.13 -54.87
C LYS A 722 22.87 18.89 -54.61
N LEU A 723 22.83 19.94 -53.78
CA LEU A 723 24.00 20.73 -53.42
C LEU A 723 25.07 19.89 -52.69
N TYR A 724 24.64 19.02 -51.77
CA TYR A 724 25.53 18.16 -50.98
C TYR A 724 25.84 16.82 -51.66
N GLY A 725 25.32 16.55 -52.85
CA GLY A 725 25.52 15.28 -53.56
C GLY A 725 24.94 14.06 -52.83
N MET A 726 23.87 14.25 -52.06
CA MET A 726 23.27 13.23 -51.19
C MET A 726 21.92 12.75 -51.72
N THR A 727 21.64 11.46 -51.61
CA THR A 727 20.30 10.89 -51.88
C THR A 727 19.34 11.06 -50.69
N GLN A 728 19.90 11.22 -49.49
CA GLN A 728 19.22 11.55 -48.25
C GLN A 728 20.22 12.26 -47.32
N GLY A 729 19.74 13.19 -46.52
CA GLY A 729 20.56 13.91 -45.57
C GLY A 729 19.72 14.78 -44.65
N TYR A 730 20.31 15.14 -43.53
CA TYR A 730 19.70 15.88 -42.45
C TYR A 730 20.62 17.02 -42.03
N ARG A 731 20.05 18.14 -41.59
CA ARG A 731 20.76 19.28 -41.02
C ARG A 731 20.41 19.38 -39.54
N CYS A 732 21.42 19.29 -38.68
CA CYS A 732 21.27 19.55 -37.26
C CYS A 732 20.88 21.02 -37.02
N LEU A 733 19.90 21.26 -36.16
CA LEU A 733 19.48 22.62 -35.81
C LEU A 733 20.39 23.24 -34.74
N GLU A 734 21.02 22.42 -33.90
CA GLU A 734 21.98 22.87 -32.88
C GLU A 734 23.36 23.09 -33.48
N CYS A 735 24.07 22.03 -33.87
CA CYS A 735 25.45 22.16 -34.37
C CYS A 735 25.57 22.50 -35.86
N LYS A 736 24.44 22.68 -36.56
CA LYS A 736 24.36 23.00 -38.01
C LYS A 736 24.97 21.98 -38.97
N GLU A 737 25.54 20.88 -38.46
CA GLU A 737 26.13 19.81 -39.26
C GLU A 737 25.14 19.12 -40.18
N VAL A 738 25.64 18.71 -41.35
CA VAL A 738 24.88 17.95 -42.34
C VAL A 738 25.34 16.50 -42.33
N PHE A 739 24.41 15.56 -42.16
CA PHE A 739 24.72 14.13 -42.04
C PHE A 739 23.73 13.26 -42.81
N SER A 740 24.17 12.08 -43.25
CA SER A 740 23.36 11.16 -44.07
C SER A 740 22.63 10.08 -43.26
N ARG A 741 23.09 9.80 -42.04
CA ARG A 741 22.52 8.83 -41.09
C ARG A 741 22.54 9.40 -39.68
N TYR A 742 21.40 9.34 -38.98
CA TYR A 742 21.32 9.64 -37.56
C TYR A 742 21.91 8.48 -36.73
N ALA A 743 22.28 8.77 -35.47
CA ALA A 743 22.60 7.76 -34.47
C ALA A 743 21.37 7.52 -33.56
N TYR A 744 21.43 6.50 -32.70
CA TYR A 744 20.43 6.28 -31.64
C TYR A 744 21.04 6.61 -30.29
N ALA A 745 20.24 7.14 -29.37
CA ALA A 745 20.67 7.28 -27.99
C ALA A 745 21.02 5.91 -27.38
N SER A 746 22.23 5.79 -26.85
CA SER A 746 22.67 4.61 -26.10
C SER A 746 22.05 4.61 -24.70
N ASP A 747 21.82 3.42 -24.15
CA ASP A 747 21.36 3.23 -22.76
C ASP A 747 20.01 3.90 -22.42
N TRP A 748 19.14 4.01 -23.42
CA TRP A 748 17.85 4.69 -23.29
C TRP A 748 16.93 4.03 -22.26
N GLU A 749 16.95 2.70 -22.15
CA GLU A 749 16.13 1.99 -21.15
C GLU A 749 16.47 2.44 -19.72
N ASN A 750 17.76 2.52 -19.35
CA ASN A 750 18.18 3.01 -18.05
C ASN A 750 17.86 4.50 -17.88
N THR A 751 18.09 5.32 -18.91
CA THR A 751 17.76 6.76 -18.89
C THR A 751 16.27 7.01 -18.59
N ILE A 752 15.38 6.20 -19.19
CA ILE A 752 13.93 6.32 -18.96
C ILE A 752 13.54 5.90 -17.55
N LEU A 753 14.17 4.86 -17.00
CA LEU A 753 13.96 4.44 -15.61
C LEU A 753 14.43 5.53 -14.63
N GLU A 754 15.62 6.08 -14.83
CA GLU A 754 16.17 7.16 -14.01
C GLU A 754 15.27 8.41 -14.05
N ARG A 755 14.80 8.82 -15.22
CA ARG A 755 13.87 9.95 -15.36
C ARG A 755 12.51 9.69 -14.70
N GLN A 756 12.01 8.45 -14.80
CA GLN A 756 10.77 8.08 -14.14
C GLN A 756 10.90 8.18 -12.62
N ASP A 757 11.99 7.64 -12.06
CA ASP A 757 12.28 7.68 -10.62
C ASP A 757 12.50 9.13 -10.16
N ALA A 758 13.31 9.91 -10.88
CA ALA A 758 13.52 11.33 -10.64
C ALA A 758 12.20 12.14 -10.66
N PHE A 759 11.29 11.82 -11.59
CA PHE A 759 9.97 12.45 -11.61
C PHE A 759 9.11 12.03 -10.41
N GLN A 760 9.15 10.76 -9.98
CA GLN A 760 8.46 10.33 -8.75
C GLN A 760 8.96 11.13 -7.54
N ASP A 761 10.27 11.33 -7.46
CA ASP A 761 10.98 12.02 -6.37
C ASP A 761 10.94 13.55 -6.46
N ASN A 762 10.13 14.12 -7.36
CA ASN A 762 9.96 15.57 -7.55
C ASN A 762 11.25 16.31 -7.98
N GLN A 763 12.15 15.65 -8.72
CA GLN A 763 13.40 16.27 -9.18
C GLN A 763 13.23 17.21 -10.38
N PHE A 764 12.09 17.16 -11.08
CA PHE A 764 11.71 18.11 -12.12
C PHE A 764 10.18 18.20 -12.24
N PRO A 765 9.61 19.36 -12.64
CA PRO A 765 8.17 19.60 -12.58
C PRO A 765 7.38 19.10 -13.81
N ILE A 766 7.98 19.04 -15.02
CA ILE A 766 7.23 18.73 -16.26
C ILE A 766 7.78 17.48 -16.96
N LEU A 767 6.92 16.49 -17.15
CA LEU A 767 7.22 15.30 -17.94
C LEU A 767 6.43 15.31 -19.26
N VAL A 768 7.12 15.20 -20.39
CA VAL A 768 6.50 15.00 -21.71
C VAL A 768 6.58 13.53 -22.07
N ALA A 769 5.46 12.90 -22.38
CA ALA A 769 5.43 11.46 -22.52
C ALA A 769 4.48 10.93 -23.60
N THR A 770 4.75 9.73 -24.09
CA THR A 770 3.75 8.97 -24.86
C THR A 770 2.84 8.18 -23.91
N LYS A 771 1.86 7.44 -24.44
CA LYS A 771 1.08 6.43 -23.68
C LYS A 771 1.98 5.43 -22.91
N GLY A 772 3.26 5.32 -23.28
CA GLY A 772 4.26 4.52 -22.56
C GLY A 772 4.51 4.97 -21.12
N TYR A 773 4.30 6.25 -20.77
CA TYR A 773 4.24 6.73 -19.39
C TYR A 773 2.88 6.41 -18.78
N GLY A 774 2.72 5.11 -18.56
CA GLY A 774 1.42 4.47 -18.52
C GLY A 774 1.18 3.70 -17.23
N MET A 775 0.67 2.49 -17.39
CA MET A 775 0.24 1.64 -16.29
C MET A 775 1.33 1.49 -15.21
N GLY A 776 0.95 1.58 -13.93
CA GLY A 776 1.86 1.42 -12.79
C GLY A 776 2.43 2.69 -12.16
N ILE A 777 2.24 3.86 -12.77
CA ILE A 777 2.62 5.13 -12.15
C ILE A 777 1.65 5.48 -11.02
N ASP A 778 2.18 5.82 -9.84
CA ASP A 778 1.42 6.28 -8.67
C ASP A 778 1.99 7.55 -8.03
N LYS A 779 2.08 8.60 -8.85
CA LYS A 779 2.47 9.94 -8.38
C LYS A 779 1.25 10.70 -7.86
N ARG A 780 1.30 11.12 -6.59
CA ARG A 780 0.15 11.76 -5.90
C ARG A 780 -0.11 13.21 -6.33
N ASN A 781 0.94 13.97 -6.60
CA ASN A 781 0.93 15.42 -6.77
C ASN A 781 0.91 15.92 -8.23
N ILE A 782 0.42 15.13 -9.19
CA ILE A 782 0.23 15.60 -10.57
C ILE A 782 -0.93 16.61 -10.60
N ARG A 783 -0.61 17.89 -10.76
CA ARG A 783 -1.56 19.02 -10.78
C ARG A 783 -2.20 19.24 -12.14
N PHE A 784 -1.50 18.94 -13.23
CA PHE A 784 -2.09 19.07 -14.54
C PHE A 784 -1.67 17.96 -15.51
N ILE A 785 -2.59 17.65 -16.43
CA ILE A 785 -2.35 16.77 -17.57
C ILE A 785 -2.82 17.48 -18.83
N ILE A 786 -1.96 17.56 -19.83
CA ILE A 786 -2.26 18.16 -21.13
C ILE A 786 -2.12 17.09 -22.19
N HIS A 787 -3.17 16.84 -22.95
CA HIS A 787 -3.12 16.00 -24.15
C HIS A 787 -2.89 16.90 -25.35
N HIS A 788 -1.76 16.74 -26.04
CA HIS A 788 -1.42 17.56 -27.21
C HIS A 788 -2.20 17.16 -28.48
N ALA A 789 -2.88 16.02 -28.45
CA ALA A 789 -3.79 15.53 -29.49
C ALA A 789 -4.79 14.56 -28.84
N LEU A 790 -5.77 14.07 -29.61
CA LEU A 790 -6.59 12.93 -29.19
C LEU A 790 -5.70 11.75 -28.75
N SER A 791 -6.11 11.06 -27.70
CA SER A 791 -5.53 9.80 -27.26
C SER A 791 -5.96 8.67 -28.22
N SER A 792 -5.71 7.40 -27.87
CA SER A 792 -6.15 6.26 -28.68
C SER A 792 -7.67 6.01 -28.66
N GLY A 793 -8.47 7.00 -28.26
CA GLY A 793 -9.87 6.90 -27.89
C GLY A 793 -10.14 7.37 -26.46
N LEU A 794 -11.42 7.55 -26.13
CA LEU A 794 -11.86 8.13 -24.85
C LEU A 794 -11.40 7.31 -23.62
N GLU A 795 -11.26 6.00 -23.76
CA GLU A 795 -10.69 5.09 -22.76
C GLU A 795 -9.24 5.46 -22.42
N GLY A 796 -8.42 5.70 -23.46
CA GLY A 796 -7.03 6.12 -23.31
C GLY A 796 -6.95 7.49 -22.65
N TYR A 797 -7.76 8.45 -23.13
CA TYR A 797 -7.88 9.78 -22.54
C TYR A 797 -8.23 9.72 -21.06
N TYR A 798 -9.22 8.91 -20.68
CA TYR A 798 -9.65 8.79 -19.28
C TYR A 798 -8.56 8.17 -18.39
N GLN A 799 -7.87 7.14 -18.88
CA GLN A 799 -6.79 6.49 -18.15
C GLN A 799 -5.59 7.42 -17.95
N GLU A 800 -5.26 8.20 -18.98
CA GLU A 800 -4.21 9.22 -18.97
C GLU A 800 -4.58 10.37 -18.02
N ALA A 801 -5.77 10.94 -18.16
CA ALA A 801 -6.33 11.99 -17.29
C ALA A 801 -6.40 11.57 -15.80
N GLY A 802 -6.78 10.32 -15.52
CA GLY A 802 -6.94 9.79 -14.17
C GLY A 802 -5.65 9.71 -13.34
N ARG A 803 -4.49 10.00 -13.93
CA ARG A 803 -3.19 10.11 -13.24
C ARG A 803 -3.08 11.39 -12.42
N ALA A 804 -3.82 12.42 -12.78
CA ALA A 804 -3.84 13.68 -12.04
C ALA A 804 -4.52 13.52 -10.67
N GLY A 805 -4.08 14.32 -9.70
CA GLY A 805 -4.80 14.56 -8.45
C GLY A 805 -5.12 13.32 -7.63
N ARG A 806 -4.18 12.37 -7.52
CA ARG A 806 -4.38 11.15 -6.72
C ARG A 806 -4.36 11.40 -5.21
N ASP A 807 -3.79 12.52 -4.79
CA ASP A 807 -3.95 13.09 -3.44
C ASP A 807 -5.36 13.65 -3.16
N GLY A 808 -6.26 13.65 -4.15
CA GLY A 808 -7.62 14.19 -4.03
C GLY A 808 -7.71 15.72 -4.11
N LYS A 809 -6.58 16.42 -4.26
CA LYS A 809 -6.55 17.87 -4.48
C LYS A 809 -7.01 18.22 -5.90
N GLN A 810 -7.42 19.47 -6.09
CA GLN A 810 -7.77 20.00 -7.40
C GLN A 810 -6.63 19.80 -8.39
N SER A 811 -6.96 19.27 -9.56
CA SER A 811 -6.05 19.13 -10.70
C SER A 811 -6.79 19.46 -12.00
N HIS A 812 -6.07 19.87 -13.03
CA HIS A 812 -6.65 20.29 -14.32
C HIS A 812 -6.25 19.34 -15.45
N VAL A 813 -7.20 18.96 -16.29
CA VAL A 813 -6.96 18.15 -17.49
C VAL A 813 -7.41 18.95 -18.71
N ALA A 814 -6.46 19.19 -19.61
CA ALA A 814 -6.69 19.90 -20.86
C ALA A 814 -6.45 18.99 -22.07
N LEU A 815 -7.28 19.14 -23.10
CA LEU A 815 -7.08 18.52 -24.43
C LEU A 815 -6.88 19.62 -25.48
N ILE A 816 -5.75 19.61 -26.17
CA ILE A 816 -5.49 20.43 -27.35
C ILE A 816 -5.99 19.66 -28.57
N TYR A 817 -6.99 20.22 -29.26
CA TYR A 817 -7.77 19.47 -30.22
C TYR A 817 -7.74 20.05 -31.63
N SER A 818 -7.31 19.26 -32.62
CA SER A 818 -7.46 19.59 -34.04
C SER A 818 -8.66 18.85 -34.64
N PRO A 819 -9.82 19.52 -34.82
CA PRO A 819 -11.04 18.86 -35.32
C PRO A 819 -10.92 18.38 -36.77
N PRO A 820 -11.58 17.26 -37.13
CA PRO A 820 -11.78 16.92 -38.52
C PRO A 820 -12.73 17.93 -39.17
N MET A 821 -12.59 18.14 -40.48
CA MET A 821 -13.59 18.88 -41.24
C MET A 821 -14.94 18.17 -41.16
N ARG A 822 -16.03 18.94 -41.12
CA ARG A 822 -17.41 18.43 -41.00
C ARG A 822 -17.70 17.29 -41.99
N LYS A 823 -17.26 17.44 -43.25
CA LYS A 823 -17.44 16.43 -44.30
C LYS A 823 -16.73 15.10 -43.96
N CYS A 824 -15.50 15.15 -43.43
CA CYS A 824 -14.77 13.96 -42.98
C CYS A 824 -15.48 13.25 -41.81
N TYR A 825 -16.05 14.01 -40.88
CA TYR A 825 -16.84 13.44 -39.79
C TYR A 825 -18.11 12.76 -40.30
N GLU A 826 -18.91 13.46 -41.11
CA GLU A 826 -20.20 12.97 -41.62
C GLU A 826 -20.05 11.78 -42.57
N GLU A 827 -18.96 11.70 -43.35
CA GLU A 827 -18.72 10.62 -44.31
C GLU A 827 -18.00 9.41 -43.69
N HIS A 828 -17.13 9.60 -42.69
CA HIS A 828 -16.25 8.53 -42.20
C HIS A 828 -16.32 8.29 -40.69
N LEU A 829 -15.98 9.28 -39.86
CA LEU A 829 -15.84 9.06 -38.41
C LEU A 829 -17.16 8.61 -37.76
N ARG A 830 -18.29 9.25 -38.13
CA ARG A 830 -19.63 8.91 -37.63
C ARG A 830 -20.06 7.47 -37.96
N TYR A 831 -19.53 6.90 -39.03
CA TYR A 831 -19.79 5.52 -39.45
C TYR A 831 -18.67 4.55 -39.07
N HIS A 832 -17.72 5.00 -38.23
CA HIS A 832 -16.57 4.24 -37.73
C HIS A 832 -15.66 3.69 -38.83
N GLN A 833 -15.47 4.48 -39.89
CA GLN A 833 -14.71 4.09 -41.07
C GLN A 833 -13.27 4.62 -41.06
N GLU A 834 -12.45 4.14 -41.98
CA GLU A 834 -11.11 4.69 -42.24
C GLU A 834 -11.23 5.93 -43.13
N PRO A 835 -10.51 7.04 -42.84
CA PRO A 835 -10.59 8.25 -43.64
C PRO A 835 -9.68 8.19 -44.89
N PRO A 836 -9.97 8.96 -45.97
CA PRO A 836 -9.20 8.93 -47.21
C PRO A 836 -7.76 9.46 -47.07
N CYS A 837 -7.45 10.19 -46.00
CA CYS A 837 -6.08 10.56 -45.67
C CYS A 837 -5.19 9.36 -45.31
N VAL A 838 -5.81 8.24 -44.95
CA VAL A 838 -5.11 7.00 -44.58
C VAL A 838 -5.35 5.88 -45.58
N SER A 839 -6.56 5.78 -46.16
CA SER A 839 -6.88 4.71 -47.11
C SER A 839 -6.30 4.93 -48.52
N GLU A 840 -6.02 6.17 -48.92
CA GLU A 840 -5.47 6.47 -50.26
C GLU A 840 -3.94 6.57 -50.22
N PRO A 841 -3.19 5.77 -51.02
CA PRO A 841 -1.73 5.75 -51.00
C PRO A 841 -1.07 7.11 -51.23
N GLY A 842 -1.67 7.93 -52.08
CA GLY A 842 -1.20 9.29 -52.39
C GLY A 842 -1.34 10.26 -51.23
N ASN A 843 -2.32 10.09 -50.36
CA ASN A 843 -2.50 10.95 -49.18
C ASN A 843 -1.73 10.40 -47.99
N PHE A 844 -1.80 9.07 -47.76
CA PHE A 844 -1.13 8.36 -46.67
C PHE A 844 0.38 8.60 -46.69
N LYS A 845 1.03 8.49 -47.86
CA LYS A 845 2.48 8.68 -48.00
C LYS A 845 2.95 10.08 -47.65
N PHE A 846 2.08 11.10 -47.78
CA PHE A 846 2.43 12.51 -47.58
C PHE A 846 1.65 13.17 -46.43
N HIS A 847 0.91 12.38 -45.64
CA HIS A 847 0.04 12.85 -44.55
C HIS A 847 -0.86 14.04 -44.96
N LYS A 848 -1.41 13.99 -46.18
CA LYS A 848 -2.26 15.04 -46.71
C LYS A 848 -3.69 14.85 -46.26
N CYS A 849 -4.37 15.93 -45.90
CA CYS A 849 -5.80 15.92 -45.69
C CYS A 849 -6.54 16.09 -47.04
N PRO A 850 -7.40 15.13 -47.44
CA PRO A 850 -8.24 15.25 -48.64
C PRO A 850 -9.33 16.33 -48.52
N TYR A 851 -9.57 16.84 -47.31
CA TYR A 851 -10.60 17.82 -47.01
C TYR A 851 -10.01 19.21 -46.74
N GLU A 852 -8.89 19.54 -47.40
CA GLU A 852 -8.30 20.88 -47.45
C GLU A 852 -7.73 21.45 -46.13
N LEU A 853 -7.52 20.61 -45.12
CA LEU A 853 -6.72 21.01 -43.95
C LEU A 853 -5.22 21.11 -44.31
N PRO A 854 -4.46 22.10 -43.80
CA PRO A 854 -3.02 22.22 -44.03
C PRO A 854 -2.18 21.02 -43.57
N GLY A 855 -2.72 20.24 -42.63
CA GLY A 855 -2.16 18.98 -42.14
C GLY A 855 -3.28 18.03 -41.69
N LEU A 856 -2.91 16.86 -41.17
CA LEU A 856 -3.91 15.92 -40.64
C LEU A 856 -4.59 16.50 -39.39
N CYS A 857 -5.91 16.30 -39.28
CA CYS A 857 -6.61 16.46 -38.01
C CYS A 857 -6.25 15.31 -37.05
N ASP A 858 -6.62 15.41 -35.77
CA ASP A 858 -6.30 14.37 -34.78
C ASP A 858 -6.91 13.01 -35.11
N TYR A 859 -8.10 12.98 -35.71
CA TYR A 859 -8.70 11.73 -36.22
C TYR A 859 -7.83 11.09 -37.31
N GLY A 860 -7.35 11.87 -38.28
CA GLY A 860 -6.46 11.37 -39.32
C GLY A 860 -5.13 10.85 -38.77
N ARG A 861 -4.59 11.52 -37.73
CA ARG A 861 -3.38 11.09 -37.01
C ARG A 861 -3.58 9.77 -36.28
N GLN A 862 -4.67 9.63 -35.52
CA GLN A 862 -4.97 8.37 -34.82
C GLN A 862 -5.34 7.23 -35.78
N ALA A 863 -6.07 7.54 -36.85
CA ALA A 863 -6.41 6.56 -37.89
C ALA A 863 -5.16 5.97 -38.57
N PHE A 864 -4.06 6.74 -38.68
CA PHE A 864 -2.78 6.24 -39.17
C PHE A 864 -2.24 5.11 -38.27
N PHE A 865 -2.25 5.29 -36.95
CA PHE A 865 -1.84 4.25 -36.00
C PHE A 865 -2.76 3.03 -36.04
N VAL A 866 -4.08 3.25 -36.13
CA VAL A 866 -5.04 2.14 -36.32
C VAL A 866 -4.76 1.37 -37.61
N LYS A 867 -4.46 2.04 -38.72
CA LYS A 867 -4.13 1.37 -39.99
C LYS A 867 -2.83 0.57 -39.92
N ALA A 868 -1.79 1.11 -39.28
CA ALA A 868 -0.54 0.39 -39.08
C ALA A 868 -0.75 -0.93 -38.31
N SER A 869 -1.64 -0.92 -37.30
CA SER A 869 -2.00 -2.09 -36.53
C SER A 869 -2.83 -3.15 -37.29
N TYR A 870 -3.61 -2.73 -38.30
CA TYR A 870 -4.54 -3.56 -39.06
C TYR A 870 -4.28 -3.44 -40.58
N PRO A 871 -3.37 -4.26 -41.14
CA PRO A 871 -2.89 -4.11 -42.52
C PRO A 871 -3.99 -4.30 -43.57
N GLY A 872 -5.09 -4.99 -43.21
CA GLY A 872 -6.25 -5.20 -44.06
C GLY A 872 -6.67 -6.67 -44.09
N LEU A 873 -7.96 -6.93 -44.32
CA LEU A 873 -8.54 -8.27 -44.34
C LEU A 873 -7.79 -9.20 -45.30
N GLN A 874 -7.52 -8.73 -46.52
CA GLN A 874 -6.83 -9.52 -47.55
C GLN A 874 -5.40 -9.87 -47.13
N THR A 875 -4.65 -8.93 -46.57
CA THR A 875 -3.27 -9.17 -46.13
C THR A 875 -3.22 -10.13 -44.94
N ASP A 876 -4.13 -10.01 -43.98
CA ASP A 876 -4.23 -10.97 -42.86
C ASP A 876 -4.69 -12.35 -43.32
N LEU A 877 -5.61 -12.42 -44.28
CA LEU A 877 -6.06 -13.67 -44.90
C LEU A 877 -4.89 -14.38 -45.59
N GLU A 878 -4.12 -13.65 -46.42
CA GLU A 878 -2.94 -14.17 -47.10
C GLU A 878 -1.87 -14.65 -46.11
N ARG A 879 -1.63 -13.89 -45.02
CA ARG A 879 -0.73 -14.31 -43.94
C ARG A 879 -1.21 -15.59 -43.26
N ALA A 880 -2.50 -15.68 -42.92
CA ALA A 880 -3.08 -16.87 -42.30
C ALA A 880 -3.06 -18.09 -43.21
N LEU A 881 -3.37 -17.93 -44.50
CA LEU A 881 -3.29 -18.97 -45.50
C LEU A 881 -1.85 -19.41 -45.76
N SER A 882 -0.89 -18.48 -45.79
CA SER A 882 0.53 -18.81 -45.90
C SER A 882 1.00 -19.70 -44.75
N VAL A 883 0.60 -19.38 -43.51
CA VAL A 883 0.89 -20.22 -42.35
C VAL A 883 0.21 -21.59 -42.46
N TYR A 884 -1.06 -21.63 -42.88
CA TYR A 884 -1.77 -22.89 -43.12
C TYR A 884 -1.07 -23.77 -44.17
N ASP A 885 -0.68 -23.20 -45.31
CA ASP A 885 -0.01 -23.91 -46.40
C ASP A 885 1.35 -24.47 -45.95
N ARG A 886 2.10 -23.71 -45.13
CA ARG A 886 3.34 -24.17 -44.50
C ARG A 886 3.10 -25.34 -43.53
N LEU A 887 2.04 -25.29 -42.71
CA LEU A 887 1.67 -26.38 -41.80
C LEU A 887 1.31 -27.65 -42.55
N VAL A 888 0.51 -27.55 -43.63
CA VAL A 888 0.15 -28.70 -44.48
C VAL A 888 1.38 -29.31 -45.14
N ALA A 889 2.34 -28.49 -45.57
CA ALA A 889 3.59 -28.94 -46.16
C ALA A 889 4.62 -29.49 -45.14
N GLY A 890 4.31 -29.46 -43.83
CA GLY A 890 5.24 -29.85 -42.77
C GLY A 890 6.46 -28.94 -42.65
N GLN A 891 6.36 -27.70 -43.14
CA GLN A 891 7.45 -26.72 -43.09
C GLN A 891 7.53 -26.07 -41.71
N ALA A 892 8.76 -25.85 -41.23
CA ALA A 892 8.97 -25.17 -39.96
C ALA A 892 8.54 -23.69 -40.03
N LEU A 893 7.88 -23.22 -38.97
CA LEU A 893 7.55 -21.82 -38.75
C LEU A 893 8.69 -21.17 -37.95
N ILE A 894 9.59 -20.47 -38.63
CA ILE A 894 10.79 -19.87 -38.03
C ILE A 894 10.87 -18.40 -38.42
N LYS A 895 11.16 -17.52 -37.45
CA LYS A 895 11.61 -16.14 -37.68
C LYS A 895 13.15 -16.12 -37.73
N ASN A 896 13.73 -15.59 -38.80
CA ASN A 896 15.18 -15.46 -39.01
C ASN A 896 15.53 -14.06 -39.54
N SER A 897 15.88 -13.07 -38.71
CA SER A 897 16.34 -11.76 -39.26
C SER A 897 17.25 -10.92 -38.35
N PHE A 898 18.04 -10.06 -39.00
CA PHE A 898 18.97 -9.05 -38.44
C PHE A 898 18.34 -7.65 -38.29
N ASP A 899 17.17 -7.41 -38.91
CA ASP A 899 16.45 -6.13 -38.90
C ASP A 899 15.11 -6.26 -38.15
N ASP A 900 14.72 -5.14 -37.54
CA ASP A 900 13.79 -4.93 -36.43
C ASP A 900 12.30 -5.14 -36.79
N ASP A 901 11.88 -6.35 -37.17
CA ASP A 901 10.47 -6.64 -37.47
C ASP A 901 9.83 -7.61 -36.44
N ASP A 902 9.39 -7.07 -35.30
CA ASP A 902 8.42 -7.72 -34.43
C ASP A 902 7.07 -8.01 -35.14
N GLU A 903 6.81 -7.32 -36.25
CA GLU A 903 5.69 -7.51 -37.17
C GLU A 903 5.53 -8.95 -37.69
N GLU A 904 6.62 -9.61 -38.12
CA GLU A 904 6.54 -10.97 -38.67
C GLU A 904 6.12 -11.99 -37.61
N SER A 905 6.72 -11.87 -36.40
CA SER A 905 6.37 -12.71 -35.25
C SER A 905 4.91 -12.54 -34.87
N LYS A 906 4.44 -11.29 -34.76
CA LYS A 906 3.04 -10.95 -34.50
C LYS A 906 2.13 -11.55 -35.57
N GLY A 907 2.48 -11.42 -36.85
CA GLY A 907 1.73 -11.95 -37.98
C GLY A 907 1.54 -13.48 -37.91
N ILE A 908 2.61 -14.22 -37.63
CA ILE A 908 2.54 -15.69 -37.48
C ILE A 908 1.66 -16.08 -36.27
N GLN A 909 1.78 -15.39 -35.13
CA GLN A 909 0.96 -15.68 -33.96
C GLN A 909 -0.53 -15.44 -34.19
N LEU A 910 -0.87 -14.31 -34.81
CA LEU A 910 -2.26 -14.00 -35.15
C LEU A 910 -2.82 -15.03 -36.14
N ALA A 911 -2.06 -15.39 -37.18
CA ALA A 911 -2.44 -16.44 -38.12
C ALA A 911 -2.72 -17.79 -37.41
N LEU A 912 -1.82 -18.23 -36.54
CA LEU A 912 -1.99 -19.45 -35.75
C LEU A 912 -3.22 -19.37 -34.84
N TYR A 913 -3.46 -18.22 -34.22
CA TYR A 913 -4.66 -18.00 -33.40
C TYR A 913 -5.96 -18.05 -34.25
N ARG A 914 -5.96 -17.51 -35.48
CA ARG A 914 -7.13 -17.59 -36.38
C ARG A 914 -7.42 -19.02 -36.79
N LEU A 915 -6.39 -19.77 -37.18
CA LEU A 915 -6.52 -21.21 -37.49
C LEU A 915 -6.96 -22.02 -36.26
N GLN A 916 -6.58 -21.58 -35.06
CA GLN A 916 -7.02 -22.18 -33.81
C GLN A 916 -8.51 -21.95 -33.52
N GLN A 917 -9.04 -20.76 -33.83
CA GLN A 917 -10.48 -20.51 -33.71
C GLN A 917 -11.32 -21.38 -34.67
N LEU A 918 -10.71 -21.90 -35.74
CA LEU A 918 -11.36 -22.82 -36.69
C LEU A 918 -11.16 -24.31 -36.33
N GLY A 919 -10.43 -24.63 -35.26
CA GLY A 919 -10.15 -26.01 -34.86
C GLY A 919 -9.11 -26.74 -35.75
N VAL A 920 -8.41 -26.00 -36.61
CA VAL A 920 -7.35 -26.54 -37.49
C VAL A 920 -6.02 -26.66 -36.73
N VAL A 921 -5.81 -25.75 -35.78
CA VAL A 921 -4.68 -25.75 -34.85
C VAL A 921 -5.24 -25.90 -33.44
N GLU A 922 -4.82 -26.90 -32.68
CA GLU A 922 -5.31 -27.11 -31.30
C GLU A 922 -4.61 -26.14 -30.32
N GLY A 923 -3.36 -25.83 -30.62
CA GLY A 923 -2.50 -24.97 -29.83
C GLY A 923 -1.23 -24.60 -30.57
N TYR A 924 -0.53 -23.60 -30.05
CA TYR A 924 0.82 -23.31 -30.50
C TYR A 924 1.66 -22.79 -29.33
N SER A 925 2.97 -22.94 -29.48
CA SER A 925 3.97 -22.49 -28.53
C SER A 925 5.19 -21.95 -29.24
N LEU A 926 6.00 -21.17 -28.52
CA LEU A 926 7.20 -20.52 -29.01
C LEU A 926 8.41 -21.12 -28.29
N THR A 927 9.43 -21.45 -29.09
CA THR A 927 10.76 -21.87 -28.62
C THR A 927 11.78 -20.83 -29.07
N TYR A 928 12.40 -20.15 -28.10
CA TYR A 928 13.43 -19.15 -28.35
C TYR A 928 14.80 -19.86 -28.39
N LYS A 929 15.41 -19.97 -29.57
CA LYS A 929 16.76 -20.55 -29.71
C LYS A 929 17.86 -19.51 -29.51
N SER A 930 17.60 -18.27 -29.87
CA SER A 930 18.44 -17.10 -29.59
C SER A 930 17.56 -15.85 -29.49
N LEU A 931 18.14 -14.68 -29.19
CA LEU A 931 17.43 -13.40 -29.30
C LEU A 931 16.92 -13.12 -30.73
N ARG A 932 17.40 -13.88 -31.73
CA ARG A 932 17.17 -13.62 -33.16
C ARG A 932 16.40 -14.73 -33.88
N GLU A 933 16.26 -15.90 -33.26
CA GLU A 933 15.59 -17.07 -33.84
C GLU A 933 14.48 -17.55 -32.90
N VAL A 934 13.23 -17.41 -33.37
CA VAL A 934 12.04 -17.90 -32.69
C VAL A 934 11.39 -18.95 -33.57
N VAL A 935 11.16 -20.13 -33.00
CA VAL A 935 10.48 -21.25 -33.64
C VAL A 935 9.06 -21.34 -33.09
N PHE A 936 8.08 -21.39 -33.99
CA PHE A 936 6.68 -21.60 -33.64
C PHE A 936 6.31 -23.07 -33.83
N GLU A 937 5.92 -23.71 -32.75
CA GLU A 937 5.49 -25.11 -32.76
C GLU A 937 3.96 -25.15 -32.63
N ALA A 938 3.28 -25.52 -33.73
CA ALA A 938 1.83 -25.61 -33.78
C ALA A 938 1.37 -27.07 -33.71
N GLU A 939 0.38 -27.34 -32.87
CA GLU A 939 -0.35 -28.61 -32.78
C GLU A 939 -1.37 -28.67 -33.94
N PHE A 940 -0.89 -29.00 -35.15
CA PHE A 940 -1.71 -29.02 -36.36
C PHE A 940 -2.53 -30.31 -36.47
N ASN A 941 -3.86 -30.19 -36.54
CA ASN A 941 -4.76 -31.32 -36.76
C ASN A 941 -4.83 -31.65 -38.25
N SER A 942 -4.02 -32.58 -38.74
CA SER A 942 -4.02 -32.96 -40.17
C SER A 942 -5.31 -33.63 -40.66
N ASN A 943 -6.19 -34.08 -39.75
CA ASN A 943 -7.39 -34.86 -40.02
C ASN A 943 -8.69 -34.13 -39.65
N TRP A 944 -8.67 -32.80 -39.53
CA TRP A 944 -9.88 -32.01 -39.26
C TRP A 944 -10.98 -32.30 -40.30
N GLN A 945 -12.23 -32.29 -39.84
CA GLN A 945 -13.41 -32.50 -40.69
C GLN A 945 -14.06 -31.16 -41.04
N PRO A 946 -14.63 -30.98 -42.25
CA PRO A 946 -15.35 -29.77 -42.62
C PRO A 946 -16.42 -29.34 -41.61
N GLU A 947 -17.17 -30.31 -41.07
CA GLU A 947 -18.22 -30.07 -40.08
C GLU A 947 -17.67 -29.51 -38.76
N ALA A 948 -16.46 -29.94 -38.37
CA ALA A 948 -15.77 -29.40 -37.19
C ALA A 948 -15.40 -27.93 -37.40
N VAL A 949 -14.86 -27.56 -38.57
CA VAL A 949 -14.53 -26.16 -38.89
C VAL A 949 -15.78 -25.27 -38.84
N LEU A 950 -16.88 -25.73 -39.44
CA LEU A 950 -18.16 -25.01 -39.39
C LEU A 950 -18.69 -24.90 -37.95
N HIS A 951 -18.59 -25.96 -37.16
CA HIS A 951 -18.98 -25.94 -35.76
C HIS A 951 -18.16 -24.93 -34.96
N HIS A 952 -16.82 -24.93 -35.10
CA HIS A 952 -15.94 -24.00 -34.42
C HIS A 952 -16.20 -22.54 -34.83
N LEU A 953 -16.39 -22.28 -36.13
CA LEU A 953 -16.77 -20.95 -36.62
C LEU A 953 -18.14 -20.52 -36.08
N ARG A 954 -19.13 -21.43 -36.05
CA ARG A 954 -20.45 -21.17 -35.45
C ARG A 954 -20.32 -20.80 -33.97
N GLN A 955 -19.57 -21.58 -33.20
CA GLN A 955 -19.32 -21.31 -31.79
C GLN A 955 -18.60 -19.99 -31.57
N TYR A 956 -17.66 -19.61 -32.44
CA TYR A 956 -16.99 -18.32 -32.39
C TYR A 956 -17.97 -17.17 -32.63
N LEU A 957 -18.81 -17.26 -33.66
CA LEU A 957 -19.77 -16.20 -33.99
C LEU A 957 -20.89 -16.06 -32.96
N LEU A 958 -21.44 -17.18 -32.45
CA LEU A 958 -22.52 -17.20 -31.45
C LEU A 958 -22.14 -16.56 -30.11
N ARG A 959 -20.84 -16.38 -29.81
CA ARG A 959 -20.42 -15.65 -28.60
C ARG A 959 -20.91 -14.20 -28.60
N THR A 960 -21.03 -13.59 -29.78
CA THR A 960 -21.27 -12.16 -29.91
C THR A 960 -22.46 -11.79 -30.79
N GLU A 961 -22.92 -12.72 -31.62
CA GLU A 961 -23.97 -12.48 -32.61
C GLU A 961 -25.19 -13.38 -32.35
N GLY A 962 -26.37 -12.88 -32.71
CA GLY A 962 -27.60 -13.65 -32.63
C GLY A 962 -27.64 -14.80 -33.63
N GLU A 963 -28.40 -15.86 -33.32
CA GLU A 963 -28.50 -17.05 -34.18
C GLU A 963 -28.81 -16.71 -35.64
N ALA A 964 -29.66 -15.71 -35.91
CA ALA A 964 -30.02 -15.30 -37.27
C ALA A 964 -28.81 -14.82 -38.11
N TYR A 965 -27.90 -14.02 -37.53
CA TYR A 965 -26.69 -13.54 -38.23
C TYR A 965 -25.76 -14.70 -38.54
N VAL A 966 -25.58 -15.59 -37.56
CA VAL A 966 -24.70 -16.75 -37.67
C VAL A 966 -25.16 -17.69 -38.78
N GLU A 967 -26.45 -18.04 -38.80
CA GLU A 967 -27.00 -18.93 -39.82
C GLU A 967 -26.92 -18.30 -41.24
N GLN A 968 -27.09 -16.97 -41.37
CA GLN A 968 -26.92 -16.28 -42.65
C GLN A 968 -25.49 -16.42 -43.21
N HIS A 969 -24.47 -16.17 -42.38
CA HIS A 969 -23.06 -16.20 -42.81
C HIS A 969 -22.52 -17.63 -42.97
N LEU A 970 -23.12 -18.61 -42.29
CA LEU A 970 -22.79 -20.03 -42.44
C LEU A 970 -23.56 -20.74 -43.55
N ALA A 971 -24.65 -20.15 -44.07
CA ALA A 971 -25.49 -20.79 -45.08
C ALA A 971 -24.71 -21.17 -46.34
N GLU A 972 -23.89 -20.26 -46.89
CA GLU A 972 -23.11 -20.53 -48.11
C GLU A 972 -22.03 -21.60 -47.88
N LEU A 973 -21.32 -21.50 -46.76
CA LEU A 973 -20.33 -22.48 -46.31
C LEU A 973 -20.97 -23.87 -46.13
N SER A 974 -22.15 -23.93 -45.51
CA SER A 974 -22.88 -25.16 -45.22
C SER A 974 -23.46 -25.81 -46.48
N GLN A 975 -23.95 -25.02 -47.45
CA GLN A 975 -24.42 -25.53 -48.73
C GLN A 975 -23.30 -26.21 -49.53
N ARG A 976 -22.07 -25.68 -49.49
CA ARG A 976 -20.91 -26.29 -50.16
C ARG A 976 -20.46 -27.58 -49.49
N VAL A 977 -20.54 -27.67 -48.16
CA VAL A 977 -20.27 -28.91 -47.41
C VAL A 977 -21.37 -29.96 -47.67
N ASN A 978 -22.64 -29.55 -47.66
CA ASN A 978 -23.80 -30.46 -47.86
C ASN A 978 -23.98 -30.93 -49.31
N GLY A 979 -23.62 -30.11 -50.30
CA GLY A 979 -23.71 -30.46 -51.73
C GLY A 979 -22.88 -31.67 -52.14
N LYS A 980 -21.97 -32.16 -51.28
CA LYS A 980 -21.04 -33.25 -51.58
C LYS A 980 -21.08 -34.44 -50.61
N ARG A 981 -22.17 -34.62 -49.84
CA ARG A 981 -22.45 -35.89 -49.14
C ARG A 981 -22.47 -37.15 -50.04
N ARG A 982 -22.34 -37.01 -51.37
CA ARG A 982 -22.38 -38.11 -52.35
C ARG A 982 -21.04 -38.63 -52.88
N ARG A 983 -19.86 -38.08 -52.53
CA ARG A 983 -18.56 -38.68 -52.93
C ARG A 983 -17.50 -38.57 -51.83
N VAL A 984 -16.86 -39.71 -51.56
CA VAL A 984 -15.79 -39.91 -50.57
C VAL A 984 -14.62 -38.95 -50.81
N GLY A 985 -14.20 -38.26 -49.75
CA GLY A 985 -12.95 -37.49 -49.67
C GLY A 985 -12.97 -36.13 -50.37
N VAL A 986 -12.89 -35.04 -49.61
CA VAL A 986 -12.66 -33.69 -50.13
C VAL A 986 -11.19 -33.59 -50.59
N PRO A 987 -10.89 -33.32 -51.89
CA PRO A 987 -9.51 -33.15 -52.38
C PRO A 987 -8.78 -32.01 -51.66
N GLY A 988 -7.44 -32.08 -51.56
CA GLY A 988 -6.62 -31.11 -50.81
C GLY A 988 -6.83 -29.63 -51.17
N GLY A 989 -7.09 -29.31 -52.44
CA GLY A 989 -7.40 -27.94 -52.88
C GLY A 989 -8.76 -27.41 -52.40
N GLU A 990 -9.74 -28.29 -52.17
CA GLU A 990 -11.06 -27.91 -51.64
C GLU A 990 -11.02 -27.69 -50.13
N ARG A 991 -10.14 -28.40 -49.40
CA ARG A 991 -9.91 -28.17 -47.97
C ARG A 991 -9.32 -26.78 -47.72
N ARG A 992 -8.30 -26.39 -48.49
CA ARG A 992 -7.73 -25.04 -48.43
C ARG A 992 -8.78 -23.96 -48.69
N ARG A 993 -9.64 -24.16 -49.69
CA ARG A 993 -10.71 -23.21 -50.04
C ARG A 993 -11.76 -23.07 -48.94
N LEU A 994 -12.09 -24.15 -48.22
CA LEU A 994 -12.99 -24.07 -47.05
C LEU A 994 -12.35 -23.25 -45.92
N ILE A 995 -11.07 -23.43 -45.65
CA ILE A 995 -10.33 -22.64 -44.66
C ILE A 995 -10.25 -21.18 -45.08
N GLU A 996 -9.99 -20.88 -46.35
CA GLU A 996 -10.02 -19.53 -46.91
C GLU A 996 -11.37 -18.84 -46.65
N MET A 997 -12.48 -19.46 -47.04
CA MET A 997 -13.83 -18.90 -46.80
C MET A 997 -14.16 -18.76 -45.31
N ALA A 998 -13.74 -19.73 -44.48
CA ALA A 998 -13.97 -19.66 -43.03
C ALA A 998 -13.12 -18.55 -42.37
N LEU A 999 -11.88 -18.37 -42.82
CA LEU A 999 -11.01 -17.27 -42.41
C LEU A 999 -11.53 -15.93 -42.89
N GLU A 1000 -12.09 -15.83 -44.09
CA GLU A 1000 -12.75 -14.62 -44.60
C GLU A 1000 -13.88 -14.19 -43.66
N VAL A 1001 -14.82 -15.08 -43.33
CA VAL A 1001 -15.92 -14.78 -42.40
C VAL A 1001 -15.40 -14.39 -41.02
N LEU A 1002 -14.39 -15.11 -40.51
CA LEU A 1002 -13.80 -14.85 -39.21
C LEU A 1002 -13.08 -13.49 -39.18
N LEU A 1003 -12.25 -13.20 -40.18
CA LEU A 1003 -11.49 -11.95 -40.29
C LEU A 1003 -12.42 -10.77 -40.58
N GLU A 1004 -13.44 -10.95 -41.42
CA GLU A 1004 -14.48 -9.95 -41.62
C GLU A 1004 -15.13 -9.59 -40.28
N ARG A 1005 -15.46 -10.58 -39.44
CA ARG A 1005 -15.93 -10.32 -38.08
C ARG A 1005 -14.90 -9.55 -37.25
N VAL A 1006 -13.64 -9.97 -37.22
CA VAL A 1006 -12.57 -9.28 -36.46
C VAL A 1006 -12.43 -7.81 -36.88
N TYR A 1007 -12.43 -7.53 -38.19
CA TYR A 1007 -12.28 -6.18 -38.74
C TYR A 1007 -13.56 -5.34 -38.57
N THR A 1008 -14.74 -5.95 -38.65
CA THR A 1008 -16.01 -5.25 -38.42
C THR A 1008 -16.31 -4.99 -36.94
N THR A 1009 -15.65 -5.71 -36.05
CA THR A 1009 -15.82 -5.58 -34.60
C THR A 1009 -14.69 -4.78 -33.98
N ILE A 1010 -13.48 -5.33 -33.92
CA ILE A 1010 -12.39 -4.77 -33.12
C ILE A 1010 -11.85 -3.49 -33.75
N ARG A 1011 -11.58 -3.51 -35.05
CA ARG A 1011 -11.09 -2.32 -35.76
C ARG A 1011 -12.17 -1.22 -35.79
N LYS A 1012 -13.44 -1.59 -35.98
CA LYS A 1012 -14.56 -0.66 -35.90
C LYS A 1012 -14.70 -0.07 -34.50
N THR A 1013 -14.52 -0.87 -33.45
CA THR A 1013 -14.48 -0.41 -32.05
C THR A 1013 -13.38 0.64 -31.85
N ARG A 1014 -12.20 0.51 -32.47
CA ARG A 1014 -11.15 1.56 -32.40
C ARG A 1014 -11.62 2.89 -32.95
N TYR A 1015 -12.29 2.90 -34.10
CA TYR A 1015 -12.85 4.14 -34.66
C TYR A 1015 -14.04 4.67 -33.87
N TYR A 1016 -14.86 3.78 -33.31
CA TYR A 1016 -15.92 4.14 -32.36
C TYR A 1016 -15.33 4.85 -31.14
N MET A 1017 -14.25 4.34 -30.54
CA MET A 1017 -13.58 4.99 -29.39
C MET A 1017 -13.06 6.39 -29.74
N LEU A 1018 -12.55 6.59 -30.97
CA LEU A 1018 -12.15 7.92 -31.49
C LEU A 1018 -13.34 8.84 -31.72
N GLU A 1019 -14.47 8.33 -32.21
CA GLU A 1019 -15.71 9.08 -32.34
C GLU A 1019 -16.19 9.55 -30.95
N ARG A 1020 -16.14 8.70 -29.92
CA ARG A 1020 -16.53 9.10 -28.56
C ARG A 1020 -15.63 10.19 -27.98
N GLU A 1021 -14.34 10.16 -28.26
CA GLU A 1021 -13.41 11.23 -27.86
C GLU A 1021 -13.66 12.53 -28.65
N HIS A 1022 -14.01 12.42 -29.94
CA HIS A 1022 -14.48 13.56 -30.73
C HIS A 1022 -15.76 14.16 -30.16
N ASP A 1023 -16.76 13.34 -29.83
CA ASP A 1023 -18.01 13.78 -29.21
C ASP A 1023 -17.75 14.46 -27.86
N TYR A 1024 -16.81 13.94 -27.06
CA TYR A 1024 -16.31 14.60 -25.86
C TYR A 1024 -15.72 15.97 -26.16
N ALA A 1025 -14.83 16.08 -27.15
CA ALA A 1025 -14.20 17.34 -27.55
C ALA A 1025 -15.22 18.36 -28.10
N GLN A 1026 -16.29 17.91 -28.75
CA GLN A 1026 -17.33 18.75 -29.33
C GLN A 1026 -18.50 19.08 -28.38
N SER A 1027 -18.57 18.46 -27.20
CA SER A 1027 -19.72 18.64 -26.29
C SER A 1027 -20.03 20.10 -25.89
N HIS A 1028 -19.07 21.02 -25.98
CA HIS A 1028 -19.33 22.46 -25.86
C HIS A 1028 -20.35 23.00 -26.87
N ASN A 1029 -20.31 22.52 -28.12
CA ASN A 1029 -21.26 22.91 -29.18
C ASN A 1029 -22.67 22.38 -28.91
N GLU A 1030 -22.78 21.28 -28.18
CA GLU A 1030 -24.04 20.68 -27.75
C GLU A 1030 -24.56 21.31 -26.44
N GLY A 1031 -23.76 22.15 -25.76
CA GLY A 1031 -24.09 22.66 -24.42
C GLY A 1031 -24.09 21.58 -23.33
N VAL A 1032 -23.47 20.43 -23.60
CA VAL A 1032 -23.43 19.26 -22.71
C VAL A 1032 -22.14 19.30 -21.89
N CYS A 1033 -22.28 19.13 -20.57
CA CYS A 1033 -21.15 19.10 -19.65
C CYS A 1033 -20.11 18.01 -20.04
N ARG A 1034 -18.82 18.36 -20.05
CA ARG A 1034 -17.69 17.45 -20.33
C ARG A 1034 -17.77 16.15 -19.51
N ARG A 1035 -18.04 16.29 -18.21
CA ARG A 1035 -18.13 15.17 -17.27
C ARG A 1035 -19.32 14.26 -17.55
N VAL A 1036 -20.47 14.82 -17.94
CA VAL A 1036 -21.65 14.03 -18.35
C VAL A 1036 -21.28 13.17 -19.55
N LYS A 1037 -20.63 13.78 -20.56
CA LYS A 1037 -20.23 13.07 -21.77
C LYS A 1037 -19.31 11.89 -21.45
N ILE A 1038 -18.23 12.10 -20.68
CA ILE A 1038 -17.33 11.02 -20.23
C ILE A 1038 -18.10 9.92 -19.51
N ARG A 1039 -18.86 10.28 -18.48
CA ARG A 1039 -19.49 9.28 -17.60
C ARG A 1039 -20.59 8.50 -18.30
N SER A 1040 -21.30 9.10 -19.26
CA SER A 1040 -22.31 8.39 -20.06
C SER A 1040 -21.75 7.19 -20.84
N TYR A 1041 -20.43 7.11 -21.02
CA TYR A 1041 -19.77 5.99 -21.69
C TYR A 1041 -19.18 4.93 -20.74
N PHE A 1042 -18.92 5.28 -19.48
CA PHE A 1042 -18.23 4.40 -18.52
C PHE A 1042 -19.11 3.93 -17.37
N ASP A 1043 -20.17 4.67 -17.06
CA ASP A 1043 -21.09 4.38 -15.97
C ASP A 1043 -22.48 4.07 -16.52
N ASP A 1044 -23.20 3.16 -15.88
CA ASP A 1044 -24.60 2.84 -16.23
C ASP A 1044 -25.60 3.87 -15.64
N VAL A 1045 -25.14 5.09 -15.32
CA VAL A 1045 -25.89 6.11 -14.59
C VAL A 1045 -26.48 7.14 -15.55
N GLY A 1046 -27.81 7.26 -15.55
CA GLY A 1046 -28.51 8.36 -16.22
C GLY A 1046 -28.36 9.69 -15.47
N PHE A 1047 -28.07 10.77 -16.21
CA PHE A 1047 -28.01 12.14 -15.70
C PHE A 1047 -29.34 12.85 -15.96
N SER A 1048 -29.70 13.81 -15.10
CA SER A 1048 -30.80 14.73 -15.42
C SER A 1048 -30.32 15.76 -16.47
N ASP A 1049 -31.23 16.22 -17.33
CA ASP A 1049 -30.89 17.13 -18.44
C ASP A 1049 -30.31 18.48 -17.96
N ASP A 1050 -30.68 18.88 -16.74
CA ASP A 1050 -30.24 20.11 -16.07
C ASP A 1050 -28.92 19.98 -15.32
N TYR A 1051 -28.39 18.76 -15.12
CA TYR A 1051 -27.16 18.57 -14.35
C TYR A 1051 -25.97 19.28 -15.02
N ARG A 1052 -25.23 20.04 -14.23
CA ARG A 1052 -23.98 20.70 -14.60
C ARG A 1052 -22.97 20.47 -13.49
N CYS A 1053 -21.74 20.12 -13.86
CA CYS A 1053 -20.74 19.77 -12.85
C CYS A 1053 -20.09 20.99 -12.17
N GLY A 1054 -20.27 22.20 -12.73
CA GLY A 1054 -19.61 23.42 -12.23
C GLY A 1054 -18.07 23.41 -12.29
N PHE A 1055 -17.47 22.44 -13.00
CA PHE A 1055 -16.04 22.14 -12.93
C PHE A 1055 -15.48 21.64 -14.27
N CYS A 1056 -15.94 22.25 -15.36
CA CYS A 1056 -15.40 22.11 -16.71
C CYS A 1056 -15.65 23.37 -17.53
N ASP A 1057 -14.93 23.53 -18.63
CA ASP A 1057 -15.06 24.64 -19.60
C ASP A 1057 -16.47 24.85 -20.14
N VAL A 1058 -17.31 23.81 -20.24
CA VAL A 1058 -18.72 23.97 -20.68
C VAL A 1058 -19.60 24.56 -19.57
N CYS A 1059 -19.33 24.21 -18.31
CA CYS A 1059 -20.12 24.70 -17.18
C CYS A 1059 -19.63 26.06 -16.67
N VAL A 1060 -18.33 26.32 -16.77
CA VAL A 1060 -17.64 27.53 -16.32
C VAL A 1060 -16.64 27.93 -17.41
N PRO A 1061 -17.07 28.70 -18.43
CA PRO A 1061 -16.26 28.99 -19.62
C PRO A 1061 -14.97 29.77 -19.38
N ASP A 1062 -14.91 30.57 -18.30
CA ASP A 1062 -13.71 31.31 -17.91
C ASP A 1062 -12.74 30.49 -17.06
N LEU A 1063 -13.10 29.24 -16.72
CA LEU A 1063 -12.34 28.31 -15.88
C LEU A 1063 -12.07 28.81 -14.46
N ASN A 1064 -12.72 29.90 -14.02
CA ASN A 1064 -12.57 30.43 -12.67
C ASN A 1064 -13.49 29.67 -11.71
N PHE A 1065 -13.05 28.48 -11.31
CA PHE A 1065 -13.84 27.60 -10.46
C PHE A 1065 -13.92 28.13 -9.02
N THR A 1066 -15.13 28.36 -8.52
CA THR A 1066 -15.37 28.80 -7.13
C THR A 1066 -15.37 27.65 -6.11
N ARG A 1067 -15.27 26.40 -6.60
CA ARG A 1067 -15.28 25.16 -5.83
C ARG A 1067 -14.01 24.36 -6.12
N ASP A 1068 -13.59 23.55 -5.17
CA ASP A 1068 -12.39 22.71 -5.31
C ASP A 1068 -12.66 21.37 -6.01
N GLN A 1069 -13.94 21.02 -6.17
CA GLN A 1069 -14.41 19.79 -6.80
C GLN A 1069 -15.73 20.02 -7.53
N ALA A 1070 -15.99 19.13 -8.49
CA ALA A 1070 -17.23 19.06 -9.24
C ALA A 1070 -18.45 18.79 -8.38
N GLU A 1071 -19.58 19.34 -8.80
CA GLU A 1071 -20.90 18.89 -8.35
C GLU A 1071 -21.08 17.40 -8.68
N ILE A 1072 -21.74 16.65 -7.79
CA ILE A 1072 -21.95 15.20 -7.94
C ILE A 1072 -23.45 15.03 -8.21
N PRO A 1073 -23.86 14.24 -9.22
CA PRO A 1073 -25.28 14.08 -9.56
C PRO A 1073 -26.09 13.51 -8.40
N VAL A 1074 -27.34 13.97 -8.22
CA VAL A 1074 -28.24 13.62 -7.08
C VAL A 1074 -28.37 12.10 -6.85
N ARG A 1075 -28.28 11.28 -7.90
CA ARG A 1075 -28.33 9.81 -7.80
C ARG A 1075 -27.06 9.20 -7.19
N ASP A 1076 -25.88 9.75 -7.50
CA ASP A 1076 -24.61 9.42 -6.83
C ASP A 1076 -24.48 10.10 -5.47
N ALA A 1077 -25.17 11.23 -5.32
CA ALA A 1077 -25.13 12.08 -4.15
C ALA A 1077 -25.95 11.56 -2.96
N GLN A 1078 -26.60 10.39 -3.09
CA GLN A 1078 -27.37 9.77 -2.00
C GLN A 1078 -26.52 9.52 -0.74
N VAL A 1079 -25.19 9.39 -0.87
CA VAL A 1079 -24.23 9.29 0.25
C VAL A 1079 -23.23 10.46 0.28
N ASP A 1080 -22.87 11.04 -0.88
CA ASP A 1080 -21.85 12.07 -0.96
C ASP A 1080 -22.34 13.50 -0.66
N ASP A 1081 -23.62 13.84 -0.84
CA ASP A 1081 -24.16 15.14 -0.40
C ASP A 1081 -24.21 15.26 1.13
N LEU A 1082 -24.57 14.18 1.81
CA LEU A 1082 -24.53 14.10 3.28
C LEU A 1082 -23.08 14.19 3.79
N ALA A 1083 -22.12 13.64 3.04
CA ALA A 1083 -20.71 13.77 3.35
C ALA A 1083 -20.15 15.17 3.09
N ARG A 1084 -20.71 15.93 2.14
CA ARG A 1084 -20.32 17.33 1.86
C ARG A 1084 -20.78 18.30 2.93
N ILE A 1085 -21.97 18.10 3.49
CA ILE A 1085 -22.46 18.91 4.63
C ILE A 1085 -21.88 18.43 5.97
N LEU A 1086 -21.28 17.24 6.03
CA LEU A 1086 -20.70 16.69 7.26
C LEU A 1086 -19.68 17.62 7.92
N PRO A 1087 -18.71 18.24 7.21
CA PRO A 1087 -17.81 19.24 7.80
C PRO A 1087 -18.55 20.41 8.46
N GLU A 1088 -19.64 20.90 7.85
CA GLU A 1088 -20.47 21.96 8.45
C GLU A 1088 -21.19 21.44 9.70
N LEU A 1089 -21.85 20.27 9.60
CA LEU A 1089 -22.59 19.66 10.71
C LEU A 1089 -21.71 19.35 11.93
N VAL A 1090 -20.43 19.00 11.72
CA VAL A 1090 -19.50 18.65 12.80
C VAL A 1090 -18.67 19.84 13.30
N SER A 1091 -18.82 21.02 12.69
CA SER A 1091 -18.13 22.25 13.10
C SER A 1091 -18.78 22.92 14.30
N SER A 1092 -20.09 22.75 14.49
CA SER A 1092 -20.84 23.37 15.58
C SER A 1092 -22.05 22.52 15.98
N PHE A 1093 -22.37 22.49 17.27
CA PHE A 1093 -23.51 21.73 17.77
C PHE A 1093 -24.82 22.51 17.55
N GLN A 1094 -25.52 22.18 16.45
CA GLN A 1094 -26.81 22.76 16.09
C GLN A 1094 -27.90 21.68 16.12
N PRO A 1095 -28.67 21.54 17.22
CA PRO A 1095 -29.61 20.44 17.44
C PRO A 1095 -30.56 20.16 16.27
N ASP A 1096 -31.20 21.20 15.73
CA ASP A 1096 -32.17 21.06 14.63
C ASP A 1096 -31.54 20.55 13.34
N LYS A 1097 -30.33 21.05 13.00
CA LYS A 1097 -29.59 20.58 11.82
C LYS A 1097 -29.11 19.14 11.97
N LEU A 1098 -28.68 18.75 13.16
CA LEU A 1098 -28.23 17.39 13.44
C LEU A 1098 -29.39 16.40 13.38
N ALA A 1099 -30.55 16.74 13.97
CA ALA A 1099 -31.77 15.93 13.87
C ALA A 1099 -32.25 15.79 12.42
N GLU A 1100 -32.23 16.89 11.65
CA GLU A 1100 -32.59 16.86 10.23
C GLU A 1100 -31.62 15.99 9.42
N ALA A 1101 -30.32 16.10 9.67
CA ALA A 1101 -29.31 15.27 9.00
C ALA A 1101 -29.53 13.78 9.28
N VAL A 1102 -29.87 13.40 10.53
CA VAL A 1102 -30.19 12.01 10.88
C VAL A 1102 -31.44 11.53 10.14
N ARG A 1103 -32.51 12.34 10.11
CA ARG A 1103 -33.75 12.02 9.39
C ARG A 1103 -33.49 11.79 7.91
N VAL A 1104 -32.84 12.74 7.24
CA VAL A 1104 -32.49 12.66 5.82
C VAL A 1104 -31.60 11.44 5.53
N THR A 1105 -30.64 11.14 6.41
CA THR A 1105 -29.76 9.96 6.27
C THR A 1105 -30.56 8.65 6.35
N VAL A 1106 -31.56 8.57 7.24
CA VAL A 1106 -32.42 7.39 7.39
C VAL A 1106 -33.35 7.24 6.20
N ASP A 1107 -34.04 8.31 5.81
CA ASP A 1107 -34.99 8.31 4.69
C ASP A 1107 -34.32 7.94 3.36
N ARG A 1108 -33.03 8.29 3.19
CA ARG A 1108 -32.21 7.95 2.02
C ARG A 1108 -31.53 6.58 2.08
N GLY A 1109 -31.69 5.81 3.16
CA GLY A 1109 -31.03 4.51 3.33
C GLY A 1109 -29.50 4.57 3.44
N ALA A 1110 -28.93 5.74 3.72
CA ALA A 1110 -27.48 5.99 3.73
C ALA A 1110 -26.81 5.76 5.11
N VAL A 1111 -27.55 5.19 6.07
CA VAL A 1111 -27.14 5.02 7.48
C VAL A 1111 -25.75 4.39 7.58
N VAL A 1112 -25.48 3.27 6.91
CA VAL A 1112 -24.19 2.56 7.00
C VAL A 1112 -23.02 3.42 6.52
N GLY A 1113 -23.17 4.07 5.36
CA GLY A 1113 -22.11 4.90 4.77
C GLY A 1113 -21.82 6.15 5.59
N MET A 1114 -22.85 6.83 6.09
CA MET A 1114 -22.70 8.02 6.93
C MET A 1114 -22.08 7.68 8.29
N THR A 1115 -22.47 6.54 8.88
CA THR A 1115 -21.88 6.05 10.14
C THR A 1115 -20.37 5.83 10.01
N SER A 1116 -19.90 5.23 8.91
CA SER A 1116 -18.46 5.05 8.66
C SER A 1116 -17.69 6.38 8.52
N ARG A 1117 -18.30 7.41 7.93
CA ARG A 1117 -17.67 8.73 7.77
C ARG A 1117 -17.59 9.50 9.08
N ILE A 1118 -18.65 9.44 9.89
CA ILE A 1118 -18.66 10.03 11.25
C ILE A 1118 -17.65 9.30 12.14
N ALA A 1119 -17.57 7.97 12.06
CA ALA A 1119 -16.56 7.20 12.77
C ALA A 1119 -15.13 7.63 12.38
N ASN A 1120 -14.85 7.83 11.08
CA ASN A 1120 -13.56 8.36 10.62
C ASN A 1120 -13.29 9.81 11.09
N ARG A 1121 -14.32 10.61 11.38
CA ARG A 1121 -14.18 11.95 11.95
C ARG A 1121 -13.85 11.86 13.44
N LEU A 1122 -14.56 11.00 14.18
CA LEU A 1122 -14.30 10.73 15.59
C LEU A 1122 -12.89 10.18 15.82
N GLU A 1123 -12.36 9.37 14.89
CA GLU A 1123 -10.95 8.95 14.94
C GLU A 1123 -9.93 10.09 14.88
N LYS A 1124 -10.30 11.24 14.31
CA LYS A 1124 -9.44 12.43 14.25
C LYS A 1124 -9.66 13.37 15.44
N ASP A 1125 -10.87 13.35 15.99
CA ASP A 1125 -11.31 14.23 17.09
C ASP A 1125 -12.40 13.50 17.88
N ILE A 1126 -11.95 12.76 18.88
CA ILE A 1126 -12.78 11.89 19.74
C ILE A 1126 -13.69 12.72 20.65
N THR A 1127 -13.35 13.99 20.85
CA THR A 1127 -14.07 14.97 21.67
C THR A 1127 -15.12 15.76 20.87
N ASN A 1128 -15.34 15.43 19.59
CA ASN A 1128 -16.29 16.16 18.76
C ASN A 1128 -17.74 15.79 19.11
N VAL A 1129 -18.37 16.58 19.99
CA VAL A 1129 -19.76 16.36 20.47
C VAL A 1129 -20.80 16.18 19.35
N PRO A 1130 -20.82 17.00 18.27
CA PRO A 1130 -21.74 16.78 17.15
C PRO A 1130 -21.55 15.42 16.47
N SER A 1131 -20.29 14.99 16.28
CA SER A 1131 -19.99 13.68 15.67
C SER A 1131 -20.39 12.53 16.59
N LEU A 1132 -20.17 12.67 17.91
CA LEU A 1132 -20.59 11.67 18.91
C LEU A 1132 -22.12 11.52 18.92
N TYR A 1133 -22.86 12.64 18.88
CA TYR A 1133 -24.31 12.64 18.75
C TYR A 1133 -24.78 11.93 17.46
N LEU A 1134 -24.24 12.33 16.29
CA LEU A 1134 -24.62 11.74 15.01
C LEU A 1134 -24.31 10.24 14.95
N ALA A 1135 -23.17 9.81 15.51
CA ALA A 1135 -22.84 8.39 15.62
C ALA A 1135 -23.90 7.67 16.45
N GLY A 1136 -24.17 8.13 17.66
CA GLY A 1136 -25.19 7.55 18.54
C GLY A 1136 -26.57 7.44 17.90
N ALA A 1137 -27.04 8.52 17.29
CA ALA A 1137 -28.34 8.60 16.63
C ALA A 1137 -28.45 7.64 15.42
N LEU A 1138 -27.39 7.50 14.61
CA LEU A 1138 -27.37 6.61 13.45
C LEU A 1138 -27.17 5.14 13.81
N TYR A 1139 -26.31 4.84 14.79
CA TYR A 1139 -26.10 3.46 15.28
C TYR A 1139 -27.39 2.89 15.88
N ARG A 1140 -28.20 3.71 16.56
CA ARG A 1140 -29.53 3.32 17.06
C ARG A 1140 -30.48 2.83 15.96
N ARG A 1141 -30.27 3.28 14.72
CA ARG A 1141 -31.07 2.86 13.55
C ARG A 1141 -30.56 1.57 12.90
N ARG A 1142 -29.51 0.95 13.46
CA ARG A 1142 -28.99 -0.35 13.05
C ARG A 1142 -29.37 -1.40 14.09
N LYS A 1143 -30.00 -2.48 13.63
CA LYS A 1143 -30.41 -3.59 14.49
C LYS A 1143 -29.19 -4.26 15.14
N GLY A 1144 -29.20 -4.48 16.45
CA GLY A 1144 -28.11 -5.15 17.18
C GLY A 1144 -26.91 -4.26 17.49
N ARG A 1145 -27.10 -2.92 17.50
CA ARG A 1145 -26.06 -1.92 17.83
C ARG A 1145 -26.51 -0.94 18.92
N GLU A 1146 -27.45 -1.37 19.76
CA GLU A 1146 -28.09 -0.54 20.77
C GLU A 1146 -27.12 -0.12 21.89
N GLU A 1147 -26.17 -0.98 22.24
CA GLU A 1147 -25.13 -0.68 23.24
C GLU A 1147 -24.11 0.36 22.72
N GLU A 1148 -23.66 0.23 21.46
CA GLU A 1148 -22.75 1.21 20.85
C GLU A 1148 -23.43 2.57 20.67
N ALA A 1149 -24.71 2.57 20.29
CA ALA A 1149 -25.49 3.79 20.21
C ALA A 1149 -25.57 4.50 21.57
N MET A 1150 -25.82 3.76 22.65
CA MET A 1150 -25.84 4.30 24.02
C MET A 1150 -24.47 4.85 24.43
N SER A 1151 -23.39 4.12 24.10
CA SER A 1151 -22.01 4.53 24.41
C SER A 1151 -21.65 5.88 23.76
N TYR A 1152 -21.91 6.04 22.46
CA TYR A 1152 -21.63 7.30 21.76
C TYR A 1152 -22.46 8.48 22.32
N LEU A 1153 -23.73 8.25 22.67
CA LEU A 1153 -24.58 9.29 23.26
C LEU A 1153 -24.11 9.66 24.68
N LYS A 1154 -23.62 8.69 25.45
CA LYS A 1154 -23.02 8.95 26.78
C LYS A 1154 -21.74 9.77 26.65
N SER A 1155 -20.84 9.40 25.74
CA SER A 1155 -19.64 10.16 25.46
C SER A 1155 -19.95 11.58 24.97
N ALA A 1156 -20.96 11.74 24.10
CA ALA A 1156 -21.43 13.06 23.64
C ALA A 1156 -21.90 13.92 24.83
N PHE A 1157 -22.64 13.31 25.76
CA PHE A 1157 -23.14 14.00 26.95
C PHE A 1157 -22.01 14.41 27.89
N ASP A 1158 -21.09 13.50 28.22
CA ASP A 1158 -19.98 13.76 29.15
C ASP A 1158 -18.96 14.75 28.59
N GLU A 1159 -18.72 14.71 27.28
CA GLU A 1159 -17.87 15.69 26.59
C GLU A 1159 -18.58 17.05 26.47
N GLY A 1160 -19.90 17.05 26.25
CA GLY A 1160 -20.70 18.28 26.30
C GLY A 1160 -20.60 18.98 27.66
N ILE A 1161 -20.59 18.22 28.77
CA ILE A 1161 -20.34 18.78 30.11
C ILE A 1161 -18.94 19.39 30.21
N ARG A 1162 -17.92 18.69 29.72
CA ARG A 1162 -16.52 19.18 29.71
C ARG A 1162 -16.34 20.44 28.87
N GLN A 1163 -17.17 20.63 27.85
CA GLN A 1163 -17.17 21.80 26.96
C GLN A 1163 -18.21 22.87 27.38
N ASP A 1164 -18.70 22.84 28.63
CA ASP A 1164 -19.63 23.82 29.21
C ASP A 1164 -20.92 24.02 28.37
N PHE A 1165 -21.43 22.95 27.76
CA PHE A 1165 -22.68 23.02 27.01
C PHE A 1165 -23.84 23.48 27.91
N ILE A 1166 -24.71 24.33 27.36
CA ILE A 1166 -25.93 24.72 28.05
C ILE A 1166 -26.83 23.49 28.32
N PRO A 1167 -27.57 23.48 29.44
CA PRO A 1167 -28.46 22.38 29.82
C PRO A 1167 -29.40 21.88 28.71
N GLU A 1168 -29.88 22.74 27.81
CA GLU A 1168 -30.75 22.38 26.69
C GLU A 1168 -30.08 21.44 25.68
N ASN A 1169 -28.81 21.68 25.35
CA ASN A 1169 -28.06 20.84 24.42
C ASN A 1169 -27.80 19.46 25.04
N LEU A 1170 -27.53 19.42 26.35
CA LEU A 1170 -27.35 18.19 27.11
C LEU A 1170 -28.67 17.39 27.19
N VAL A 1171 -29.81 18.07 27.40
CA VAL A 1171 -31.14 17.44 27.33
C VAL A 1171 -31.43 16.90 25.94
N PHE A 1172 -31.02 17.59 24.87
CA PHE A 1172 -31.20 17.11 23.50
C PHE A 1172 -30.47 15.78 23.26
N ILE A 1173 -29.22 15.66 23.73
CA ILE A 1173 -28.46 14.39 23.66
C ILE A 1173 -29.14 13.30 24.50
N ALA A 1174 -29.55 13.63 25.74
CA ALA A 1174 -30.21 12.68 26.64
C ALA A 1174 -31.56 12.19 26.09
N LYS A 1175 -32.31 13.02 25.36
CA LYS A 1175 -33.56 12.62 24.69
C LYS A 1175 -33.35 11.58 23.61
N GLU A 1176 -32.25 11.68 22.85
CA GLU A 1176 -31.89 10.66 21.85
C GLU A 1176 -31.51 9.35 22.55
N ALA A 1177 -30.81 9.41 23.70
CA ALA A 1177 -30.47 8.24 24.51
C ALA A 1177 -31.69 7.60 25.19
N ALA A 1178 -32.68 8.40 25.58
CA ALA A 1178 -33.92 7.93 26.18
C ALA A 1178 -34.74 7.05 25.21
N GLN A 1179 -34.52 7.16 23.89
CA GLN A 1179 -35.11 6.25 22.90
C GLN A 1179 -34.56 4.82 23.00
N LEU A 1180 -33.41 4.62 23.66
CA LEU A 1180 -32.81 3.32 23.92
C LEU A 1180 -33.13 2.84 25.34
N ASN A 1181 -32.87 3.68 26.34
CA ASN A 1181 -33.15 3.40 27.75
C ASN A 1181 -33.50 4.70 28.50
N PRO A 1182 -34.79 4.95 28.78
CA PRO A 1182 -35.25 6.18 29.41
C PRO A 1182 -34.66 6.41 30.81
N GLU A 1183 -34.58 5.37 31.65
CA GLU A 1183 -34.11 5.48 33.03
C GLU A 1183 -32.62 5.83 33.08
N LYS A 1184 -31.78 5.09 32.35
CA LYS A 1184 -30.34 5.36 32.29
C LYS A 1184 -30.02 6.75 31.73
N ALA A 1185 -30.76 7.20 30.72
CA ALA A 1185 -30.55 8.53 30.14
C ALA A 1185 -30.96 9.65 31.12
N PHE A 1186 -32.02 9.43 31.91
CA PHE A 1186 -32.45 10.37 32.92
C PHE A 1186 -31.44 10.50 34.07
N ASP A 1187 -30.81 9.39 34.49
CA ASP A 1187 -29.78 9.38 35.54
C ASP A 1187 -28.64 10.37 35.25
N TRP A 1188 -28.28 10.56 33.97
CA TRP A 1188 -27.21 11.49 33.55
C TRP A 1188 -27.51 12.95 33.89
N LEU A 1189 -28.79 13.32 33.99
CA LEU A 1189 -29.23 14.69 34.28
C LEU A 1189 -29.27 14.98 35.79
N THR A 1190 -29.34 13.94 36.64
CA THR A 1190 -29.56 14.04 38.09
C THR A 1190 -28.34 14.16 39.02
N PRO A 1191 -27.06 14.22 38.58
CA PRO A 1191 -25.94 14.42 39.51
C PRO A 1191 -26.08 15.68 40.36
N VAL A 1192 -25.83 15.55 41.67
CA VAL A 1192 -26.00 16.62 42.66
C VAL A 1192 -25.07 17.82 42.37
N ASP A 1193 -23.88 17.58 41.83
CA ASP A 1193 -22.91 18.62 41.44
C ASP A 1193 -22.85 18.84 39.92
N GLY A 1194 -23.88 18.41 39.18
CA GLY A 1194 -23.94 18.51 37.72
C GLY A 1194 -24.43 19.86 37.19
N PRO A 1195 -24.36 20.09 35.86
CA PRO A 1195 -24.76 21.35 35.21
C PRO A 1195 -26.26 21.67 35.39
N PHE A 1196 -27.06 20.68 35.78
CA PHE A 1196 -28.48 20.83 36.06
C PHE A 1196 -28.77 21.30 37.49
N ASN A 1197 -27.77 21.40 38.37
CA ASN A 1197 -27.92 21.95 39.72
C ASN A 1197 -27.91 23.50 39.72
N THR A 1198 -28.75 24.10 38.87
CA THR A 1198 -29.05 25.54 38.78
C THR A 1198 -30.57 25.73 38.74
N ASP A 1199 -31.11 26.92 39.00
CA ASP A 1199 -32.58 27.12 38.95
C ASP A 1199 -33.16 26.80 37.56
N HIS A 1200 -32.40 27.14 36.51
CA HIS A 1200 -32.72 26.84 35.12
C HIS A 1200 -32.60 25.34 34.83
N GLY A 1201 -31.49 24.71 35.24
CA GLY A 1201 -31.28 23.27 35.09
C GLY A 1201 -32.32 22.42 35.83
N LEU A 1202 -32.71 22.81 37.05
CA LEU A 1202 -33.76 22.17 37.83
C LEU A 1202 -35.13 22.31 37.18
N LYS A 1203 -35.40 23.41 36.45
CA LYS A 1203 -36.62 23.55 35.65
C LYS A 1203 -36.65 22.58 34.48
N LEU A 1204 -35.55 22.44 33.75
CA LEU A 1204 -35.42 21.48 32.66
C LEU A 1204 -35.53 20.04 33.16
N LEU A 1205 -34.89 19.72 34.29
CA LEU A 1205 -35.03 18.43 34.98
C LEU A 1205 -36.48 18.14 35.37
N GLU A 1206 -37.20 19.13 35.91
CA GLU A 1206 -38.62 18.99 36.22
C GLU A 1206 -39.41 18.65 34.95
N GLU A 1207 -39.22 19.39 33.87
CA GLU A 1207 -39.90 19.16 32.59
C GLU A 1207 -39.59 17.77 32.00
N GLN A 1208 -38.33 17.32 32.05
CA GLN A 1208 -37.96 15.96 31.61
C GLN A 1208 -38.57 14.87 32.50
N ALA A 1209 -38.56 15.07 33.83
CA ALA A 1209 -39.18 14.14 34.76
C ALA A 1209 -40.70 14.06 34.57
N LYS A 1210 -41.37 15.17 34.25
CA LYS A 1210 -42.79 15.20 33.89
C LYS A 1210 -43.08 14.41 32.61
N GLN A 1211 -42.22 14.55 31.60
CA GLN A 1211 -42.39 13.84 30.31
C GLN A 1211 -42.21 12.33 30.47
N LEU A 1212 -41.25 11.89 31.28
CA LEU A 1212 -40.92 10.48 31.47
C LEU A 1212 -41.84 9.76 32.46
N TYR A 1213 -42.17 10.41 33.58
CA TYR A 1213 -42.87 9.77 34.71
C TYR A 1213 -44.28 10.32 34.98
N GLY A 1214 -44.68 11.41 34.32
CA GLY A 1214 -45.95 12.12 34.57
C GLY A 1214 -45.84 13.21 35.64
N ASP A 1215 -46.69 14.24 35.57
CA ASP A 1215 -46.54 15.45 36.40
C ASP A 1215 -46.69 15.20 37.92
N GLU A 1216 -47.54 14.24 38.28
CA GLU A 1216 -47.82 13.90 39.68
C GLU A 1216 -46.85 12.85 40.27
N ALA A 1217 -45.88 12.38 39.49
CA ALA A 1217 -44.91 11.39 39.95
C ALA A 1217 -43.93 11.96 41.01
N PRO A 1218 -43.34 11.10 41.86
CA PRO A 1218 -42.40 11.54 42.90
C PRO A 1218 -41.22 12.36 42.36
N ALA A 1219 -40.65 11.95 41.21
CA ALA A 1219 -39.47 12.60 40.62
C ALA A 1219 -39.68 14.09 40.28
N PRO A 1220 -40.67 14.51 39.46
CA PRO A 1220 -40.92 15.93 39.19
C PRO A 1220 -41.33 16.72 40.44
N ARG A 1221 -42.03 16.10 41.41
CA ARG A 1221 -42.38 16.76 42.68
C ARG A 1221 -41.16 17.06 43.55
N VAL A 1222 -40.19 16.14 43.61
CA VAL A 1222 -38.93 16.34 44.35
C VAL A 1222 -38.10 17.44 43.71
N VAL A 1223 -37.93 17.43 42.38
CA VAL A 1223 -37.18 18.48 41.67
C VAL A 1223 -37.85 19.86 41.84
N ARG A 1224 -39.20 19.92 41.78
CA ARG A 1224 -39.97 21.14 42.08
C ARG A 1224 -39.72 21.65 43.49
N ALA A 1225 -39.74 20.77 44.49
CA ALA A 1225 -39.46 21.12 45.88
C ALA A 1225 -38.05 21.68 46.07
N LEU A 1226 -37.03 21.01 45.49
CA LEU A 1226 -35.63 21.47 45.52
C LEU A 1226 -35.47 22.88 44.92
N ARG A 1227 -36.11 23.14 43.77
CA ARG A 1227 -36.10 24.46 43.13
C ARG A 1227 -36.75 25.54 44.01
N HIS A 1228 -37.87 25.22 44.67
CA HIS A 1228 -38.52 26.15 45.60
C HIS A 1228 -37.65 26.47 46.82
N THR A 1229 -37.07 25.45 47.45
CA THR A 1229 -36.20 25.62 48.64
C THR A 1229 -35.00 26.52 48.31
N ARG A 1230 -34.37 26.33 47.16
CA ARG A 1230 -33.23 27.14 46.72
C ARG A 1230 -33.59 28.61 46.50
N ARG A 1231 -34.76 28.87 45.92
CA ARG A 1231 -35.29 30.23 45.75
C ARG A 1231 -35.53 30.92 47.09
N VAL A 1232 -36.04 30.20 48.09
CA VAL A 1232 -36.22 30.71 49.46
C VAL A 1232 -34.87 31.01 50.11
N ALA A 1233 -33.89 30.11 50.00
CA ALA A 1233 -32.55 30.28 50.57
C ALA A 1233 -31.84 31.55 50.06
N ARG A 1234 -31.85 31.80 48.74
CA ARG A 1234 -31.27 33.04 48.17
C ARG A 1234 -31.96 34.30 48.67
N THR A 1235 -33.27 34.24 48.85
CA THR A 1235 -34.05 35.38 49.38
C THR A 1235 -33.68 35.65 50.84
N ALA A 1236 -33.47 34.60 51.64
CA ALA A 1236 -33.01 34.70 53.02
C ALA A 1236 -31.58 35.25 53.12
N GLU A 1237 -30.68 34.83 52.25
CA GLU A 1237 -29.28 35.26 52.23
C GLU A 1237 -29.14 36.74 51.84
N ALA A 1238 -29.94 37.21 50.88
CA ALA A 1238 -30.05 38.63 50.55
C ALA A 1238 -30.61 39.46 51.73
N ALA A 1239 -31.59 38.93 52.46
CA ALA A 1239 -32.11 39.57 53.67
C ALA A 1239 -31.06 39.62 54.80
N ILE A 1240 -30.28 38.56 54.99
CA ILE A 1240 -29.17 38.53 55.96
C ILE A 1240 -28.10 39.57 55.62
N GLN A 1241 -27.74 39.72 54.34
CA GLN A 1241 -26.79 40.74 53.90
C GLN A 1241 -27.31 42.17 54.13
N LEU A 1242 -28.60 42.43 53.88
CA LEU A 1242 -29.24 43.71 54.19
C LEU A 1242 -29.27 44.02 55.71
N LEU A 1243 -29.41 42.99 56.54
CA LEU A 1243 -29.41 43.11 58.00
C LEU A 1243 -28.00 43.19 58.61
N LYS A 1244 -26.95 42.87 57.84
CA LYS A 1244 -25.58 42.77 58.34
C LYS A 1244 -25.01 44.11 58.78
N GLN A 1245 -25.21 45.18 58.00
CA GLN A 1245 -24.74 46.52 58.36
C GLN A 1245 -25.43 47.06 59.63
N PRO A 1246 -26.78 47.03 59.73
CA PRO A 1246 -27.48 47.48 60.94
C PRO A 1246 -27.10 46.68 62.19
N VAL A 1247 -26.89 45.37 62.06
CA VAL A 1247 -26.45 44.52 63.18
C VAL A 1247 -25.01 44.85 63.59
N VAL A 1248 -24.11 45.07 62.63
CA VAL A 1248 -22.72 45.48 62.95
C VAL A 1248 -22.68 46.87 63.60
N GLU A 1249 -23.49 47.82 63.16
CA GLU A 1249 -23.64 49.14 63.82
C GLU A 1249 -24.19 48.99 65.25
N LEU A 1250 -25.24 48.18 65.44
CA LEU A 1250 -25.79 47.86 66.76
C LEU A 1250 -24.72 47.25 67.68
N LEU A 1251 -23.89 46.35 67.16
CA LEU A 1251 -22.83 45.66 67.90
C LEU A 1251 -21.62 46.56 68.19
N SER A 1252 -21.34 47.55 67.34
CA SER A 1252 -20.19 48.47 67.50
C SER A 1252 -20.30 49.40 68.71
N GLY A 1253 -21.49 49.55 69.28
CA GLY A 1253 -21.72 50.28 70.52
C GLY A 1253 -21.41 49.50 71.81
N PHE A 1254 -20.97 48.24 71.71
CA PHE A 1254 -20.67 47.39 72.85
C PHE A 1254 -19.24 46.83 72.77
N ASP A 1255 -18.43 47.09 73.80
CA ASP A 1255 -17.00 46.71 73.85
C ASP A 1255 -16.76 45.19 73.90
N SER A 1256 -17.80 44.41 74.22
CA SER A 1256 -17.78 42.95 74.16
C SER A 1256 -19.20 42.39 74.13
N LEU A 1257 -19.33 41.17 73.60
CA LEU A 1257 -20.58 40.39 73.60
C LEU A 1257 -21.11 40.17 75.04
N GLN A 1258 -20.21 40.12 76.03
CA GLN A 1258 -20.56 40.04 77.46
C GLN A 1258 -21.22 41.33 77.97
N THR A 1259 -20.71 42.51 77.56
CA THR A 1259 -21.32 43.82 77.89
C THR A 1259 -22.71 43.98 77.28
N MET A 1260 -22.92 43.41 76.08
CA MET A 1260 -24.21 43.48 75.39
C MET A 1260 -25.27 42.57 76.02
N MET A 1261 -24.89 41.35 76.43
CA MET A 1261 -25.88 40.33 76.84
C MET A 1261 -26.16 40.28 78.35
N GLY A 1262 -25.34 40.92 79.19
CA GLY A 1262 -25.49 40.91 80.66
C GLY A 1262 -25.25 39.51 81.27
N GLU A 1263 -24.76 39.46 82.52
CA GLU A 1263 -24.27 38.21 83.15
C GLU A 1263 -25.32 37.08 83.32
N ASN A 1264 -26.60 37.32 83.02
CA ASN A 1264 -27.68 36.35 83.26
C ASN A 1264 -28.26 35.67 82.00
N TYR A 1265 -27.72 35.88 80.79
CA TYR A 1265 -28.35 35.37 79.56
C TYR A 1265 -27.59 34.27 78.80
N VAL A 1266 -26.44 33.81 79.29
CA VAL A 1266 -25.61 32.81 78.55
C VAL A 1266 -26.15 31.36 78.70
N GLN A 1267 -27.17 31.12 79.52
CA GLN A 1267 -27.77 29.79 79.74
C GLN A 1267 -29.15 29.56 79.09
N ARG A 1268 -29.67 30.50 78.29
CA ARG A 1268 -30.86 30.31 77.45
C ARG A 1268 -30.48 30.38 75.98
#